data_AF-A0A2E6LW79-F1
#
_entry.id   AF-A0A2E6LW79-F1
#
_cell.length_a   1.000
_cell.length_b   1.000
_cell.length_c   1.000
_cell.angle_alpha   90.00
_cell.angle_beta   90.00
_cell.angle_gamma   90.00
#
_symmetry.space_group_name_H-M   'P 1'
#
loop_
_entity.id
_entity.type
_entity.pdbx_description
1 polymer ?
#
loop_
_entity_poly.entity_id
_entity_poly.type
_entity_poly.pdbx_seq_one_letter_code
_entity_poly.pdbx_strand_id
1 'polypeptide(L)'
;MNKIGLSFLSVLCTFASVQSHAGTPVITGLSDIALDQQEPARLVSSVLSIAGGDAYTDGSITFSLAQSTSDDYFALTSDPDPDISGAISVDGSDIYLGNGSGRDRVGAIDAINNGQAGADLQILFSSPLANSSFETGDTQGWTTYAQTYASQTDFEGDSINWVRSGTGTSGTGSIKIGATSSINAQISVVTSPISAGTYALRLFSSGGLSCPNSVARQGTLPDGYCSTYGPYVESTPFEAFNGDLISVDWAAANGGDWYEVIGMLIGDGADDTFGTSDDTQEVLFAQRGDTKGFSASTSNISQDDTYKFQFISGTYDASGGLAVGASLYVDNARIISSSSISDAIALNIARLVSYQNTSTNPPIPARTLTVTAQAEDGSSGSATASITIDSAPVFSSFEGVRFPSLDIIEGAQVIGGIAATDPNGDTVSIAISGGADADLFSLVDGELIFNDIGGLVGGSIYSVEIAATANGLSSYQLISINVLPDLDGDGITDSLDDDVDGDGIPNDWEVLYGLNPSDASDGDMDSDSDGDTNLSEYLNNSNPTVDDIPPVVTAPQDLTINSTELFTPVTLGTATAIDGLDGNVTATPSQSGRFKPGAYTITWSATDAAGNSASDTQLIHVVPMVDFAKDQTVGEAGGTSVTVSVYLNGEAATYPVTVPYTVSGTATNPEDHNLANGSFVLNSGVKSSLTFDIVDDGLGDNSEQIILTLGEIENAVAGAKTTHRISITEINEAPSVVLSSDQQGSGNTSLIVNGNGQVVVTANVTDPNTGDSHTFDWSTTDSSLIDLDSIANTFTFDPASLPEGLYKVGVLVTDNGLPPASTTASMRMRVIASAPVIQTGVDSDGDGQDDSVEGFGDADADGIPDYLDAIDVSHRVEERVGESAGFVMETNPGLQLKLGSVALASGTNASGVSDTNIADQTATEVDLFANVGGYFDFDVNGLPESGQTVDIVVAQFAAIPADAVYRKFINGVWRSFIENGVDSIASAAGAEGYCPPPGDVAYSAGLTEGDWCVQLTIQDGGPNDADGETNGAVSDPGGVGTKSNIDVSSSGGSLSIWGLMLMLLPVIRKMNKKWLLLAAIGASSQAQALEPGQYELGFNLGYVHSDTSKSDLNQQLTDSGINGVILDEEASRMGFGLNLGYPVTEEFMLELGYKNLGSVDTHLRGLAGDVATFLADVEEVHPQSGHGFTFGTAYHFSLKQDWTAVVHTGGFFWVAHFDLEGPTDTRSFSDSGMDIYMGAGLERALASGTRVGLNLQRFWLSGEGVDTLNLSVRFPVKQY
;
A
#
# COMPACT_ATOMS: atom_id res chain seq x y z
N MET A 1 26.33 -70.16 31.38
CA MET A 1 27.15 -70.68 30.26
C MET A 1 27.81 -69.49 29.60
N ASN A 2 29.15 -69.54 29.52
CA ASN A 2 30.14 -68.67 28.87
C ASN A 2 30.05 -67.14 29.10
N LYS A 3 30.76 -66.56 30.08
CA LYS A 3 32.23 -66.31 30.23
C LYS A 3 32.72 -65.13 29.37
N ILE A 4 32.96 -63.95 29.95
CA ILE A 4 34.18 -63.49 30.69
C ILE A 4 35.35 -63.16 29.74
N GLY A 5 35.71 -61.87 29.72
CA GLY A 5 37.08 -61.35 29.89
C GLY A 5 38.03 -61.36 28.68
N LEU A 6 38.62 -60.21 28.35
CA LEU A 6 39.91 -59.77 28.89
C LEU A 6 40.27 -58.39 28.30
N SER A 7 40.19 -57.35 29.13
CA SER A 7 40.88 -56.07 28.89
C SER A 7 41.71 -55.82 30.14
N PHE A 8 43.01 -56.12 30.10
CA PHE A 8 44.07 -55.64 31.00
C PHE A 8 45.36 -56.42 30.68
N LEU A 9 46.38 -55.77 30.10
CA LEU A 9 47.75 -55.61 30.60
C LEU A 9 48.73 -55.18 29.46
N SER A 10 49.75 -54.40 29.84
CA SER A 10 50.93 -53.87 29.10
C SER A 10 50.66 -52.69 28.16
N VAL A 11 51.06 -51.43 28.40
CA VAL A 11 52.18 -50.81 29.16
C VAL A 11 53.56 -51.30 28.71
N LEU A 12 54.37 -50.33 28.24
CA LEU A 12 55.77 -50.37 27.82
C LEU A 12 56.10 -51.01 26.46
N CYS A 13 56.12 -50.17 25.42
CA CYS A 13 57.20 -50.17 24.44
C CYS A 13 57.51 -48.73 24.01
N THR A 14 58.32 -48.05 24.82
CA THR A 14 59.29 -47.07 24.34
C THR A 14 60.25 -47.80 23.40
N PHE A 15 59.92 -47.85 22.11
CA PHE A 15 60.96 -47.93 21.09
C PHE A 15 61.37 -46.50 20.79
N ALA A 16 62.47 -46.08 21.38
CA ALA A 16 63.34 -45.14 20.69
C ALA A 16 63.73 -45.83 19.39
N SER A 17 63.10 -45.47 18.29
CA SER A 17 63.68 -45.71 16.97
C SER A 17 65.00 -44.94 16.95
N VAL A 18 66.08 -45.70 16.77
CA VAL A 18 67.39 -45.15 16.47
C VAL A 18 67.22 -44.39 15.15
N GLN A 19 67.35 -43.07 15.16
CA GLN A 19 67.58 -42.29 13.94
C GLN A 19 68.85 -42.84 13.28
N SER A 20 68.68 -43.58 12.18
CA SER A 20 69.76 -43.77 11.22
C SER A 20 70.11 -42.40 10.67
N HIS A 21 71.30 -41.91 10.98
CA HIS A 21 71.80 -40.69 10.36
C HIS A 21 71.95 -40.96 8.87
N ALA A 22 71.24 -40.20 8.04
CA ALA A 22 71.40 -40.17 6.60
C ALA A 22 72.87 -39.87 6.25
N GLY A 23 73.41 -40.52 5.21
CA GLY A 23 74.75 -40.23 4.71
C GLY A 23 74.74 -39.06 3.73
N THR A 24 75.91 -38.50 3.42
CA THR A 24 76.00 -37.43 2.40
C THR A 24 75.83 -38.02 0.99
N PRO A 25 74.90 -37.50 0.14
CA PRO A 25 74.68 -37.99 -1.22
C PRO A 25 75.93 -37.91 -2.12
N VAL A 26 76.16 -38.89 -3.00
CA VAL A 26 77.26 -38.90 -4.00
C VAL A 26 76.72 -39.09 -5.42
N ILE A 27 77.12 -38.20 -6.34
CA ILE A 27 76.68 -38.19 -7.75
C ILE A 27 77.83 -38.58 -8.70
N THR A 28 77.60 -39.52 -9.64
CA THR A 28 78.57 -39.88 -10.69
C THR A 28 77.89 -40.11 -12.06
N GLY A 29 78.65 -40.11 -13.17
CA GLY A 29 78.13 -40.47 -14.51
C GLY A 29 77.62 -39.31 -15.40
N LEU A 30 78.10 -38.07 -15.20
CA LEU A 30 77.77 -36.89 -16.03
C LEU A 30 78.84 -36.66 -17.14
N SER A 31 78.47 -36.19 -18.35
CA SER A 31 79.37 -36.02 -19.52
C SER A 31 79.00 -34.80 -20.41
N ASP A 32 79.93 -34.35 -21.26
CA ASP A 32 79.77 -33.15 -22.12
C ASP A 32 78.77 -33.34 -23.30
N ILE A 33 78.14 -32.24 -23.74
CA ILE A 33 77.00 -32.17 -24.68
C ILE A 33 77.31 -31.15 -25.82
N ALA A 34 77.21 -31.56 -27.09
CA ALA A 34 77.30 -30.67 -28.28
C ALA A 34 76.03 -30.72 -29.14
N LEU A 35 75.53 -29.57 -29.60
CA LEU A 35 74.25 -29.43 -30.30
C LEU A 35 74.39 -28.54 -31.55
N ASP A 36 73.49 -28.70 -32.51
CA ASP A 36 73.26 -27.68 -33.53
C ASP A 36 72.23 -26.67 -33.02
N GLN A 37 72.24 -25.44 -33.56
CA GLN A 37 71.22 -24.44 -33.26
C GLN A 37 69.81 -25.01 -33.46
N GLN A 38 68.94 -24.83 -32.45
CA GLN A 38 67.56 -25.33 -32.42
C GLN A 38 67.41 -26.85 -32.51
N GLU A 39 68.44 -27.63 -32.17
CA GLU A 39 68.29 -29.08 -32.01
C GLU A 39 67.22 -29.40 -30.94
N PRO A 40 66.37 -30.43 -31.14
CA PRO A 40 65.39 -30.88 -30.15
C PRO A 40 66.02 -31.24 -28.80
N ALA A 41 65.21 -31.21 -27.74
CA ALA A 41 65.65 -31.55 -26.38
C ALA A 41 66.34 -32.91 -26.29
N ARG A 42 67.46 -32.95 -25.55
CA ARG A 42 68.29 -34.15 -25.38
C ARG A 42 68.49 -34.48 -23.91
N LEU A 43 68.40 -35.76 -23.55
CA LEU A 43 68.63 -36.22 -22.17
C LEU A 43 70.02 -35.80 -21.66
N VAL A 44 70.06 -35.28 -20.42
CA VAL A 44 71.28 -34.77 -19.78
C VAL A 44 72.29 -35.88 -19.54
N SER A 45 71.87 -37.01 -18.96
CA SER A 45 72.68 -38.23 -18.91
C SER A 45 71.82 -39.46 -18.62
N SER A 46 71.84 -40.43 -19.52
CA SER A 46 71.16 -41.72 -19.32
C SER A 46 71.90 -42.69 -18.39
N VAL A 47 73.10 -42.32 -17.92
CA VAL A 47 73.98 -43.18 -17.07
C VAL A 47 74.30 -42.57 -15.70
N LEU A 48 73.64 -41.47 -15.32
CA LEU A 48 73.78 -40.78 -14.02
C LEU A 48 73.54 -41.74 -12.84
N SER A 49 74.18 -41.55 -11.67
CA SER A 49 73.93 -42.33 -10.44
C SER A 49 73.89 -41.44 -9.19
N ILE A 50 72.96 -41.71 -8.26
CA ILE A 50 72.84 -41.06 -6.94
C ILE A 50 72.80 -42.16 -5.87
N ALA A 51 73.63 -42.07 -4.84
CA ALA A 51 73.67 -43.03 -3.73
C ALA A 51 74.21 -42.42 -2.43
N GLY A 52 73.88 -43.03 -1.29
CA GLY A 52 74.44 -42.75 0.04
C GLY A 52 73.65 -41.75 0.89
N GLY A 53 72.51 -41.25 0.40
CA GLY A 53 71.63 -40.33 1.16
C GLY A 53 70.53 -41.05 1.92
N ASP A 54 70.05 -42.19 1.41
CA ASP A 54 69.04 -43.10 2.00
C ASP A 54 67.63 -42.50 2.26
N ALA A 55 67.47 -41.20 2.55
CA ALA A 55 66.19 -40.54 2.80
C ALA A 55 66.15 -39.07 2.30
N TYR A 56 65.19 -38.76 1.43
CA TYR A 56 65.06 -37.45 0.76
C TYR A 56 63.66 -36.84 0.90
N THR A 57 62.80 -37.35 1.78
CA THR A 57 61.35 -37.04 1.79
C THR A 57 61.03 -35.55 2.05
N ASP A 58 61.96 -34.79 2.64
CA ASP A 58 61.92 -33.31 2.77
C ASP A 58 63.19 -32.66 2.19
N GLY A 59 63.81 -33.31 1.19
CA GLY A 59 65.03 -32.89 0.49
C GLY A 59 64.79 -32.39 -0.95
N SER A 60 65.85 -32.30 -1.76
CA SER A 60 65.74 -31.80 -3.15
C SER A 60 66.81 -32.29 -4.14
N ILE A 61 66.57 -32.12 -5.44
CA ILE A 61 67.55 -32.29 -6.54
C ILE A 61 67.56 -31.04 -7.43
N THR A 62 68.73 -30.50 -7.75
CA THR A 62 68.88 -29.27 -8.55
C THR A 62 69.82 -29.47 -9.74
N PHE A 63 69.43 -28.98 -10.92
CA PHE A 63 70.24 -28.87 -12.14
C PHE A 63 70.46 -27.40 -12.48
N SER A 64 71.72 -26.97 -12.59
CA SER A 64 72.07 -25.59 -12.85
C SER A 64 73.07 -25.42 -13.98
N LEU A 65 72.92 -24.37 -14.78
CA LEU A 65 73.79 -24.09 -15.92
C LEU A 65 74.45 -22.71 -15.76
N ALA A 66 75.78 -22.68 -15.75
CA ALA A 66 76.54 -21.45 -15.68
C ALA A 66 76.34 -20.62 -16.95
N GLN A 67 76.03 -19.33 -16.78
CA GLN A 67 75.73 -18.41 -17.88
C GLN A 67 74.54 -18.88 -18.73
N SER A 68 73.49 -19.39 -18.06
CA SER A 68 72.21 -19.65 -18.70
C SER A 68 71.58 -18.36 -19.25
N THR A 69 70.74 -18.54 -20.25
CA THR A 69 69.95 -17.53 -20.95
C THR A 69 68.50 -17.98 -20.97
N SER A 70 67.58 -17.09 -21.32
CA SER A 70 66.15 -17.42 -21.45
C SER A 70 65.86 -18.53 -22.47
N ASP A 71 66.80 -18.85 -23.35
CA ASP A 71 66.64 -19.90 -24.35
C ASP A 71 67.08 -21.29 -23.86
N ASP A 72 67.54 -21.41 -22.61
CA ASP A 72 67.95 -22.66 -22.00
C ASP A 72 66.84 -23.28 -21.17
N TYR A 73 66.50 -24.53 -21.48
CA TYR A 73 65.41 -25.24 -20.85
C TYR A 73 65.88 -26.59 -20.32
N PHE A 74 65.64 -26.83 -19.02
CA PHE A 74 65.64 -28.16 -18.42
C PHE A 74 64.20 -28.62 -18.23
N ALA A 75 63.90 -29.84 -18.65
CA ALA A 75 62.56 -30.41 -18.49
C ALA A 75 62.64 -31.85 -17.99
N LEU A 76 61.77 -32.20 -17.03
CA LEU A 76 61.57 -33.56 -16.58
C LEU A 76 60.58 -34.25 -17.52
N THR A 77 60.98 -35.39 -18.08
CA THR A 77 60.10 -36.15 -18.99
C THR A 77 59.07 -36.92 -18.16
N SER A 78 57.78 -36.60 -18.32
CA SER A 78 56.69 -37.38 -17.70
C SER A 78 56.49 -38.70 -18.44
N ASP A 79 56.31 -39.79 -17.69
CA ASP A 79 55.81 -41.03 -18.26
C ASP A 79 54.36 -40.83 -18.75
N PRO A 80 54.01 -41.28 -19.97
CA PRO A 80 52.65 -41.16 -20.49
C PRO A 80 51.64 -42.03 -19.76
N ASP A 81 52.07 -43.04 -18.99
CA ASP A 81 51.18 -43.86 -18.15
C ASP A 81 51.55 -43.67 -16.65
N PRO A 82 50.84 -42.76 -15.95
CA PRO A 82 51.24 -42.29 -14.62
C PRO A 82 51.04 -43.32 -13.50
N ASP A 83 50.22 -44.36 -13.71
CA ASP A 83 49.84 -45.31 -12.66
C ASP A 83 50.74 -46.57 -12.63
N ILE A 84 51.61 -46.74 -13.64
CA ILE A 84 52.52 -47.88 -13.70
C ILE A 84 53.48 -47.87 -12.51
N SER A 85 53.60 -49.01 -11.82
CA SER A 85 54.50 -49.13 -10.66
C SER A 85 55.94 -48.71 -11.01
N GLY A 86 56.43 -47.66 -10.37
CA GLY A 86 57.77 -47.09 -10.58
C GLY A 86 57.88 -46.03 -11.69
N ALA A 87 56.79 -45.73 -12.41
CA ALA A 87 56.74 -44.63 -13.37
C ALA A 87 56.75 -43.29 -12.65
N ILE A 88 57.46 -42.32 -13.22
CA ILE A 88 57.47 -40.93 -12.74
C ILE A 88 56.62 -40.13 -13.72
N SER A 89 55.53 -39.56 -13.21
CA SER A 89 54.68 -38.66 -13.99
C SER A 89 54.66 -37.28 -13.37
N VAL A 90 54.54 -36.27 -14.23
CA VAL A 90 54.42 -34.87 -13.82
C VAL A 90 53.04 -34.38 -14.23
N ASP A 91 52.30 -33.82 -13.29
CA ASP A 91 50.97 -33.25 -13.48
C ASP A 91 50.96 -31.85 -12.85
N GLY A 92 50.87 -30.81 -13.68
CA GLY A 92 51.19 -29.45 -13.27
C GLY A 92 52.65 -29.34 -12.78
N SER A 93 52.83 -28.81 -11.56
CA SER A 93 54.13 -28.80 -10.87
C SER A 93 54.40 -30.06 -10.08
N ASP A 94 53.40 -30.92 -9.86
CA ASP A 94 53.50 -32.04 -8.94
C ASP A 94 54.07 -33.28 -9.62
N ILE A 95 54.88 -34.00 -8.85
CA ILE A 95 55.56 -35.21 -9.30
C ILE A 95 54.96 -36.38 -8.55
N TYR A 96 54.51 -37.37 -9.31
CA TYR A 96 53.90 -38.58 -8.80
C TYR A 96 54.73 -39.81 -9.17
N LEU A 97 54.71 -40.78 -8.27
CA LEU A 97 55.28 -42.11 -8.45
C LEU A 97 54.12 -43.10 -8.57
N GLY A 98 53.98 -43.73 -9.72
CA GLY A 98 53.00 -44.80 -9.92
C GLY A 98 53.26 -45.96 -8.96
N ASN A 99 52.21 -46.46 -8.30
CA ASN A 99 52.30 -47.58 -7.35
C ASN A 99 51.68 -48.87 -7.91
N GLY A 100 51.15 -48.85 -9.13
CA GLY A 100 50.54 -49.99 -9.84
C GLY A 100 49.03 -50.13 -9.64
N SER A 101 48.43 -49.35 -8.75
CA SER A 101 46.97 -49.22 -8.55
C SER A 101 46.47 -47.77 -8.66
N GLY A 102 47.41 -46.84 -8.85
CA GLY A 102 47.25 -45.40 -8.84
C GLY A 102 48.64 -44.79 -8.72
N ARG A 103 48.72 -43.58 -8.19
CA ARG A 103 49.98 -42.83 -8.07
C ARG A 103 50.07 -42.11 -6.73
N ASP A 104 51.24 -42.14 -6.12
CA ASP A 104 51.53 -41.45 -4.86
C ASP A 104 52.29 -40.16 -5.18
N ARG A 105 51.90 -39.04 -4.58
CA ARG A 105 52.62 -37.78 -4.73
C ARG A 105 53.99 -37.92 -4.06
N VAL A 106 55.07 -37.57 -4.75
CA VAL A 106 56.46 -37.74 -4.26
C VAL A 106 57.30 -36.47 -4.30
N GLY A 107 56.76 -35.37 -4.82
CA GLY A 107 57.44 -34.08 -4.82
C GLY A 107 56.76 -33.08 -5.75
N ALA A 108 57.43 -31.98 -6.02
CA ALA A 108 57.07 -30.99 -7.03
C ALA A 108 58.29 -30.29 -7.61
N ILE A 109 58.10 -29.68 -8.77
CA ILE A 109 59.03 -28.73 -9.37
C ILE A 109 58.88 -27.40 -8.63
N ASP A 110 60.01 -26.81 -8.22
CA ASP A 110 60.03 -25.50 -7.58
C ASP A 110 59.51 -24.42 -8.55
N ALA A 111 58.63 -23.55 -8.06
CA ALA A 111 57.98 -22.56 -8.91
C ALA A 111 58.96 -21.52 -9.50
N ILE A 112 60.07 -21.25 -8.80
CA ILE A 112 61.09 -20.27 -9.20
C ILE A 112 62.18 -20.96 -10.01
N ASN A 113 62.74 -22.05 -9.48
CA ASN A 113 63.73 -22.89 -10.12
C ASN A 113 63.01 -24.01 -10.90
N ASN A 114 62.21 -23.63 -11.90
CA ASN A 114 61.38 -24.56 -12.66
C ASN A 114 62.06 -25.10 -13.94
N GLY A 115 63.33 -24.77 -14.17
CA GLY A 115 64.07 -25.16 -15.37
C GLY A 115 63.65 -24.43 -16.65
N GLN A 116 62.71 -23.50 -16.59
CA GLN A 116 62.25 -22.71 -17.74
C GLN A 116 63.04 -21.40 -17.84
N ALA A 117 63.19 -20.91 -19.07
CA ALA A 117 63.76 -19.59 -19.34
C ALA A 117 65.11 -19.31 -18.63
N GLY A 118 66.00 -20.32 -18.61
CA GLY A 118 67.32 -20.20 -18.02
C GLY A 118 67.39 -20.31 -16.50
N ALA A 119 66.26 -20.48 -15.81
CA ALA A 119 66.23 -20.84 -14.41
C ALA A 119 66.83 -22.23 -14.18
N ASP A 120 67.41 -22.44 -13.00
CA ASP A 120 67.81 -23.78 -12.57
C ASP A 120 66.56 -24.66 -12.47
N LEU A 121 66.68 -25.98 -12.64
CA LEU A 121 65.60 -26.92 -12.36
C LEU A 121 65.81 -27.54 -10.98
N GLN A 122 64.96 -27.20 -10.02
CA GLN A 122 64.92 -27.77 -8.68
C GLN A 122 63.64 -28.57 -8.49
N ILE A 123 63.82 -29.78 -7.98
CA ILE A 123 62.75 -30.69 -7.62
C ILE A 123 62.76 -30.82 -6.10
N LEU A 124 61.67 -30.38 -5.47
CA LEU A 124 61.42 -30.50 -4.04
C LEU A 124 60.65 -31.79 -3.76
N PHE A 125 61.00 -32.51 -2.71
CA PHE A 125 60.27 -33.72 -2.33
C PHE A 125 59.11 -33.47 -1.34
N SER A 126 58.91 -32.22 -0.92
CA SER A 126 57.72 -31.73 -0.21
C SER A 126 56.84 -30.83 -1.10
N SER A 127 55.60 -30.54 -0.67
CA SER A 127 54.55 -29.90 -1.51
C SER A 127 54.67 -28.37 -1.63
N PRO A 128 54.41 -27.79 -2.82
CA PRO A 128 54.40 -26.35 -3.06
C PRO A 128 53.01 -25.79 -2.73
N LEU A 129 52.85 -25.34 -1.50
CA LEU A 129 51.71 -24.50 -1.12
C LEU A 129 51.95 -23.06 -1.61
N ALA A 130 50.90 -22.37 -2.05
CA ALA A 130 51.00 -21.00 -2.55
C ALA A 130 51.61 -20.07 -1.47
N ASN A 131 52.80 -19.53 -1.78
CA ASN A 131 53.55 -18.62 -0.93
C ASN A 131 53.68 -19.06 0.54
N SER A 132 53.87 -20.35 0.78
CA SER A 132 53.80 -20.92 2.14
C SER A 132 55.02 -20.69 3.01
N SER A 133 56.12 -20.22 2.40
CA SER A 133 57.33 -19.73 3.06
C SER A 133 57.46 -18.20 3.03
N PHE A 134 56.52 -17.48 2.39
CA PHE A 134 56.51 -16.00 2.32
C PHE A 134 57.75 -15.36 1.67
N GLU A 135 58.56 -16.15 0.95
CA GLU A 135 59.82 -15.73 0.35
C GLU A 135 59.67 -14.76 -0.84
N THR A 136 58.44 -14.58 -1.35
CA THR A 136 58.11 -13.53 -2.32
C THR A 136 58.10 -12.14 -1.69
N GLY A 137 58.09 -12.05 -0.34
CA GLY A 137 58.01 -10.80 0.39
C GLY A 137 56.60 -10.19 0.44
N ASP A 138 55.58 -10.92 -0.01
CA ASP A 138 54.17 -10.52 -0.02
C ASP A 138 53.26 -11.59 0.62
N THR A 139 51.96 -11.33 0.67
CA THR A 139 50.95 -12.27 1.18
C THR A 139 50.07 -12.86 0.06
N GLN A 140 50.55 -12.91 -1.19
CA GLN A 140 49.80 -13.56 -2.26
C GLN A 140 49.53 -15.03 -1.89
N GLY A 141 48.35 -15.54 -2.19
CA GLY A 141 47.90 -16.87 -1.71
C GLY A 141 47.32 -16.88 -0.29
N TRP A 142 47.21 -15.72 0.37
CA TRP A 142 46.63 -15.59 1.72
C TRP A 142 45.66 -14.41 1.81
N THR A 143 44.44 -14.66 2.30
CA THR A 143 43.45 -13.63 2.63
C THR A 143 43.70 -13.11 4.04
N THR A 144 43.86 -11.79 4.19
CA THR A 144 44.29 -11.17 5.45
C THR A 144 43.17 -10.34 6.10
N TYR A 145 42.94 -10.55 7.39
CA TYR A 145 41.91 -9.83 8.16
C TYR A 145 42.55 -9.05 9.31
N ALA A 146 42.82 -7.75 9.06
CA ALA A 146 43.40 -6.83 10.03
C ALA A 146 42.38 -6.30 11.05
N GLN A 147 41.57 -7.21 11.62
CA GLN A 147 40.48 -6.90 12.53
C GLN A 147 40.36 -7.93 13.65
N THR A 148 39.51 -7.62 14.62
CA THR A 148 39.08 -8.53 15.70
C THR A 148 38.43 -9.78 15.08
N TYR A 149 38.82 -10.98 15.50
CA TYR A 149 38.27 -12.23 14.95
C TYR A 149 36.77 -12.35 15.29
N ALA A 150 35.92 -12.54 14.29
CA ALA A 150 34.46 -12.40 14.44
C ALA A 150 33.84 -13.45 15.38
N SER A 151 34.34 -14.69 15.36
CA SER A 151 33.80 -15.85 16.11
C SER A 151 34.52 -16.08 17.45
N GLN A 152 34.88 -15.02 18.15
CA GLN A 152 35.64 -15.13 19.41
C GLN A 152 34.92 -15.88 20.52
N THR A 153 33.58 -15.89 20.51
CA THR A 153 32.77 -16.61 21.49
C THR A 153 32.97 -18.11 21.47
N ASP A 154 33.43 -18.67 20.34
CA ASP A 154 33.57 -20.12 20.17
C ASP A 154 34.77 -20.66 20.96
N PHE A 155 35.74 -19.80 21.30
CA PHE A 155 36.88 -20.14 22.14
C PHE A 155 36.61 -19.94 23.64
N GLU A 156 35.47 -19.37 24.06
CA GLU A 156 35.19 -19.10 25.48
C GLU A 156 35.15 -20.41 26.29
N GLY A 157 36.02 -20.50 27.31
CA GLY A 157 36.09 -21.66 28.20
C GLY A 157 36.99 -22.81 27.72
N ASP A 158 37.47 -22.76 26.47
CA ASP A 158 38.36 -23.78 25.92
C ASP A 158 39.69 -23.87 26.66
N SER A 159 40.25 -25.08 26.73
CA SER A 159 41.52 -25.33 27.42
C SER A 159 42.70 -24.96 26.53
N ILE A 160 43.55 -24.05 26.99
CA ILE A 160 44.77 -23.63 26.31
C ILE A 160 46.02 -23.95 27.13
N ASN A 161 47.06 -24.42 26.45
CA ASN A 161 48.36 -24.63 27.04
C ASN A 161 49.08 -23.29 27.23
N TRP A 162 49.70 -23.10 28.40
CA TRP A 162 50.48 -21.91 28.69
C TRP A 162 51.92 -22.23 29.06
N VAL A 163 52.84 -21.37 28.61
CA VAL A 163 54.28 -21.50 28.87
C VAL A 163 54.87 -20.15 29.22
N ARG A 164 55.74 -20.13 30.25
CA ARG A 164 56.54 -18.96 30.61
C ARG A 164 58.03 -19.28 30.50
N SER A 165 58.68 -18.70 29.50
CA SER A 165 60.01 -19.09 29.06
C SER A 165 61.11 -18.71 30.06
N GLY A 166 60.94 -17.61 30.79
CA GLY A 166 61.92 -17.18 31.80
C GLY A 166 62.03 -18.05 33.07
N THR A 167 61.01 -18.87 33.37
CA THR A 167 60.97 -19.73 34.57
C THR A 167 60.81 -21.21 34.26
N GLY A 168 60.55 -21.59 33.01
CA GLY A 168 60.31 -22.97 32.59
C GLY A 168 59.02 -23.58 33.14
N THR A 169 58.07 -22.73 33.56
CA THR A 169 56.78 -23.16 34.11
C THR A 169 55.76 -23.25 32.98
N SER A 170 55.02 -24.35 32.93
CA SER A 170 53.93 -24.58 31.99
C SER A 170 52.73 -25.24 32.66
N GLY A 171 51.56 -25.14 32.03
CA GLY A 171 50.32 -25.76 32.49
C GLY A 171 49.18 -25.57 31.49
N THR A 172 47.97 -25.87 31.94
CA THR A 172 46.73 -25.62 31.20
C THR A 172 45.89 -24.58 31.93
N GLY A 173 45.14 -23.77 31.19
CA GLY A 173 44.15 -22.84 31.71
C GLY A 173 42.98 -22.71 30.74
N SER A 174 41.89 -22.09 31.18
CA SER A 174 40.73 -21.81 30.30
C SER A 174 40.82 -20.43 29.66
N ILE A 175 40.44 -20.33 28.40
CA ILE A 175 40.29 -19.08 27.66
C ILE A 175 39.09 -18.31 28.23
N LYS A 176 39.24 -16.99 28.35
CA LYS A 176 38.19 -16.06 28.78
C LYS A 176 38.22 -14.84 27.89
N ILE A 177 37.18 -14.61 27.12
CA ILE A 177 37.06 -13.54 26.15
C ILE A 177 36.68 -12.24 26.86
N GLY A 178 37.44 -11.19 26.58
CA GLY A 178 37.17 -9.83 27.04
C GLY A 178 36.71 -8.92 25.91
N ALA A 179 36.06 -7.82 26.26
CA ALA A 179 35.72 -6.80 25.27
C ALA A 179 36.96 -5.95 24.93
N THR A 180 37.17 -5.63 23.66
CA THR A 180 38.22 -4.70 23.24
C THR A 180 37.77 -3.26 23.48
N SER A 181 38.66 -2.42 24.02
CA SER A 181 38.42 -0.98 24.18
C SER A 181 39.07 -0.15 23.06
N SER A 182 40.20 -0.63 22.53
CA SER A 182 40.86 -0.17 21.32
C SER A 182 41.81 -1.28 20.84
N ILE A 183 41.83 -1.57 19.54
CA ILE A 183 42.76 -2.55 18.96
C ILE A 183 43.36 -1.98 17.66
N ASN A 184 44.68 -2.11 17.52
CA ASN A 184 45.42 -1.83 16.30
C ASN A 184 46.04 -3.15 15.85
N ALA A 185 45.60 -3.63 14.69
CA ALA A 185 45.99 -4.89 14.10
C ALA A 185 46.79 -4.64 12.81
N GLN A 186 47.92 -5.33 12.65
CA GLN A 186 48.80 -5.22 11.50
C GLN A 186 49.22 -6.61 11.03
N ILE A 187 49.16 -6.84 9.72
CA ILE A 187 49.66 -8.05 9.06
C ILE A 187 50.76 -7.61 8.11
N SER A 188 51.92 -8.27 8.17
CA SER A 188 53.10 -7.88 7.38
C SER A 188 54.03 -9.06 7.19
N VAL A 189 54.76 -9.12 6.08
CA VAL A 189 55.90 -10.04 5.90
C VAL A 189 57.17 -9.37 6.44
N VAL A 190 57.95 -10.10 7.23
CA VAL A 190 59.12 -9.57 7.95
C VAL A 190 60.37 -10.39 7.67
N THR A 191 61.54 -9.77 7.75
CA THR A 191 62.84 -10.46 7.55
C THR A 191 63.46 -11.00 8.83
N SER A 192 62.83 -10.78 9.99
CA SER A 192 63.27 -11.31 11.28
C SER A 192 62.16 -11.15 12.34
N PRO A 193 61.91 -12.16 13.19
CA PRO A 193 62.46 -13.52 13.14
C PRO A 193 61.89 -14.33 11.95
N ILE A 194 62.69 -15.24 11.41
CA ILE A 194 62.34 -16.18 10.30
C ILE A 194 62.80 -17.59 10.68
N SER A 195 62.15 -18.65 10.18
CA SER A 195 62.59 -20.05 10.40
C SER A 195 63.60 -20.49 9.35
N ALA A 196 63.37 -20.09 8.09
CA ALA A 196 64.22 -20.35 6.94
C ALA A 196 64.18 -19.14 5.97
N GLY A 197 64.98 -19.18 4.91
CA GLY A 197 64.91 -18.16 3.85
C GLY A 197 65.21 -16.73 4.30
N THR A 198 64.38 -15.80 3.85
CA THR A 198 64.52 -14.34 3.91
C THR A 198 63.35 -13.69 4.63
N TYR A 199 62.16 -14.29 4.59
CA TYR A 199 60.91 -13.66 4.97
C TYR A 199 60.03 -14.61 5.79
N ALA A 200 59.18 -14.06 6.66
CA ALA A 200 58.14 -14.81 7.37
C ALA A 200 56.90 -13.93 7.56
N LEU A 201 55.72 -14.54 7.66
CA LEU A 201 54.48 -13.81 7.92
C LEU A 201 54.40 -13.40 9.39
N ARG A 202 53.99 -12.15 9.68
CA ARG A 202 53.74 -11.63 11.03
C ARG A 202 52.32 -11.09 11.16
N LEU A 203 51.61 -11.56 12.19
CA LEU A 203 50.30 -11.06 12.63
C LEU A 203 50.46 -10.37 14.00
N PHE A 204 50.30 -9.05 14.04
CA PHE A 204 50.53 -8.23 15.21
C PHE A 204 49.27 -7.52 15.68
N SER A 205 49.02 -7.51 16.99
CA SER A 205 47.99 -6.70 17.62
C SER A 205 48.56 -5.86 18.77
N SER A 206 47.94 -4.71 19.04
CA SER A 206 48.23 -3.83 20.18
C SER A 206 46.99 -2.99 20.57
N GLY A 207 46.95 -2.40 21.77
CA GLY A 207 45.78 -1.63 22.25
C GLY A 207 45.40 -1.90 23.71
N GLY A 208 44.09 -1.89 24.03
CA GLY A 208 43.59 -2.09 25.40
C GLY A 208 42.33 -2.95 25.50
N LEU A 209 42.23 -3.74 26.58
CA LEU A 209 41.11 -4.63 26.93
C LEU A 209 40.18 -4.04 28.00
N SER A 210 38.96 -4.57 28.07
CA SER A 210 38.01 -4.37 29.16
C SER A 210 37.52 -5.73 29.64
N CYS A 211 37.99 -6.18 30.81
CA CYS A 211 37.63 -7.48 31.38
C CYS A 211 36.48 -7.34 32.41
N PRO A 212 35.42 -8.18 32.37
CA PRO A 212 34.25 -8.05 33.26
C PRO A 212 34.46 -8.25 34.77
N ASN A 213 35.59 -8.80 35.26
CA ASN A 213 35.80 -9.13 36.68
C ASN A 213 37.27 -9.05 37.15
N SER A 214 37.87 -7.85 37.19
CA SER A 214 39.27 -7.67 37.64
C SER A 214 39.42 -7.77 39.17
N VAL A 215 39.68 -8.96 39.71
CA VAL A 215 40.05 -9.15 41.13
C VAL A 215 41.54 -8.86 41.34
N ALA A 216 41.87 -8.23 42.48
CA ALA A 216 43.18 -7.64 42.79
C ALA A 216 44.40 -8.57 42.54
N ARG A 217 45.45 -7.97 41.96
CA ARG A 217 46.78 -8.53 41.63
C ARG A 217 47.29 -9.58 42.63
N GLN A 218 47.31 -10.86 42.23
CA GLN A 218 48.12 -11.90 42.88
C GLN A 218 48.68 -12.91 41.87
N GLY A 219 49.86 -12.60 41.31
CA GLY A 219 50.68 -13.57 40.57
C GLY A 219 50.11 -14.05 39.23
N THR A 220 50.95 -14.75 38.46
CA THR A 220 50.59 -15.37 37.18
C THR A 220 49.44 -16.37 37.40
N LEU A 221 48.25 -16.06 36.90
CA LEU A 221 47.09 -16.96 36.98
C LEU A 221 47.07 -17.85 35.72
N PRO A 222 46.87 -19.18 35.84
CA PRO A 222 46.71 -20.07 34.69
C PRO A 222 45.56 -19.68 33.76
N ASP A 223 44.42 -19.26 34.33
CA ASP A 223 43.21 -18.84 33.61
C ASP A 223 43.16 -17.32 33.33
N GLY A 224 44.01 -16.55 34.00
CA GLY A 224 44.13 -15.09 33.89
C GLY A 224 42.87 -14.25 33.95
N TYR A 225 43.00 -13.08 33.33
CA TYR A 225 42.02 -12.00 33.38
C TYR A 225 41.08 -12.02 32.18
N CYS A 226 41.56 -11.76 30.97
CA CYS A 226 40.82 -11.99 29.72
C CYS A 226 41.75 -11.97 28.49
N SER A 227 41.24 -12.44 27.36
CA SER A 227 41.89 -12.56 26.06
C SER A 227 41.06 -11.89 24.96
N THR A 228 41.70 -11.56 23.84
CA THR A 228 41.02 -11.23 22.57
C THR A 228 41.83 -11.75 21.40
N TYR A 229 41.15 -12.01 20.29
CA TYR A 229 41.74 -12.60 19.08
C TYR A 229 41.58 -11.67 17.86
N GLY A 230 42.56 -11.69 16.97
CA GLY A 230 42.69 -10.79 15.83
C GLY A 230 44.01 -10.00 15.88
N PRO A 231 44.70 -9.76 14.74
CA PRO A 231 44.34 -10.13 13.36
C PRO A 231 44.45 -11.63 13.06
N TYR A 232 43.91 -12.05 11.92
CA TYR A 232 44.00 -13.42 11.41
C TYR A 232 44.20 -13.48 9.89
N VAL A 233 44.65 -14.63 9.38
CA VAL A 233 44.81 -14.90 7.94
C VAL A 233 44.26 -16.28 7.58
N GLU A 234 43.87 -16.44 6.32
CA GLU A 234 43.46 -17.72 5.72
C GLU A 234 44.26 -17.98 4.45
N SER A 235 44.74 -19.21 4.23
CA SER A 235 45.39 -19.57 2.95
C SER A 235 44.35 -19.75 1.84
N THR A 236 44.79 -19.71 0.59
CA THR A 236 44.03 -20.34 -0.50
C THR A 236 43.82 -21.83 -0.21
N PRO A 237 42.68 -22.41 -0.62
CA PRO A 237 42.44 -23.84 -0.46
C PRO A 237 43.48 -24.70 -1.21
N PHE A 238 43.80 -25.87 -0.66
CA PHE A 238 44.69 -26.85 -1.26
C PHE A 238 44.22 -28.27 -0.95
N GLU A 239 44.45 -29.21 -1.87
CA GLU A 239 44.14 -30.62 -1.64
C GLU A 239 45.21 -31.27 -0.75
N ALA A 240 44.78 -32.10 0.20
CA ALA A 240 45.67 -32.99 0.94
C ALA A 240 45.02 -34.35 1.14
N PHE A 241 45.83 -35.41 1.09
CA PHE A 241 45.34 -36.79 1.09
C PHE A 241 45.60 -37.47 2.43
N ASN A 242 44.76 -38.45 2.76
CA ASN A 242 44.85 -39.24 3.96
C ASN A 242 46.23 -39.90 4.09
N GLY A 243 46.91 -39.59 5.21
CA GLY A 243 48.27 -40.03 5.50
C GLY A 243 49.34 -38.99 5.23
N ASP A 244 49.04 -37.90 4.51
CA ASP A 244 49.96 -36.78 4.35
C ASP A 244 50.24 -36.09 5.69
N LEU A 245 51.45 -35.55 5.86
CA LEU A 245 51.87 -34.83 7.05
C LEU A 245 51.92 -33.32 6.75
N ILE A 246 51.06 -32.56 7.40
CA ILE A 246 51.13 -31.11 7.44
C ILE A 246 52.21 -30.68 8.42
N SER A 247 53.04 -29.72 8.04
CA SER A 247 54.06 -29.10 8.89
C SER A 247 54.04 -27.59 8.74
N VAL A 248 54.05 -26.86 9.85
CA VAL A 248 54.13 -25.39 9.89
C VAL A 248 55.14 -24.93 10.93
N ASP A 249 56.09 -24.08 10.55
CA ASP A 249 57.00 -23.46 11.50
C ASP A 249 56.36 -22.19 12.07
N TRP A 250 56.27 -22.12 13.40
CA TRP A 250 55.68 -20.94 14.03
C TRP A 250 56.43 -20.49 15.28
N ALA A 251 56.39 -19.18 15.50
CA ALA A 251 56.94 -18.49 16.67
C ALA A 251 55.93 -17.46 17.17
N ALA A 252 56.04 -17.08 18.44
CA ALA A 252 55.17 -16.05 19.01
C ALA A 252 55.90 -15.21 20.05
N ALA A 253 55.56 -13.93 20.15
CA ALA A 253 56.18 -13.02 21.10
C ALA A 253 55.14 -12.10 21.74
N ASN A 254 55.33 -11.83 23.02
CA ASN A 254 54.60 -10.81 23.74
C ASN A 254 54.88 -9.42 23.14
N GLY A 255 53.84 -8.61 23.06
CA GLY A 255 53.92 -7.20 22.74
C GLY A 255 53.72 -6.38 24.02
N GLY A 256 52.47 -5.99 24.27
CA GLY A 256 52.06 -5.27 25.49
C GLY A 256 51.81 -6.19 26.69
N ASP A 257 51.30 -7.39 26.43
CA ASP A 257 51.15 -8.47 27.41
C ASP A 257 51.38 -9.82 26.70
N TRP A 258 51.02 -10.94 27.31
CA TRP A 258 51.30 -12.27 26.78
C TRP A 258 50.54 -12.55 25.47
N TYR A 259 51.15 -13.36 24.60
CA TYR A 259 50.48 -13.86 23.41
C TYR A 259 49.52 -14.99 23.77
N GLU A 260 48.53 -15.19 22.92
CA GLU A 260 47.58 -16.30 22.92
C GLU A 260 47.22 -16.60 21.47
N VAL A 261 47.93 -17.53 20.83
CA VAL A 261 47.87 -17.74 19.38
C VAL A 261 47.30 -19.11 19.06
N ILE A 262 46.58 -19.18 17.94
CA ILE A 262 45.93 -20.40 17.46
C ILE A 262 46.23 -20.54 15.96
N GLY A 263 46.65 -21.74 15.55
CA GLY A 263 46.78 -22.13 14.16
C GLY A 263 46.00 -23.41 13.91
N MET A 264 45.14 -23.38 12.90
CA MET A 264 44.21 -24.45 12.58
C MET A 264 44.28 -24.80 11.09
N LEU A 265 43.89 -26.02 10.79
CA LEU A 265 43.59 -26.51 9.47
C LEU A 265 42.07 -26.73 9.38
N ILE A 266 41.42 -26.11 8.40
CA ILE A 266 39.98 -26.19 8.18
C ILE A 266 39.76 -27.00 6.91
N GLY A 267 38.97 -28.08 6.98
CA GLY A 267 38.49 -28.83 5.80
C GLY A 267 37.06 -28.41 5.46
N ASP A 268 36.72 -28.37 4.17
CA ASP A 268 35.39 -27.99 3.65
C ASP A 268 34.31 -29.07 3.83
N GLY A 269 34.69 -30.24 4.35
CA GLY A 269 33.70 -31.20 4.83
C GLY A 269 33.03 -31.96 3.69
N ALA A 270 31.77 -32.36 3.88
CA ALA A 270 31.10 -33.27 2.95
C ALA A 270 30.32 -32.54 1.85
N ASP A 271 30.09 -31.24 2.00
CA ASP A 271 29.40 -30.40 1.02
C ASP A 271 30.36 -29.62 0.10
N ASP A 272 31.66 -29.89 0.22
CA ASP A 272 32.75 -29.27 -0.56
C ASP A 272 32.69 -27.73 -0.52
N THR A 273 32.16 -27.14 0.56
CA THR A 273 31.91 -25.70 0.68
C THR A 273 32.34 -25.16 2.06
N PHE A 274 33.41 -24.37 2.11
CA PHE A 274 33.84 -23.72 3.36
C PHE A 274 32.79 -22.77 3.96
N GLY A 275 32.71 -22.74 5.30
CA GLY A 275 31.86 -21.84 6.08
C GLY A 275 30.50 -22.43 6.43
N THR A 276 30.32 -23.73 6.21
CA THR A 276 29.11 -24.49 6.51
C THR A 276 29.28 -25.25 7.84
N SER A 277 28.23 -25.93 8.28
CA SER A 277 28.22 -26.59 9.60
C SER A 277 29.01 -27.88 9.67
N ASP A 278 29.42 -28.43 8.53
CA ASP A 278 30.19 -29.68 8.40
C ASP A 278 31.69 -29.47 8.20
N ASP A 279 32.15 -28.22 8.09
CA ASP A 279 33.57 -27.85 8.14
C ASP A 279 34.28 -28.60 9.28
N THR A 280 35.37 -29.30 8.95
CA THR A 280 36.21 -29.97 9.94
C THR A 280 37.33 -29.06 10.40
N GLN A 281 37.68 -29.11 11.69
CA GLN A 281 38.73 -28.25 12.25
C GLN A 281 39.77 -29.06 13.01
N GLU A 282 41.04 -28.91 12.63
CA GLU A 282 42.18 -29.51 13.31
C GLU A 282 43.14 -28.43 13.83
N VAL A 283 43.40 -28.43 15.14
CA VAL A 283 44.30 -27.46 15.76
C VAL A 283 45.75 -27.90 15.60
N LEU A 284 46.49 -27.21 14.74
CA LEU A 284 47.93 -27.43 14.52
C LEU A 284 48.75 -26.93 15.69
N PHE A 285 48.40 -25.76 16.24
CA PHE A 285 48.98 -25.26 17.48
C PHE A 285 48.01 -24.32 18.20
N ALA A 286 47.97 -24.39 19.53
CA ALA A 286 47.28 -23.42 20.37
C ALA A 286 48.08 -23.22 21.66
N GLN A 287 48.55 -22.00 21.89
CA GLN A 287 49.38 -21.71 23.06
C GLN A 287 49.29 -20.25 23.47
N ARG A 288 49.35 -20.03 24.79
CA ARG A 288 49.60 -18.72 25.38
C ARG A 288 50.98 -18.64 26.05
N GLY A 289 51.60 -17.47 26.10
CA GLY A 289 52.90 -17.32 26.75
C GLY A 289 53.57 -15.96 26.58
N ASP A 290 54.82 -15.86 27.05
CA ASP A 290 55.63 -14.64 26.93
C ASP A 290 56.45 -14.63 25.63
N THR A 291 57.27 -15.64 25.36
CA THR A 291 58.04 -15.71 24.11
C THR A 291 58.27 -17.16 23.70
N LYS A 292 58.09 -17.44 22.41
CA LYS A 292 58.37 -18.73 21.77
C LYS A 292 59.14 -18.52 20.48
N GLY A 293 60.28 -19.21 20.36
CA GLY A 293 61.02 -19.30 19.09
C GLY A 293 60.37 -20.26 18.09
N PHE A 294 60.85 -20.22 16.85
CA PHE A 294 60.35 -21.09 15.79
C PHE A 294 60.49 -22.57 16.15
N SER A 295 59.42 -23.31 15.95
CA SER A 295 59.45 -24.76 15.89
C SER A 295 58.34 -25.24 14.95
N ALA A 296 58.58 -26.36 14.28
CA ALA A 296 57.55 -27.04 13.51
C ALA A 296 56.42 -27.53 14.44
N SER A 297 55.18 -27.32 13.99
CA SER A 297 54.01 -28.08 14.44
C SER A 297 53.57 -28.96 13.30
N THR A 298 53.26 -30.22 13.59
CA THR A 298 52.91 -31.20 12.56
C THR A 298 51.60 -31.89 12.87
N SER A 299 50.80 -32.17 11.85
CA SER A 299 49.64 -33.07 11.97
C SER A 299 49.46 -33.97 10.76
N ASN A 300 48.87 -35.15 10.96
CA ASN A 300 48.58 -36.07 9.87
C ASN A 300 47.15 -35.84 9.37
N ILE A 301 47.02 -35.73 8.06
CA ILE A 301 45.73 -35.68 7.38
C ILE A 301 45.03 -37.04 7.53
N SER A 302 43.76 -37.00 7.91
CA SER A 302 42.98 -38.19 8.27
C SER A 302 41.93 -38.60 7.23
N GLN A 303 41.63 -37.71 6.29
CA GLN A 303 40.70 -37.90 5.18
C GLN A 303 41.18 -37.10 3.97
N ASP A 304 40.85 -37.59 2.77
CA ASP A 304 41.08 -36.84 1.53
C ASP A 304 40.06 -35.69 1.52
N ASP A 305 40.53 -34.44 1.44
CA ASP A 305 39.67 -33.26 1.54
C ASP A 305 40.35 -32.01 0.95
N THR A 306 39.58 -30.94 0.76
CA THR A 306 40.16 -29.63 0.46
C THR A 306 40.36 -28.87 1.77
N TYR A 307 41.60 -28.43 2.03
CA TYR A 307 41.97 -27.77 3.28
C TYR A 307 42.40 -26.33 3.07
N LYS A 308 42.24 -25.51 4.11
CA LYS A 308 42.89 -24.19 4.24
C LYS A 308 43.51 -24.00 5.62
N PHE A 309 44.63 -23.30 5.68
CA PHE A 309 45.21 -22.86 6.94
C PHE A 309 44.46 -21.63 7.47
N GLN A 310 44.22 -21.58 8.76
CA GLN A 310 43.78 -20.37 9.46
C GLN A 310 44.72 -20.08 10.62
N PHE A 311 45.34 -18.90 10.61
CA PHE A 311 46.25 -18.47 11.68
C PHE A 311 45.71 -17.23 12.36
N ILE A 312 45.55 -17.30 13.68
CA ILE A 312 44.92 -16.27 14.50
C ILE A 312 45.92 -15.81 15.55
N SER A 313 46.22 -14.51 15.55
CA SER A 313 47.01 -13.88 16.61
C SER A 313 46.07 -13.36 17.69
N GLY A 314 46.27 -13.77 18.94
CA GLY A 314 45.51 -13.26 20.08
C GLY A 314 46.42 -12.77 21.19
N THR A 315 45.86 -11.95 22.07
CA THR A 315 46.55 -11.39 23.23
C THR A 315 45.85 -11.83 24.50
N TYR A 316 46.63 -11.92 25.58
CA TYR A 316 46.15 -12.32 26.89
C TYR A 316 46.72 -11.38 27.97
N ASP A 317 45.83 -10.77 28.76
CA ASP A 317 46.23 -9.90 29.88
C ASP A 317 46.70 -10.75 31.06
N ALA A 318 47.99 -11.15 31.06
CA ALA A 318 48.60 -11.89 32.15
C ALA A 318 48.96 -10.97 33.34
N SER A 319 49.14 -9.67 33.09
CA SER A 319 49.57 -8.69 34.11
C SER A 319 48.41 -8.08 34.91
N GLY A 320 47.17 -8.19 34.41
CA GLY A 320 45.97 -7.51 34.91
C GLY A 320 45.98 -6.00 34.63
N GLY A 321 46.77 -5.59 33.64
CA GLY A 321 47.01 -4.20 33.24
C GLY A 321 46.15 -3.73 32.07
N LEU A 322 45.30 -4.61 31.52
CA LEU A 322 44.43 -4.38 30.37
C LEU A 322 45.16 -4.00 29.08
N ALA A 323 46.48 -4.24 28.99
CA ALA A 323 47.24 -3.98 27.77
C ALA A 323 47.04 -5.12 26.76
N VAL A 324 46.87 -4.77 25.48
CA VAL A 324 46.91 -5.72 24.36
C VAL A 324 48.30 -5.65 23.74
N GLY A 325 48.91 -6.80 23.50
CA GLY A 325 49.72 -6.95 22.30
C GLY A 325 50.45 -8.26 22.19
N ALA A 326 50.38 -8.86 21.00
CA ALA A 326 50.98 -10.13 20.65
C ALA A 326 51.45 -10.13 19.20
N SER A 327 52.51 -10.85 18.90
CA SER A 327 52.94 -11.15 17.52
C SER A 327 52.95 -12.67 17.32
N LEU A 328 52.24 -13.15 16.30
CA LEU A 328 52.39 -14.49 15.75
C LEU A 328 53.26 -14.40 14.50
N TYR A 329 54.22 -15.31 14.37
CA TYR A 329 55.04 -15.47 13.19
C TYR A 329 54.84 -16.86 12.61
N VAL A 330 54.63 -16.95 11.30
CA VAL A 330 54.44 -18.21 10.58
C VAL A 330 55.38 -18.25 9.38
N ASP A 331 55.98 -19.40 9.16
CA ASP A 331 56.93 -19.65 8.09
C ASP A 331 56.88 -21.13 7.66
N ASN A 332 57.34 -21.41 6.45
CA ASN A 332 57.64 -22.74 5.93
C ASN A 332 56.52 -23.79 6.10
N ALA A 333 55.27 -23.38 5.82
CA ALA A 333 54.13 -24.29 5.81
C ALA A 333 54.24 -25.23 4.60
N ARG A 334 54.11 -26.55 4.82
CA ARG A 334 54.28 -27.55 3.76
C ARG A 334 53.53 -28.84 4.04
N ILE A 335 53.22 -29.55 2.97
CA ILE A 335 52.69 -30.92 3.00
C ILE A 335 53.82 -31.87 2.66
N ILE A 336 54.06 -32.85 3.52
CA ILE A 336 55.06 -33.89 3.34
C ILE A 336 54.30 -35.18 3.05
N SER A 337 54.54 -35.75 1.87
CA SER A 337 53.89 -36.99 1.46
C SER A 337 54.21 -38.14 2.42
N SER A 338 53.23 -39.03 2.61
CA SER A 338 53.41 -40.27 3.36
C SER A 338 54.44 -41.23 2.73
N SER A 339 54.77 -41.04 1.44
CA SER A 339 55.69 -41.88 0.69
C SER A 339 57.16 -41.47 0.88
N SER A 340 57.94 -42.29 1.58
CA SER A 340 59.36 -42.02 1.84
C SER A 340 60.21 -42.07 0.55
N ILE A 341 61.03 -41.04 0.31
CA ILE A 341 61.87 -40.96 -0.89
C ILE A 341 63.25 -41.55 -0.65
N SER A 342 63.58 -42.62 -1.38
CA SER A 342 64.89 -43.30 -1.30
C SER A 342 65.85 -42.88 -2.42
N ASP A 343 67.13 -43.21 -2.30
CA ASP A 343 68.15 -43.03 -3.34
C ASP A 343 67.68 -43.50 -4.74
N ALA A 344 66.93 -44.60 -4.80
CA ALA A 344 66.45 -45.18 -6.06
C ALA A 344 65.38 -44.33 -6.74
N ILE A 345 64.49 -43.71 -5.96
CA ILE A 345 63.43 -42.84 -6.46
C ILE A 345 64.04 -41.51 -6.91
N ALA A 346 64.89 -40.91 -6.07
CA ALA A 346 65.66 -39.70 -6.40
C ALA A 346 66.47 -39.86 -7.69
N LEU A 347 67.11 -41.02 -7.88
CA LEU A 347 67.86 -41.33 -9.10
C LEU A 347 66.97 -41.46 -10.35
N ASN A 348 65.82 -42.12 -10.23
CA ASN A 348 64.92 -42.30 -11.36
C ASN A 348 64.40 -40.95 -11.87
N ILE A 349 64.07 -40.04 -10.96
CA ILE A 349 63.67 -38.67 -11.29
C ILE A 349 64.81 -37.93 -11.99
N ALA A 350 66.03 -37.96 -11.44
CA ALA A 350 67.17 -37.23 -12.01
C ALA A 350 67.57 -37.68 -13.44
N ARG A 351 67.29 -38.94 -13.83
CA ARG A 351 67.63 -39.46 -15.17
C ARG A 351 66.65 -39.06 -16.27
N LEU A 352 65.49 -38.53 -15.91
CA LEU A 352 64.46 -38.12 -16.87
C LEU A 352 64.62 -36.65 -17.30
N VAL A 353 65.62 -35.95 -16.78
CA VAL A 353 65.90 -34.56 -17.11
C VAL A 353 66.58 -34.44 -18.48
N SER A 354 65.97 -33.65 -19.34
CA SER A 354 66.47 -33.27 -20.67
C SER A 354 66.86 -31.79 -20.70
N TYR A 355 67.72 -31.45 -21.66
CA TYR A 355 68.18 -30.09 -21.91
C TYR A 355 67.97 -29.71 -23.38
N GLN A 356 67.52 -28.48 -23.61
CA GLN A 356 67.40 -27.87 -24.93
C GLN A 356 67.90 -26.43 -24.91
N ASN A 357 68.43 -25.97 -26.05
CA ASN A 357 68.56 -24.54 -26.32
C ASN A 357 67.73 -24.19 -27.56
N THR A 358 66.74 -23.32 -27.40
CA THR A 358 65.84 -22.92 -28.50
C THR A 358 66.34 -21.69 -29.27
N SER A 359 67.51 -21.16 -28.89
CA SER A 359 68.00 -19.89 -29.39
C SER A 359 68.29 -19.94 -30.89
N THR A 360 67.72 -18.99 -31.61
CA THR A 360 68.11 -18.65 -32.99
C THR A 360 69.41 -17.83 -33.05
N ASN A 361 70.06 -17.57 -31.92
CA ASN A 361 71.41 -17.01 -31.88
C ASN A 361 72.16 -17.48 -30.61
N PRO A 362 72.61 -18.74 -30.59
CA PRO A 362 73.08 -19.36 -29.37
C PRO A 362 74.33 -18.69 -28.80
N PRO A 363 74.49 -18.65 -27.47
CA PRO A 363 75.65 -18.05 -26.82
C PRO A 363 76.96 -18.76 -27.20
N ILE A 364 77.97 -17.99 -27.61
CA ILE A 364 79.34 -18.46 -27.85
C ILE A 364 80.23 -17.81 -26.78
N PRO A 365 80.94 -18.55 -25.88
CA PRO A 365 81.45 -19.92 -25.99
C PRO A 365 80.82 -20.98 -25.04
N ALA A 366 81.41 -22.18 -24.94
CA ALA A 366 80.96 -23.34 -24.14
C ALA A 366 80.62 -23.05 -22.66
N ARG A 367 79.57 -23.71 -22.11
CA ARG A 367 78.96 -23.44 -20.77
C ARG A 367 78.99 -24.64 -19.82
N THR A 368 78.98 -24.44 -18.50
CA THR A 368 79.15 -25.51 -17.48
C THR A 368 77.85 -25.89 -16.76
N LEU A 369 77.46 -27.16 -16.79
CA LEU A 369 76.31 -27.77 -16.08
C LEU A 369 76.72 -28.36 -14.73
N THR A 370 75.93 -28.15 -13.67
CA THR A 370 76.10 -28.71 -12.32
C THR A 370 74.82 -29.43 -11.87
N VAL A 371 74.94 -30.61 -11.25
CA VAL A 371 73.80 -31.36 -10.66
C VAL A 371 74.07 -31.57 -9.16
N THR A 372 73.10 -31.27 -8.29
CA THR A 372 73.20 -31.37 -6.83
C THR A 372 72.01 -32.14 -6.24
N ALA A 373 72.24 -33.01 -5.25
CA ALA A 373 71.18 -33.70 -4.50
C ALA A 373 71.35 -33.45 -3.00
N GLN A 374 70.24 -33.18 -2.29
CA GLN A 374 70.19 -32.87 -0.86
C GLN A 374 69.21 -33.80 -0.14
N ALA A 375 69.68 -34.48 0.91
CA ALA A 375 68.89 -35.37 1.76
C ALA A 375 68.01 -34.60 2.76
N GLU A 376 67.06 -35.27 3.42
CA GLU A 376 66.11 -34.65 4.35
C GLU A 376 66.77 -34.03 5.60
N ASP A 377 68.00 -34.43 5.95
CA ASP A 377 68.79 -33.86 7.04
C ASP A 377 69.61 -32.62 6.63
N GLY A 378 69.50 -32.21 5.37
CA GLY A 378 70.17 -31.07 4.77
C GLY A 378 71.56 -31.36 4.18
N SER A 379 72.10 -32.57 4.29
CA SER A 379 73.39 -32.94 3.68
C SER A 379 73.31 -33.07 2.16
N SER A 380 74.34 -32.63 1.42
CA SER A 380 74.29 -32.54 -0.05
C SER A 380 75.59 -32.93 -0.78
N GLY A 381 75.47 -33.33 -2.06
CA GLY A 381 76.61 -33.62 -2.95
C GLY A 381 76.33 -33.31 -4.43
N SER A 382 77.39 -33.08 -5.25
CA SER A 382 77.26 -32.55 -6.63
C SER A 382 78.27 -33.07 -7.67
N ALA A 383 77.98 -32.88 -8.98
CA ALA A 383 78.83 -33.22 -10.14
C ALA A 383 78.70 -32.20 -11.33
N THR A 384 79.69 -32.11 -12.25
CA THR A 384 79.72 -31.09 -13.36
C THR A 384 80.07 -31.61 -14.77
N ALA A 385 79.63 -30.92 -15.85
CA ALA A 385 79.91 -31.18 -17.30
C ALA A 385 79.77 -29.91 -18.20
N SER A 386 80.01 -29.97 -19.53
CA SER A 386 79.98 -28.81 -20.47
C SER A 386 78.97 -28.91 -21.64
N ILE A 387 78.47 -27.77 -22.18
CA ILE A 387 77.50 -27.65 -23.30
C ILE A 387 78.01 -26.69 -24.43
N THR A 388 77.86 -27.04 -25.73
CA THR A 388 78.26 -26.24 -26.94
C THR A 388 77.24 -26.25 -28.11
N ILE A 389 77.12 -25.17 -28.94
CA ILE A 389 76.10 -24.98 -30.02
C ILE A 389 76.66 -24.29 -31.33
N ASP A 390 76.30 -24.72 -32.56
CA ASP A 390 76.72 -24.19 -33.91
C ASP A 390 75.60 -23.42 -34.71
N SER A 391 75.88 -22.39 -35.55
CA SER A 391 74.85 -21.44 -36.13
C SER A 391 74.84 -21.23 -37.67
N ALA A 392 73.71 -20.79 -38.27
CA ALA A 392 73.51 -20.58 -39.72
C ALA A 392 73.71 -19.10 -40.22
N PRO A 393 73.81 -18.82 -41.55
CA PRO A 393 73.94 -17.45 -42.08
C PRO A 393 72.71 -16.57 -41.82
N VAL A 394 72.89 -15.26 -41.64
CA VAL A 394 71.82 -14.31 -41.27
C VAL A 394 71.68 -13.19 -42.31
N PHE A 395 70.46 -12.86 -42.71
CA PHE A 395 70.18 -11.68 -43.54
C PHE A 395 70.45 -10.38 -42.75
N SER A 396 71.03 -9.36 -43.38
CA SER A 396 71.32 -8.05 -42.76
C SER A 396 70.28 -7.01 -43.20
N SER A 397 69.73 -6.23 -42.26
CA SER A 397 68.71 -5.20 -42.53
C SER A 397 69.27 -3.94 -43.21
N PHE A 398 68.48 -3.36 -44.11
CA PHE A 398 68.69 -2.05 -44.74
C PHE A 398 67.72 -1.02 -44.14
N GLU A 399 68.04 0.28 -44.18
CA GLU A 399 67.24 1.35 -43.57
C GLU A 399 65.74 1.22 -43.91
N GLY A 400 64.95 0.90 -42.89
CA GLY A 400 63.48 0.91 -42.94
C GLY A 400 62.77 -0.43 -43.21
N VAL A 401 63.46 -1.57 -43.35
CA VAL A 401 62.83 -2.85 -43.72
C VAL A 401 63.27 -3.98 -42.78
N ARG A 402 62.31 -4.69 -42.16
CA ARG A 402 62.56 -5.93 -41.39
C ARG A 402 62.07 -7.14 -42.19
N PHE A 403 62.84 -8.23 -42.18
CA PHE A 403 62.47 -9.56 -42.68
C PHE A 403 62.22 -10.49 -41.47
N PRO A 404 61.41 -11.57 -41.52
CA PRO A 404 60.78 -12.24 -42.67
C PRO A 404 59.50 -11.65 -43.22
N SER A 405 58.68 -11.03 -42.37
CA SER A 405 57.45 -10.41 -42.81
C SER A 405 57.67 -8.92 -42.97
N LEU A 406 57.25 -8.39 -44.11
CA LEU A 406 57.07 -6.97 -44.20
C LEU A 406 55.59 -6.70 -43.99
N ASP A 407 55.29 -6.17 -42.81
CA ASP A 407 53.99 -5.63 -42.52
C ASP A 407 53.85 -4.31 -43.24
N ILE A 408 52.92 -4.31 -44.18
CA ILE A 408 52.52 -3.11 -44.90
C ILE A 408 51.02 -2.95 -44.68
N ILE A 409 50.61 -1.73 -44.44
CA ILE A 409 49.18 -1.41 -44.41
C ILE A 409 48.64 -1.61 -45.83
N GLU A 410 47.39 -2.02 -45.94
CA GLU A 410 46.68 -2.16 -47.21
C GLU A 410 46.91 -0.96 -48.15
N GLY A 411 47.24 -1.22 -49.43
CA GLY A 411 47.40 -0.20 -50.48
C GLY A 411 48.82 0.20 -50.95
N ALA A 412 49.91 -0.42 -50.45
CA ALA A 412 51.30 -0.06 -50.82
C ALA A 412 51.83 -0.65 -52.17
N GLN A 413 52.87 -0.04 -52.80
CA GLN A 413 53.47 -0.48 -54.10
C GLN A 413 55.00 -0.72 -54.13
N VAL A 414 55.81 -0.07 -53.29
CA VAL A 414 57.28 -0.28 -53.20
C VAL A 414 57.61 -0.89 -51.85
N ILE A 415 58.46 -1.94 -51.81
CA ILE A 415 58.60 -2.83 -50.65
C ILE A 415 59.96 -2.67 -49.93
N GLY A 416 61.12 -2.87 -50.59
CA GLY A 416 62.44 -2.68 -49.91
C GLY A 416 63.67 -3.41 -50.49
N GLY A 417 64.90 -3.18 -49.97
CA GLY A 417 66.17 -3.81 -50.42
C GLY A 417 66.76 -4.94 -49.55
N ILE A 418 67.54 -5.88 -50.13
CA ILE A 418 67.94 -7.19 -49.51
C ILE A 418 69.48 -7.45 -49.38
N ALA A 419 70.00 -7.96 -48.22
CA ALA A 419 71.42 -8.33 -47.95
C ALA A 419 71.65 -9.45 -46.88
N ALA A 420 72.85 -10.11 -46.74
CA ALA A 420 73.15 -11.21 -45.76
C ALA A 420 74.65 -11.49 -45.38
N THR A 421 74.94 -12.05 -44.17
CA THR A 421 76.26 -12.38 -43.52
C THR A 421 76.22 -13.57 -42.53
N ASP A 422 77.33 -14.31 -42.27
CA ASP A 422 77.37 -15.47 -41.34
C ASP A 422 78.01 -15.19 -39.94
N PRO A 423 77.43 -15.61 -38.79
CA PRO A 423 77.91 -15.28 -37.44
C PRO A 423 79.19 -16.01 -36.99
N ASN A 424 79.43 -17.23 -37.47
CA ASN A 424 80.64 -18.00 -37.19
C ASN A 424 81.82 -17.54 -38.08
N GLY A 425 81.54 -16.75 -39.12
CA GLY A 425 82.51 -16.03 -39.95
C GLY A 425 82.67 -16.59 -41.38
N ASP A 426 81.70 -17.35 -41.88
CA ASP A 426 81.74 -18.01 -43.20
C ASP A 426 81.22 -17.11 -44.37
N THR A 427 81.34 -17.54 -45.64
CA THR A 427 81.03 -16.72 -46.86
C THR A 427 79.61 -16.96 -47.44
N VAL A 428 78.86 -15.91 -47.89
CA VAL A 428 77.40 -15.93 -48.24
C VAL A 428 77.04 -15.50 -49.70
N SER A 429 75.94 -16.01 -50.30
CA SER A 429 75.39 -15.66 -51.66
C SER A 429 73.84 -15.52 -51.72
N ILE A 430 73.21 -14.59 -52.50
CA ILE A 430 71.75 -14.23 -52.46
C ILE A 430 71.00 -14.34 -53.83
N ALA A 431 69.75 -14.88 -53.88
CA ALA A 431 68.84 -14.88 -55.05
C ALA A 431 67.35 -15.07 -54.71
N ILE A 432 66.39 -14.64 -55.56
CA ILE A 432 64.98 -15.11 -55.48
C ILE A 432 64.96 -16.61 -55.81
N SER A 433 64.53 -17.42 -54.85
CA SER A 433 64.50 -18.88 -54.96
C SER A 433 63.10 -19.44 -55.19
N GLY A 434 62.04 -18.68 -54.88
CA GLY A 434 60.65 -19.16 -54.95
C GLY A 434 59.63 -18.16 -54.38
N GLY A 435 58.51 -18.67 -53.88
CA GLY A 435 57.36 -17.90 -53.40
C GLY A 435 56.14 -18.06 -54.32
N ALA A 436 54.92 -18.08 -53.74
CA ALA A 436 53.70 -18.30 -54.51
C ALA A 436 53.41 -17.15 -55.50
N ASP A 437 53.90 -15.96 -55.16
CA ASP A 437 53.63 -14.71 -55.86
C ASP A 437 54.88 -14.17 -56.56
N ALA A 438 55.95 -14.96 -56.64
CA ALA A 438 57.27 -14.54 -57.12
C ALA A 438 57.23 -13.85 -58.50
N ASP A 439 56.31 -14.25 -59.39
CA ASP A 439 56.13 -13.65 -60.71
C ASP A 439 55.55 -12.22 -60.67
N LEU A 440 54.90 -11.82 -59.57
CA LEU A 440 54.37 -10.47 -59.33
C LEU A 440 55.42 -9.50 -58.80
N PHE A 441 56.61 -10.00 -58.46
CA PHE A 441 57.71 -9.21 -57.90
C PHE A 441 58.97 -9.30 -58.75
N SER A 442 59.85 -8.31 -58.64
CA SER A 442 61.16 -8.34 -59.30
C SER A 442 62.25 -7.77 -58.40
N LEU A 443 63.48 -8.30 -58.51
CA LEU A 443 64.67 -7.79 -57.82
C LEU A 443 65.53 -6.98 -58.79
N VAL A 444 65.54 -5.65 -58.63
CA VAL A 444 66.31 -4.73 -59.49
C VAL A 444 67.35 -4.03 -58.62
N ASP A 445 68.64 -4.23 -58.91
CA ASP A 445 69.77 -3.66 -58.17
C ASP A 445 69.75 -3.87 -56.64
N GLY A 446 69.10 -4.95 -56.20
CA GLY A 446 68.98 -5.31 -54.78
C GLY A 446 67.68 -4.88 -54.10
N GLU A 447 66.74 -4.22 -54.81
CA GLU A 447 65.41 -3.81 -54.33
C GLU A 447 64.27 -4.67 -54.88
N LEU A 448 63.25 -4.93 -54.04
CA LEU A 448 62.05 -5.73 -54.29
C LEU A 448 60.83 -4.82 -54.58
N ILE A 449 60.16 -5.02 -55.72
CA ILE A 449 59.09 -4.14 -56.24
C ILE A 449 57.85 -4.96 -56.63
N PHE A 450 56.63 -4.47 -56.29
CA PHE A 450 55.34 -5.06 -56.71
C PHE A 450 54.86 -4.48 -58.04
N ASN A 451 54.42 -5.33 -58.98
CA ASN A 451 54.23 -4.94 -60.38
C ASN A 451 52.78 -4.50 -60.77
N ASP A 452 51.77 -4.51 -59.87
CA ASP A 452 50.35 -4.19 -60.17
C ASP A 452 49.89 -2.77 -59.72
N ILE A 453 48.98 -2.15 -60.47
CA ILE A 453 48.52 -0.74 -60.35
C ILE A 453 47.48 -0.54 -59.24
N GLY A 454 46.86 -1.61 -58.73
CA GLY A 454 45.82 -1.58 -57.69
C GLY A 454 46.31 -1.53 -56.23
N GLY A 455 47.60 -1.73 -55.97
CA GLY A 455 48.14 -1.88 -54.61
C GLY A 455 47.91 -3.29 -54.02
N LEU A 456 48.43 -3.52 -52.81
CA LEU A 456 48.37 -4.80 -52.07
C LEU A 456 47.10 -4.82 -51.18
N VAL A 457 46.39 -5.96 -51.08
CA VAL A 457 45.04 -6.10 -50.46
C VAL A 457 45.10 -6.59 -49.00
N GLY A 458 44.30 -6.01 -48.09
CA GLY A 458 44.26 -6.31 -46.66
C GLY A 458 43.99 -7.78 -46.34
N GLY A 459 44.67 -8.33 -45.33
CA GLY A 459 44.61 -9.75 -44.95
C GLY A 459 45.19 -10.73 -45.99
N SER A 460 45.66 -10.21 -47.13
CA SER A 460 46.36 -11.01 -48.13
C SER A 460 47.83 -11.07 -47.78
N ILE A 461 48.39 -12.27 -47.81
CA ILE A 461 49.81 -12.47 -47.60
C ILE A 461 50.41 -12.82 -48.94
N TYR A 462 51.23 -11.92 -49.47
CA TYR A 462 52.02 -12.21 -50.66
C TYR A 462 53.35 -12.82 -50.22
N SER A 463 53.83 -13.80 -50.98
CA SER A 463 55.02 -14.55 -50.58
C SER A 463 56.08 -14.57 -51.68
N VAL A 464 57.27 -14.07 -51.35
CA VAL A 464 58.46 -14.09 -52.21
C VAL A 464 59.63 -14.64 -51.44
N GLU A 465 60.22 -15.74 -51.88
CA GLU A 465 61.32 -16.40 -51.18
C GLU A 465 62.69 -16.00 -51.74
N ILE A 466 63.61 -15.63 -50.84
CA ILE A 466 65.00 -15.27 -51.11
C ILE A 466 65.92 -16.27 -50.39
N ALA A 467 66.93 -16.82 -51.07
CA ALA A 467 67.89 -17.74 -50.43
C ALA A 467 69.25 -17.07 -50.14
N ALA A 468 69.84 -17.34 -48.96
CA ALA A 468 71.22 -17.05 -48.57
C ALA A 468 71.93 -18.30 -47.99
N THR A 469 73.15 -18.64 -48.46
CA THR A 469 73.77 -19.95 -48.13
C THR A 469 75.25 -19.86 -47.71
N ALA A 470 75.67 -20.59 -46.65
CA ALA A 470 77.07 -20.85 -46.25
C ALA A 470 77.28 -22.23 -45.57
N ASN A 471 78.41 -22.92 -45.84
CA ASN A 471 78.80 -24.22 -45.26
C ASN A 471 77.75 -25.36 -45.23
N GLY A 472 76.78 -25.33 -46.14
CA GLY A 472 75.72 -26.35 -46.22
C GLY A 472 74.50 -26.05 -45.36
N LEU A 473 74.58 -25.04 -44.49
CA LEU A 473 73.44 -24.41 -43.83
C LEU A 473 72.95 -23.26 -44.73
N SER A 474 71.68 -23.32 -45.12
CA SER A 474 71.06 -22.27 -45.92
C SER A 474 70.03 -21.56 -45.05
N SER A 475 70.07 -20.24 -45.08
CA SER A 475 69.01 -19.39 -44.57
C SER A 475 68.16 -18.96 -45.73
N TYR A 476 66.90 -19.36 -45.72
CA TYR A 476 65.93 -18.90 -46.69
C TYR A 476 65.09 -17.84 -46.01
N GLN A 477 65.01 -16.69 -46.65
CA GLN A 477 64.10 -15.65 -46.26
C GLN A 477 62.89 -15.69 -47.17
N LEU A 478 61.84 -16.41 -46.75
CA LEU A 478 60.51 -16.09 -47.27
C LEU A 478 60.17 -14.69 -46.79
N ILE A 479 60.02 -13.79 -47.74
CA ILE A 479 59.50 -12.45 -47.54
C ILE A 479 57.99 -12.59 -47.68
N SER A 480 57.34 -12.72 -46.53
CA SER A 480 55.88 -12.66 -46.44
C SER A 480 55.50 -11.20 -46.32
N ILE A 481 55.04 -10.63 -47.42
CA ILE A 481 54.46 -9.29 -47.39
C ILE A 481 53.06 -9.48 -46.83
N ASN A 482 53.00 -9.37 -45.51
CA ASN A 482 51.77 -9.46 -44.77
C ASN A 482 51.11 -8.10 -44.90
N VAL A 483 50.02 -8.07 -45.66
CA VAL A 483 49.19 -6.89 -45.65
C VAL A 483 48.37 -7.00 -44.39
N LEU A 484 48.81 -6.30 -43.33
CA LEU A 484 48.16 -6.42 -42.03
C LEU A 484 46.67 -6.13 -42.23
N PRO A 485 45.80 -7.07 -41.84
CA PRO A 485 44.41 -6.76 -41.72
C PRO A 485 44.30 -5.66 -40.67
N ASP A 486 43.40 -4.79 -41.00
CA ASP A 486 43.05 -3.59 -40.29
C ASP A 486 41.53 -3.70 -40.39
N LEU A 487 40.95 -4.46 -39.44
CA LEU A 487 39.59 -5.00 -39.55
C LEU A 487 38.57 -3.87 -39.73
N ASP A 488 38.82 -2.71 -39.10
CA ASP A 488 38.02 -1.49 -39.19
C ASP A 488 38.62 -0.42 -40.15
N GLY A 489 39.89 -0.54 -40.53
CA GLY A 489 40.54 0.27 -41.56
C GLY A 489 41.15 1.59 -41.06
N ASP A 490 41.46 1.69 -39.76
CA ASP A 490 41.93 2.90 -39.09
C ASP A 490 43.46 3.10 -39.14
N GLY A 491 44.20 2.06 -39.54
CA GLY A 491 45.66 2.02 -39.68
C GLY A 491 46.41 1.47 -38.45
N ILE A 492 45.69 1.01 -37.43
CA ILE A 492 46.17 0.14 -36.35
C ILE A 492 45.99 -1.32 -36.83
N THR A 493 46.58 -2.26 -36.11
CA THR A 493 46.68 -3.65 -36.55
C THR A 493 46.05 -4.50 -35.48
N ASP A 494 45.17 -5.43 -35.85
CA ASP A 494 44.31 -6.20 -34.94
C ASP A 494 45.02 -6.71 -33.65
N SER A 495 46.29 -7.17 -33.74
CA SER A 495 47.06 -7.71 -32.58
C SER A 495 47.58 -6.70 -31.56
N LEU A 496 47.49 -5.42 -31.86
CA LEU A 496 47.88 -4.28 -31.02
C LEU A 496 46.69 -3.37 -30.76
N ASP A 497 45.50 -3.81 -31.17
CA ASP A 497 44.27 -3.08 -31.03
C ASP A 497 43.55 -3.52 -29.75
N ASP A 498 43.20 -2.55 -28.91
CA ASP A 498 42.50 -2.79 -27.65
C ASP A 498 40.99 -3.02 -27.90
N ASP A 499 40.50 -2.71 -29.12
CA ASP A 499 39.15 -2.90 -29.64
C ASP A 499 39.28 -3.45 -31.07
N VAL A 500 39.51 -4.75 -31.19
CA VAL A 500 40.07 -5.36 -32.40
C VAL A 500 39.12 -5.44 -33.58
N ASP A 501 37.82 -5.34 -33.34
CA ASP A 501 36.80 -5.31 -34.38
C ASP A 501 36.11 -3.94 -34.53
N GLY A 502 36.56 -2.96 -33.73
CA GLY A 502 36.26 -1.53 -33.87
C GLY A 502 34.81 -1.20 -33.54
N ASP A 503 34.15 -2.03 -32.73
CA ASP A 503 32.76 -1.82 -32.35
C ASP A 503 32.61 -0.83 -31.18
N GLY A 504 33.70 -0.49 -30.50
CA GLY A 504 33.77 0.47 -29.41
C GLY A 504 33.87 -0.17 -28.02
N ILE A 505 33.89 -1.50 -27.90
CA ILE A 505 34.08 -2.24 -26.65
C ILE A 505 35.51 -2.81 -26.58
N PRO A 506 36.26 -2.61 -25.48
CA PRO A 506 37.58 -3.20 -25.34
C PRO A 506 37.53 -4.70 -25.04
N ASN A 507 38.50 -5.41 -25.61
CA ASN A 507 38.66 -6.86 -25.51
C ASN A 507 38.61 -7.40 -24.05
N ASP A 508 39.23 -6.69 -23.10
CA ASP A 508 39.26 -7.11 -21.68
C ASP A 508 37.88 -7.02 -21.00
N TRP A 509 37.03 -6.08 -21.43
CA TRP A 509 35.67 -5.92 -20.90
C TRP A 509 34.74 -6.98 -21.45
N GLU A 510 34.85 -7.27 -22.74
CA GLU A 510 34.11 -8.36 -23.39
C GLU A 510 34.41 -9.72 -22.74
N VAL A 511 35.68 -10.04 -22.44
CA VAL A 511 36.07 -11.29 -21.76
C VAL A 511 35.53 -11.36 -20.33
N LEU A 512 35.44 -10.22 -19.62
CA LEU A 512 34.92 -10.18 -18.25
C LEU A 512 33.44 -10.59 -18.18
N TYR A 513 32.65 -10.17 -19.17
CA TYR A 513 31.21 -10.41 -19.22
C TYR A 513 30.79 -11.55 -20.18
N GLY A 514 31.74 -12.18 -20.85
CA GLY A 514 31.52 -13.39 -21.67
C GLY A 514 31.11 -13.11 -23.13
N LEU A 515 31.40 -11.92 -23.65
CA LEU A 515 31.28 -11.53 -25.06
C LEU A 515 32.52 -11.98 -25.86
N ASN A 516 32.54 -11.74 -27.17
CA ASN A 516 33.53 -12.24 -28.11
C ASN A 516 34.31 -11.09 -28.80
N PRO A 517 35.58 -10.84 -28.40
CA PRO A 517 36.48 -9.80 -28.94
C PRO A 517 36.94 -9.99 -30.39
N SER A 518 36.11 -10.53 -31.27
CA SER A 518 36.44 -10.71 -32.69
C SER A 518 35.21 -10.72 -33.57
N ASP A 519 34.08 -10.32 -32.99
CA ASP A 519 32.76 -10.30 -33.61
C ASP A 519 32.02 -9.02 -33.22
N ALA A 520 32.36 -7.91 -33.88
CA ALA A 520 31.73 -6.59 -33.74
C ALA A 520 30.19 -6.58 -33.80
N SER A 521 29.53 -7.69 -34.16
CA SER A 521 28.08 -7.79 -34.10
C SER A 521 27.53 -8.10 -32.70
N ASP A 522 28.35 -8.55 -31.76
CA ASP A 522 27.93 -8.80 -30.38
C ASP A 522 27.96 -7.55 -29.50
N GLY A 523 28.74 -6.52 -29.83
CA GLY A 523 28.54 -5.18 -29.26
C GLY A 523 27.15 -4.59 -29.56
N ASP A 524 26.55 -5.02 -30.67
CA ASP A 524 25.16 -4.73 -31.07
C ASP A 524 24.13 -5.72 -30.47
N MET A 525 24.56 -6.79 -29.77
CA MET A 525 23.66 -7.75 -29.09
C MET A 525 23.25 -7.25 -27.70
N ASP A 526 22.15 -7.79 -27.21
CA ASP A 526 21.54 -7.50 -25.91
C ASP A 526 21.49 -8.82 -25.12
N SER A 527 22.41 -8.97 -24.17
CA SER A 527 22.78 -10.27 -23.58
C SER A 527 21.86 -10.72 -22.44
N ASP A 528 21.29 -9.79 -21.68
CA ASP A 528 20.25 -10.04 -20.68
C ASP A 528 18.83 -9.71 -21.17
N SER A 529 18.71 -9.19 -22.40
CA SER A 529 17.44 -8.90 -23.08
C SER A 529 16.64 -7.75 -22.43
N ASP A 530 17.32 -6.81 -21.78
CA ASP A 530 16.70 -5.65 -21.13
C ASP A 530 16.52 -4.42 -22.05
N GLY A 531 17.06 -4.49 -23.27
CA GLY A 531 16.83 -3.54 -24.36
C GLY A 531 18.01 -2.64 -24.71
N ASP A 532 19.09 -2.64 -23.92
CA ASP A 532 20.35 -2.01 -24.28
C ASP A 532 21.31 -3.02 -24.92
N THR A 533 22.19 -2.53 -25.80
CA THR A 533 23.23 -3.40 -26.36
C THR A 533 24.44 -3.43 -25.44
N ASN A 534 25.20 -4.52 -25.50
CA ASN A 534 26.44 -4.69 -24.75
C ASN A 534 27.40 -3.48 -24.87
N LEU A 535 27.48 -2.85 -26.06
CA LEU A 535 28.26 -1.62 -26.27
C LEU A 535 27.70 -0.43 -25.50
N SER A 536 26.39 -0.26 -25.49
CA SER A 536 25.73 0.81 -24.76
C SER A 536 25.99 0.69 -23.26
N GLU A 537 25.98 -0.53 -22.75
CA GLU A 537 26.27 -0.83 -21.36
C GLU A 537 27.72 -0.60 -20.97
N TYR A 538 28.67 -1.01 -21.82
CA TYR A 538 30.09 -0.68 -21.64
C TYR A 538 30.30 0.83 -21.50
N LEU A 539 29.69 1.61 -22.41
CA LEU A 539 29.79 3.07 -22.41
C LEU A 539 29.13 3.72 -21.19
N ASN A 540 28.11 3.07 -20.62
CA ASN A 540 27.38 3.53 -19.43
C ASN A 540 27.93 2.96 -18.11
N ASN A 541 28.96 2.11 -18.14
CA ASN A 541 29.50 1.38 -16.99
C ASN A 541 28.48 0.50 -16.25
N SER A 542 27.50 -0.05 -16.98
CA SER A 542 26.55 -1.08 -16.49
C SER A 542 27.06 -2.51 -16.78
N ASN A 543 26.28 -3.53 -16.40
CA ASN A 543 26.65 -4.94 -16.51
C ASN A 543 25.75 -5.67 -17.52
N PRO A 544 26.31 -6.17 -18.66
CA PRO A 544 25.56 -6.81 -19.75
C PRO A 544 24.98 -8.18 -19.46
N THR A 545 24.79 -8.51 -18.18
CA THR A 545 24.21 -9.79 -17.75
C THR A 545 23.17 -9.60 -16.64
N VAL A 546 22.84 -8.36 -16.31
CA VAL A 546 21.94 -8.00 -15.24
C VAL A 546 21.03 -6.88 -15.72
N ASP A 547 19.75 -7.23 -15.86
CA ASP A 547 18.67 -6.28 -16.11
C ASP A 547 18.75 -5.09 -15.13
N ASP A 548 19.24 -3.96 -15.64
CA ASP A 548 19.36 -2.69 -14.92
C ASP A 548 18.62 -1.53 -15.61
N ILE A 549 17.93 -1.86 -16.71
CA ILE A 549 17.05 -0.96 -17.45
C ILE A 549 15.65 -0.97 -16.82
N PRO A 550 15.13 0.20 -16.39
CA PRO A 550 13.78 0.27 -15.84
C PRO A 550 12.70 0.23 -16.94
N PRO A 551 11.47 -0.19 -16.61
CA PRO A 551 10.38 -0.26 -17.58
C PRO A 551 10.06 1.12 -18.18
N VAL A 552 9.68 1.16 -19.46
CA VAL A 552 9.17 2.38 -20.07
C VAL A 552 7.70 2.57 -19.68
N VAL A 553 7.44 3.51 -18.76
CA VAL A 553 6.08 3.92 -18.38
C VAL A 553 5.59 4.99 -19.35
N THR A 554 4.39 4.80 -19.91
CA THR A 554 3.65 5.80 -20.67
C THR A 554 2.35 6.10 -19.93
N ALA A 555 2.27 7.30 -19.37
CA ALA A 555 1.07 7.77 -18.70
C ALA A 555 -0.06 8.04 -19.72
N PRO A 556 -1.34 7.99 -19.30
CA PRO A 556 -2.45 8.38 -20.16
C PRO A 556 -2.41 9.88 -20.47
N GLN A 557 -3.18 10.32 -21.47
CA GLN A 557 -3.26 11.73 -21.83
C GLN A 557 -3.79 12.59 -20.66
N ASP A 558 -3.22 13.79 -20.50
CA ASP A 558 -3.72 14.83 -19.59
C ASP A 558 -5.23 15.07 -19.79
N LEU A 559 -5.93 15.32 -18.68
CA LEU A 559 -7.37 15.52 -18.67
C LEU A 559 -7.71 16.94 -18.19
N THR A 560 -8.68 17.56 -18.86
CA THR A 560 -9.35 18.77 -18.38
C THR A 560 -10.84 18.48 -18.27
N ILE A 561 -11.37 18.56 -17.05
CA ILE A 561 -12.73 18.13 -16.70
C ILE A 561 -13.41 19.27 -15.94
N ASN A 562 -14.66 19.56 -16.31
CA ASN A 562 -15.45 20.54 -15.58
C ASN A 562 -15.94 19.91 -14.27
N SER A 563 -15.85 20.68 -13.19
CA SER A 563 -16.42 20.27 -11.91
C SER A 563 -17.94 20.10 -12.04
N THR A 564 -18.44 19.02 -11.47
CA THR A 564 -19.89 18.71 -11.37
C THR A 564 -20.39 18.75 -9.93
N GLU A 565 -19.45 18.67 -8.98
CA GLU A 565 -19.65 18.64 -7.54
C GLU A 565 -18.30 19.01 -6.88
N LEU A 566 -18.30 19.21 -5.56
CA LEU A 566 -17.10 19.57 -4.82
C LEU A 566 -15.94 18.59 -5.07
N PHE A 567 -16.22 17.29 -5.16
CA PHE A 567 -15.24 16.24 -5.47
C PHE A 567 -15.63 15.50 -6.75
N THR A 568 -15.12 15.99 -7.87
CA THR A 568 -15.46 15.50 -9.21
C THR A 568 -14.81 14.13 -9.47
N PRO A 569 -15.58 13.11 -9.87
CA PRO A 569 -15.05 11.78 -10.16
C PRO A 569 -14.25 11.81 -11.46
N VAL A 570 -12.99 11.37 -11.41
CA VAL A 570 -12.10 11.36 -12.57
C VAL A 570 -11.68 9.94 -12.90
N THR A 571 -11.94 9.54 -14.15
CA THR A 571 -11.41 8.30 -14.72
C THR A 571 -10.09 8.62 -15.41
N LEU A 572 -8.96 8.25 -14.77
CA LEU A 572 -7.61 8.61 -15.22
C LEU A 572 -7.19 7.97 -16.56
N GLY A 573 -7.88 6.91 -17.00
CA GLY A 573 -7.46 6.08 -18.14
C GLY A 573 -6.57 4.93 -17.69
N THR A 574 -5.83 4.36 -18.64
CA THR A 574 -4.95 3.19 -18.42
C THR A 574 -3.54 3.54 -18.87
N ALA A 575 -2.57 3.54 -17.95
CA ALA A 575 -1.16 3.63 -18.29
C ALA A 575 -0.65 2.29 -18.85
N THR A 576 0.42 2.35 -19.64
CA THR A 576 1.16 1.16 -20.07
C THR A 576 2.58 1.23 -19.53
N ALA A 577 3.08 0.13 -18.99
CA ALA A 577 4.50 -0.04 -18.74
C ALA A 577 4.98 -1.27 -19.52
N ILE A 578 6.06 -1.08 -20.27
CA ILE A 578 6.70 -2.14 -21.03
C ILE A 578 8.17 -2.13 -20.66
N ASP A 579 8.62 -3.27 -20.15
CA ASP A 579 10.00 -3.58 -19.88
C ASP A 579 10.60 -4.40 -21.04
N GLY A 580 11.91 -4.30 -21.25
CA GLY A 580 12.63 -5.03 -22.30
C GLY A 580 12.60 -6.54 -22.08
N LEU A 581 12.81 -6.97 -20.84
CA LEU A 581 12.94 -8.38 -20.44
C LEU A 581 11.60 -8.97 -19.97
N ASP A 582 10.90 -8.29 -19.05
CA ASP A 582 9.65 -8.75 -18.44
C ASP A 582 8.41 -8.49 -19.30
N GLY A 583 8.53 -7.66 -20.34
CA GLY A 583 7.41 -7.27 -21.20
C GLY A 583 6.40 -6.40 -20.47
N ASN A 584 5.13 -6.81 -20.39
CA ASN A 584 4.09 -5.96 -19.80
C ASN A 584 4.16 -5.91 -18.26
N VAL A 585 4.54 -4.74 -17.73
CA VAL A 585 4.57 -4.46 -16.28
C VAL A 585 3.32 -3.66 -15.87
N THR A 586 2.88 -3.80 -14.62
CA THR A 586 1.70 -3.07 -14.12
C THR A 586 2.10 -1.68 -13.63
N ALA A 587 1.61 -0.63 -14.29
CA ALA A 587 1.74 0.74 -13.81
C ALA A 587 0.61 1.09 -12.83
N THR A 588 0.96 1.69 -11.69
CA THR A 588 0.02 2.13 -10.65
C THR A 588 0.06 3.66 -10.49
N PRO A 589 -1.10 4.34 -10.38
CA PRO A 589 -1.13 5.79 -10.18
C PRO A 589 -0.90 6.14 -8.70
N SER A 590 -0.26 7.28 -8.44
CA SER A 590 -0.02 7.82 -7.10
C SER A 590 -1.30 8.18 -6.35
N GLN A 591 -2.35 8.53 -7.08
CA GLN A 591 -3.67 8.89 -6.55
C GLN A 591 -4.74 8.56 -7.60
N SER A 592 -5.96 8.24 -7.16
CA SER A 592 -7.10 7.98 -8.05
C SER A 592 -8.41 8.26 -7.32
N GLY A 593 -9.50 8.43 -8.07
CA GLY A 593 -10.83 8.65 -7.51
C GLY A 593 -11.39 10.03 -7.83
N ARG A 594 -11.80 10.77 -6.80
CA ARG A 594 -12.45 12.07 -6.91
C ARG A 594 -11.49 13.19 -6.54
N PHE A 595 -11.62 14.34 -7.21
CA PHE A 595 -10.71 15.48 -7.05
C PHE A 595 -11.50 16.77 -6.82
N LYS A 596 -11.01 17.63 -5.91
CA LYS A 596 -11.51 19.01 -5.79
C LYS A 596 -11.17 19.79 -7.07
N PRO A 597 -11.80 20.95 -7.35
CA PRO A 597 -11.28 21.86 -8.36
C PRO A 597 -9.81 22.20 -8.11
N GLY A 598 -8.99 22.19 -9.17
CA GLY A 598 -7.55 22.41 -9.07
C GLY A 598 -6.73 21.66 -10.12
N ALA A 599 -5.41 21.77 -10.01
CA ALA A 599 -4.45 21.07 -10.87
C ALA A 599 -3.73 19.98 -10.06
N TYR A 600 -3.73 18.75 -10.59
CA TYR A 600 -3.15 17.58 -9.93
C TYR A 600 -2.16 16.88 -10.85
N THR A 601 -1.00 16.49 -10.31
CA THR A 601 -0.02 15.67 -11.02
C THR A 601 -0.12 14.23 -10.54
N ILE A 602 -0.57 13.34 -11.41
CA ILE A 602 -0.63 11.90 -11.16
C ILE A 602 0.68 11.28 -11.61
N THR A 603 1.41 10.67 -10.69
CA THR A 603 2.62 9.91 -11.02
C THR A 603 2.25 8.45 -11.21
N TRP A 604 2.45 7.93 -12.41
CA TRP A 604 2.29 6.52 -12.72
C TRP A 604 3.63 5.83 -12.55
N SER A 605 3.72 4.81 -11.68
CA SER A 605 4.96 4.09 -11.41
C SER A 605 4.84 2.61 -11.75
N ALA A 606 5.92 2.02 -12.27
CA ALA A 606 6.05 0.59 -12.49
C ALA A 606 7.42 0.10 -12.01
N THR A 607 7.45 -1.13 -11.50
CA THR A 607 8.66 -1.82 -11.05
C THR A 607 8.67 -3.21 -11.66
N ASP A 608 9.75 -3.58 -12.33
CA ASP A 608 9.99 -4.91 -12.93
C ASP A 608 10.39 -5.96 -11.86
N ALA A 609 10.76 -7.16 -12.31
CA ALA A 609 11.17 -8.27 -11.45
C ALA A 609 12.61 -8.15 -10.92
N ALA A 610 13.49 -7.43 -11.62
CA ALA A 610 14.86 -7.13 -11.18
C ALA A 610 14.90 -6.05 -10.09
N GLY A 611 13.83 -5.26 -9.98
CA GLY A 611 13.66 -4.18 -9.00
C GLY A 611 13.93 -2.79 -9.55
N ASN A 612 14.11 -2.64 -10.87
CA ASN A 612 14.26 -1.33 -11.50
C ASN A 612 12.88 -0.65 -11.54
N SER A 613 12.86 0.69 -11.49
CA SER A 613 11.60 1.43 -11.37
C SER A 613 11.63 2.70 -12.20
N ALA A 614 10.53 2.94 -12.90
CA ALA A 614 10.31 4.16 -13.67
C ALA A 614 8.95 4.75 -13.35
N SER A 615 8.80 6.02 -13.74
CA SER A 615 7.53 6.71 -13.62
C SER A 615 7.34 7.74 -14.73
N ASP A 616 6.07 8.00 -15.06
CA ASP A 616 5.65 9.07 -15.96
C ASP A 616 4.48 9.84 -15.33
N THR A 617 4.23 11.08 -15.75
CA THR A 617 3.25 11.96 -15.11
C THR A 617 2.10 12.32 -16.03
N GLN A 618 0.88 12.33 -15.48
CA GLN A 618 -0.34 12.83 -16.12
C GLN A 618 -0.87 14.04 -15.36
N LEU A 619 -1.22 15.11 -16.07
CA LEU A 619 -1.81 16.32 -15.49
C LEU A 619 -3.34 16.25 -15.56
N ILE A 620 -3.99 16.48 -14.42
CA ILE A 620 -5.45 16.53 -14.30
C ILE A 620 -5.85 17.94 -13.87
N HIS A 621 -6.58 18.63 -14.73
CA HIS A 621 -7.18 19.93 -14.45
C HIS A 621 -8.67 19.78 -14.21
N VAL A 622 -9.10 20.01 -12.97
CA VAL A 622 -10.52 20.12 -12.62
C VAL A 622 -10.90 21.59 -12.62
N VAL A 623 -11.72 21.99 -13.59
CA VAL A 623 -12.14 23.37 -13.82
C VAL A 623 -13.27 23.71 -12.85
N PRO A 624 -13.15 24.78 -12.01
CA PRO A 624 -14.15 25.11 -10.99
C PRO A 624 -15.44 25.65 -11.59
N MET A 625 -16.51 25.59 -10.81
CA MET A 625 -17.80 26.25 -11.06
C MET A 625 -17.82 27.65 -10.42
N VAL A 626 -18.52 28.60 -11.05
CA VAL A 626 -18.70 29.98 -10.57
C VAL A 626 -20.17 30.26 -10.30
N ASP A 627 -20.46 30.74 -9.10
CA ASP A 627 -21.79 31.18 -8.68
C ASP A 627 -21.78 32.61 -8.15
N PHE A 628 -22.87 33.34 -8.40
CA PHE A 628 -23.14 34.58 -7.69
C PHE A 628 -23.57 34.32 -6.24
N ALA A 629 -23.27 35.26 -5.36
CA ALA A 629 -23.93 35.35 -4.04
C ALA A 629 -25.47 35.46 -4.17
N LYS A 630 -26.18 35.21 -3.06
CA LYS A 630 -27.63 35.45 -2.92
C LYS A 630 -28.04 36.85 -3.40
N ASP A 631 -29.28 36.96 -3.90
CA ASP A 631 -29.86 38.25 -4.29
C ASP A 631 -29.94 39.16 -3.05
N GLN A 632 -29.82 40.47 -3.26
CA GLN A 632 -29.74 41.45 -2.17
C GLN A 632 -30.66 42.65 -2.42
N THR A 633 -31.05 43.31 -1.33
CA THR A 633 -31.80 44.58 -1.36
C THR A 633 -30.93 45.69 -0.79
N VAL A 634 -30.97 46.85 -1.43
CA VAL A 634 -30.14 48.01 -1.07
C VAL A 634 -31.00 49.26 -0.99
N GLY A 635 -30.71 50.11 -0.01
CA GLY A 635 -31.38 51.39 0.15
C GLY A 635 -30.90 52.44 -0.87
N GLU A 636 -31.83 53.22 -1.42
CA GLU A 636 -31.54 54.31 -2.37
C GLU A 636 -30.95 55.58 -1.72
N ALA A 637 -30.45 55.51 -0.50
CA ALA A 637 -29.84 56.67 0.15
C ALA A 637 -28.62 57.15 -0.65
N GLY A 638 -28.56 58.45 -0.97
CA GLY A 638 -27.49 59.00 -1.81
C GLY A 638 -26.08 58.68 -1.29
N GLY A 639 -25.31 57.93 -2.09
CA GLY A 639 -23.94 57.52 -1.76
C GLY A 639 -23.78 56.09 -1.23
N THR A 640 -24.84 55.26 -1.28
CA THR A 640 -24.74 53.82 -0.97
C THR A 640 -23.83 53.11 -1.97
N SER A 641 -22.80 52.44 -1.45
CA SER A 641 -21.86 51.62 -2.22
C SER A 641 -22.25 50.14 -2.11
N VAL A 642 -22.57 49.51 -3.23
CA VAL A 642 -23.03 48.11 -3.31
C VAL A 642 -21.89 47.20 -3.70
N THR A 643 -21.79 46.04 -3.03
CA THR A 643 -20.79 45.02 -3.36
C THR A 643 -21.48 43.75 -3.85
N VAL A 644 -21.05 43.24 -5.00
CA VAL A 644 -21.49 41.96 -5.57
C VAL A 644 -20.29 41.03 -5.63
N SER A 645 -20.48 39.76 -5.25
CA SER A 645 -19.40 38.78 -5.25
C SER A 645 -19.76 37.55 -6.10
N VAL A 646 -18.72 36.97 -6.69
CA VAL A 646 -18.74 35.64 -7.30
C VAL A 646 -17.80 34.71 -6.54
N TYR A 647 -18.18 33.45 -6.46
CA TYR A 647 -17.47 32.40 -5.72
C TYR A 647 -17.17 31.23 -6.63
N LEU A 648 -15.95 30.70 -6.52
CA LEU A 648 -15.57 29.42 -7.09
C LEU A 648 -15.87 28.32 -6.08
N ASN A 649 -16.34 27.16 -6.55
CA ASN A 649 -16.55 26.00 -5.69
C ASN A 649 -15.24 25.32 -5.22
N GLY A 650 -14.08 25.78 -5.70
CA GLY A 650 -12.74 25.40 -5.30
C GLY A 650 -11.67 26.17 -6.08
N GLU A 651 -10.39 25.92 -5.79
CA GLU A 651 -9.27 26.58 -6.47
C GLU A 651 -9.25 26.28 -7.98
N ALA A 652 -8.90 27.28 -8.79
CA ALA A 652 -8.82 27.09 -10.23
C ALA A 652 -7.54 26.37 -10.64
N ALA A 653 -7.65 25.40 -11.56
CA ALA A 653 -6.51 24.76 -12.19
C ALA A 653 -5.61 25.76 -12.97
N THR A 654 -6.17 26.89 -13.42
CA THR A 654 -5.43 27.92 -14.15
C THR A 654 -5.98 29.30 -13.81
N TYR A 655 -5.09 30.20 -13.36
CA TYR A 655 -5.39 31.60 -13.13
C TYR A 655 -4.75 32.50 -14.22
N PRO A 656 -5.35 33.67 -14.54
CA PRO A 656 -6.56 34.22 -13.93
C PRO A 656 -7.85 33.57 -14.44
N VAL A 657 -8.86 33.48 -13.57
CA VAL A 657 -10.25 33.17 -13.96
C VAL A 657 -10.94 34.48 -14.33
N THR A 658 -11.50 34.54 -15.53
CA THR A 658 -12.21 35.73 -16.02
C THR A 658 -13.68 35.42 -16.20
N VAL A 659 -14.53 36.15 -15.49
CA VAL A 659 -15.99 35.95 -15.45
C VAL A 659 -16.67 37.22 -15.98
N PRO A 660 -16.94 37.32 -17.28
CA PRO A 660 -17.68 38.45 -17.85
C PRO A 660 -19.12 38.51 -17.31
N TYR A 661 -19.66 39.72 -17.18
CA TYR A 661 -21.07 39.93 -16.85
C TYR A 661 -21.70 41.04 -17.68
N THR A 662 -23.02 40.95 -17.86
CA THR A 662 -23.85 41.98 -18.46
C THR A 662 -24.83 42.54 -17.44
N VAL A 663 -25.14 43.83 -17.56
CA VAL A 663 -26.03 44.57 -16.66
C VAL A 663 -27.33 44.87 -17.41
N SER A 664 -28.45 44.57 -16.77
CA SER A 664 -29.81 44.84 -17.25
C SER A 664 -30.72 45.15 -16.04
N GLY A 665 -32.02 45.35 -16.25
CA GLY A 665 -32.96 45.62 -15.17
C GLY A 665 -33.91 46.77 -15.49
N THR A 666 -34.60 47.26 -14.46
CA THR A 666 -35.45 48.46 -14.57
C THR A 666 -34.70 49.72 -14.16
N ALA A 667 -33.72 49.60 -13.25
CA ALA A 667 -32.80 50.68 -12.90
C ALA A 667 -31.84 50.97 -14.07
N THR A 668 -31.51 52.24 -14.25
CA THR A 668 -30.79 52.80 -15.39
C THR A 668 -29.46 53.43 -14.99
N ASN A 669 -28.48 53.39 -15.90
CA ASN A 669 -27.16 54.02 -15.73
C ASN A 669 -27.03 55.21 -16.69
N PRO A 670 -26.72 56.43 -16.19
CA PRO A 670 -26.24 56.74 -14.84
C PRO A 670 -27.29 57.25 -13.85
N GLU A 671 -28.57 57.22 -14.19
CA GLU A 671 -29.64 57.82 -13.37
C GLU A 671 -29.73 57.20 -11.97
N ASP A 672 -29.72 55.87 -11.86
CA ASP A 672 -29.97 55.13 -10.61
C ASP A 672 -28.70 54.41 -10.11
N HIS A 673 -27.74 54.13 -11.00
CA HIS A 673 -26.45 53.50 -10.64
C HIS A 673 -25.34 53.81 -11.64
N ASN A 674 -24.07 53.63 -11.24
CA ASN A 674 -22.92 53.81 -12.14
C ASN A 674 -22.36 52.50 -12.75
N LEU A 675 -22.90 51.33 -12.39
CA LEU A 675 -22.45 50.03 -12.88
C LEU A 675 -22.62 49.83 -14.40
N ALA A 676 -21.56 49.42 -15.09
CA ALA A 676 -21.55 49.07 -16.52
C ALA A 676 -21.13 47.60 -16.72
N ASN A 677 -21.31 47.06 -17.93
CA ASN A 677 -20.83 45.71 -18.28
C ASN A 677 -19.32 45.58 -18.03
N GLY A 678 -18.88 44.41 -17.54
CA GLY A 678 -17.50 44.19 -17.17
C GLY A 678 -17.16 42.71 -16.96
N SER A 679 -16.16 42.44 -16.14
CA SER A 679 -15.77 41.09 -15.75
C SER A 679 -15.21 41.06 -14.33
N PHE A 680 -15.50 40.00 -13.58
CA PHE A 680 -14.71 39.65 -12.40
C PHE A 680 -13.41 38.97 -12.86
N VAL A 681 -12.29 39.29 -12.21
CA VAL A 681 -10.99 38.69 -12.51
C VAL A 681 -10.39 38.19 -11.21
N LEU A 682 -10.26 36.87 -11.10
CA LEU A 682 -9.60 36.21 -9.97
C LEU A 682 -8.18 35.88 -10.41
N ASN A 683 -7.17 36.47 -9.75
CA ASN A 683 -5.76 36.15 -10.01
C ASN A 683 -5.25 35.00 -9.11
N SER A 684 -5.97 34.72 -8.03
CA SER A 684 -5.75 33.66 -7.05
C SER A 684 -6.99 33.58 -6.14
N GLY A 685 -7.19 32.45 -5.46
CA GLY A 685 -8.29 32.28 -4.51
C GLY A 685 -9.65 32.11 -5.16
N VAL A 686 -10.65 31.86 -4.33
CA VAL A 686 -12.00 31.44 -4.76
C VAL A 686 -13.04 32.56 -4.79
N LYS A 687 -12.70 33.81 -4.47
CA LYS A 687 -13.65 34.93 -4.39
C LYS A 687 -13.20 36.14 -5.20
N SER A 688 -14.13 36.76 -5.91
CA SER A 688 -13.97 38.11 -6.48
C SER A 688 -15.14 38.98 -6.09
N SER A 689 -14.89 40.26 -5.85
CA SER A 689 -15.93 41.24 -5.53
C SER A 689 -15.82 42.45 -6.45
N LEU A 690 -16.98 43.00 -6.78
CA LEU A 690 -17.14 44.23 -7.55
C LEU A 690 -17.94 45.22 -6.70
N THR A 691 -17.50 46.47 -6.70
CA THR A 691 -18.17 47.56 -5.98
C THR A 691 -18.60 48.66 -6.94
N PHE A 692 -19.81 49.18 -6.76
CA PHE A 692 -20.37 50.29 -7.54
C PHE A 692 -21.32 51.13 -6.68
N ASP A 693 -21.71 52.32 -7.14
CA ASP A 693 -22.55 53.24 -6.36
C ASP A 693 -23.99 53.29 -6.87
N ILE A 694 -24.93 53.39 -5.93
CA ILE A 694 -26.33 53.77 -6.18
C ILE A 694 -26.44 55.30 -6.15
N VAL A 695 -27.23 55.83 -7.08
CA VAL A 695 -27.48 57.25 -7.26
C VAL A 695 -28.91 57.55 -6.83
N ASP A 696 -29.06 58.38 -5.80
CA ASP A 696 -30.36 58.91 -5.35
C ASP A 696 -30.82 60.00 -6.32
N ASP A 697 -31.95 59.76 -6.99
CA ASP A 697 -32.53 60.70 -7.94
C ASP A 697 -33.60 61.63 -7.29
N GLY A 698 -33.96 61.36 -6.04
CA GLY A 698 -34.91 62.11 -5.22
C GLY A 698 -36.37 61.94 -5.61
N LEU A 699 -36.72 60.93 -6.43
CA LEU A 699 -38.08 60.61 -6.84
C LEU A 699 -38.57 59.32 -6.18
N GLY A 700 -39.69 59.42 -5.46
CA GLY A 700 -40.35 58.25 -4.87
C GLY A 700 -40.92 57.31 -5.91
N ASP A 701 -40.11 56.40 -6.42
CA ASP A 701 -40.46 55.43 -7.45
C ASP A 701 -40.70 54.02 -6.89
N ASN A 702 -41.35 53.19 -7.71
CA ASN A 702 -41.64 51.80 -7.35
C ASN A 702 -40.34 50.99 -7.39
N SER A 703 -40.16 49.99 -6.51
CA SER A 703 -38.93 49.18 -6.44
C SER A 703 -38.32 48.85 -7.81
N GLU A 704 -37.06 49.25 -7.97
CA GLU A 704 -36.28 49.04 -9.19
C GLU A 704 -35.29 47.89 -9.03
N GLN A 705 -34.82 47.33 -10.15
CA GLN A 705 -33.88 46.21 -10.13
C GLN A 705 -32.68 46.45 -11.04
N ILE A 706 -31.51 46.07 -10.54
CA ILE A 706 -30.29 45.81 -11.33
C ILE A 706 -30.10 44.30 -11.40
N ILE A 707 -29.92 43.76 -12.60
CA ILE A 707 -29.74 42.34 -12.87
C ILE A 707 -28.41 42.12 -13.58
N LEU A 708 -27.49 41.41 -12.91
CA LEU A 708 -26.25 40.95 -13.50
C LEU A 708 -26.43 39.53 -14.02
N THR A 709 -25.96 39.26 -15.24
CA THR A 709 -25.98 37.92 -15.85
C THR A 709 -24.58 37.53 -16.30
N LEU A 710 -24.12 36.33 -15.91
CA LEU A 710 -22.82 35.79 -16.32
C LEU A 710 -22.76 35.57 -17.84
N GLY A 711 -21.61 35.88 -18.44
CA GLY A 711 -21.29 35.61 -19.84
C GLY A 711 -20.54 34.27 -20.02
N GLU A 712 -19.80 34.16 -21.13
CA GLU A 712 -18.87 33.03 -21.36
C GLU A 712 -17.65 33.18 -20.45
N ILE A 713 -17.39 32.19 -19.61
CA ILE A 713 -16.38 32.22 -18.56
C ILE A 713 -15.09 31.55 -19.06
N GLU A 714 -13.93 32.13 -18.74
CA GLU A 714 -12.61 31.54 -19.04
C GLU A 714 -11.99 30.94 -17.78
N ASN A 715 -11.45 29.71 -17.89
CA ASN A 715 -10.84 28.92 -16.81
C ASN A 715 -11.78 28.51 -15.65
N ALA A 716 -13.09 28.67 -15.84
CA ALA A 716 -14.13 28.16 -14.96
C ALA A 716 -15.41 27.89 -15.77
N VAL A 717 -16.41 27.25 -15.17
CA VAL A 717 -17.74 27.01 -15.75
C VAL A 717 -18.84 27.66 -14.91
N ALA A 718 -20.00 27.90 -15.51
CA ALA A 718 -21.14 28.47 -14.80
C ALA A 718 -21.74 27.43 -13.84
N GLY A 719 -21.98 27.83 -12.59
CA GLY A 719 -22.71 27.05 -11.61
C GLY A 719 -24.24 27.22 -11.72
N ALA A 720 -24.95 26.95 -10.63
CA ALA A 720 -26.40 27.01 -10.57
C ALA A 720 -26.95 28.45 -10.64
N LYS A 721 -26.30 29.42 -9.99
CA LYS A 721 -26.74 30.82 -9.88
C LYS A 721 -25.95 31.74 -10.81
N THR A 722 -26.42 31.81 -12.05
CA THR A 722 -25.83 32.64 -13.12
C THR A 722 -26.38 34.07 -13.22
N THR A 723 -27.38 34.40 -12.39
CA THR A 723 -27.98 35.74 -12.33
C THR A 723 -28.03 36.24 -10.89
N HIS A 724 -27.64 37.49 -10.67
CA HIS A 724 -27.75 38.19 -9.40
C HIS A 724 -28.67 39.40 -9.55
N ARG A 725 -29.69 39.49 -8.68
CA ARG A 725 -30.64 40.59 -8.64
C ARG A 725 -30.37 41.46 -7.43
N ILE A 726 -30.36 42.75 -7.68
CA ILE A 726 -30.22 43.79 -6.67
C ILE A 726 -31.50 44.61 -6.74
N SER A 727 -32.30 44.56 -5.68
CA SER A 727 -33.52 45.36 -5.58
C SER A 727 -33.19 46.68 -4.88
N ILE A 728 -33.51 47.80 -5.52
CA ILE A 728 -33.36 49.13 -4.94
C ILE A 728 -34.67 49.49 -4.24
N THR A 729 -34.57 49.96 -3.00
CA THR A 729 -35.73 50.34 -2.18
C THR A 729 -35.52 51.69 -1.48
N GLU A 730 -36.58 52.49 -1.41
CA GLU A 730 -36.61 53.73 -0.63
C GLU A 730 -37.02 53.52 0.83
N ILE A 731 -37.49 52.33 1.19
CA ILE A 731 -37.91 52.05 2.57
C ILE A 731 -36.69 51.76 3.43
N ASN A 732 -36.82 52.05 4.73
CA ASN A 732 -35.82 51.66 5.70
C ASN A 732 -35.83 50.13 5.86
N GLU A 733 -34.66 49.51 5.70
CA GLU A 733 -34.45 48.08 5.90
C GLU A 733 -33.79 47.82 7.26
N ALA A 734 -34.06 46.68 7.86
CA ALA A 734 -33.41 46.31 9.12
C ALA A 734 -31.91 46.10 8.90
N PRO A 735 -31.06 46.43 9.89
CA PRO A 735 -29.65 46.07 9.83
C PRO A 735 -29.47 44.55 9.87
N SER A 736 -28.39 44.03 9.30
CA SER A 736 -27.89 42.67 9.46
C SER A 736 -26.78 42.62 10.50
N VAL A 737 -26.78 41.60 11.36
CA VAL A 737 -25.85 41.51 12.51
C VAL A 737 -25.19 40.14 12.55
N VAL A 738 -23.87 40.12 12.54
CA VAL A 738 -23.05 38.92 12.76
C VAL A 738 -22.33 39.03 14.09
N LEU A 739 -22.43 37.98 14.92
CA LEU A 739 -21.75 37.90 16.21
C LEU A 739 -20.46 37.08 16.06
N SER A 740 -19.40 37.52 16.72
CA SER A 740 -18.13 36.81 16.84
C SER A 740 -17.65 36.84 18.29
N SER A 741 -17.04 35.77 18.80
CA SER A 741 -16.51 35.71 20.17
C SER A 741 -15.01 35.48 20.17
N ASP A 742 -14.28 36.23 20.99
CA ASP A 742 -12.85 36.06 21.18
C ASP A 742 -12.53 35.82 22.66
N GLN A 743 -11.65 34.85 22.94
CA GLN A 743 -11.10 34.63 24.28
C GLN A 743 -9.59 34.90 24.27
N GLN A 744 -9.19 36.00 24.93
CA GLN A 744 -7.78 36.44 25.08
C GLN A 744 -7.01 36.71 23.78
N GLY A 745 -7.66 37.14 22.71
CA GLY A 745 -7.00 37.45 21.44
C GLY A 745 -6.60 36.21 20.63
N SER A 746 -7.32 35.10 20.82
CA SER A 746 -7.11 33.84 20.09
C SER A 746 -7.78 33.86 18.71
N GLY A 747 -8.53 34.91 18.37
CA GLY A 747 -9.38 34.93 17.18
C GLY A 747 -10.82 34.60 17.52
N ASN A 748 -11.66 34.50 16.48
CA ASN A 748 -13.03 34.04 16.66
C ASN A 748 -13.01 32.59 17.18
N THR A 749 -13.88 32.25 18.14
CA THR A 749 -13.97 30.89 18.72
C THR A 749 -15.33 30.66 19.35
N SER A 750 -15.95 29.51 19.04
CA SER A 750 -17.17 29.03 19.67
C SER A 750 -16.91 28.17 20.92
N LEU A 751 -15.65 27.78 21.16
CA LEU A 751 -15.20 26.95 22.29
C LEU A 751 -14.55 27.80 23.39
N ILE A 752 -15.23 27.91 24.54
CA ILE A 752 -14.77 28.73 25.66
C ILE A 752 -14.19 27.86 26.77
N VAL A 753 -12.97 28.17 27.18
CA VAL A 753 -12.27 27.41 28.24
C VAL A 753 -12.36 28.13 29.58
N ASN A 754 -12.81 27.43 30.62
CA ASN A 754 -12.85 27.97 31.97
C ASN A 754 -11.45 28.32 32.49
N GLY A 755 -11.35 29.50 33.10
CA GLY A 755 -10.09 29.99 33.67
C GLY A 755 -9.09 30.49 32.63
N ASN A 756 -9.42 30.47 31.33
CA ASN A 756 -8.60 31.00 30.25
C ASN A 756 -8.92 32.47 29.93
N GLY A 757 -9.28 33.26 30.94
CA GLY A 757 -9.56 34.71 30.81
C GLY A 757 -10.96 35.06 30.30
N GLN A 758 -11.21 36.36 30.15
CA GLN A 758 -12.50 36.91 29.73
C GLN A 758 -12.79 36.64 28.25
N VAL A 759 -14.07 36.53 27.92
CA VAL A 759 -14.59 36.38 26.56
C VAL A 759 -15.23 37.68 26.15
N VAL A 760 -14.94 38.15 24.94
CA VAL A 760 -15.54 39.36 24.33
C VAL A 760 -16.35 38.93 23.13
N VAL A 761 -17.67 39.08 23.20
CA VAL A 761 -18.56 38.93 22.04
C VAL A 761 -18.72 40.28 21.36
N THR A 762 -18.52 40.35 20.06
CA THR A 762 -18.64 41.58 19.26
C THR A 762 -19.80 41.44 18.27
N ALA A 763 -20.66 42.46 18.20
CA ALA A 763 -21.70 42.58 17.18
C ALA A 763 -21.21 43.43 16.01
N ASN A 764 -21.04 42.80 14.85
CA ASN A 764 -20.70 43.45 13.60
C ASN A 764 -21.98 43.73 12.82
N VAL A 765 -22.29 45.01 12.62
CA VAL A 765 -23.54 45.46 11.99
C VAL A 765 -23.27 45.94 10.57
N THR A 766 -24.03 45.42 9.62
CA THR A 766 -24.10 45.91 8.24
C THR A 766 -25.51 46.40 7.97
N ASP A 767 -25.66 47.59 7.43
CA ASP A 767 -26.97 48.20 7.21
C ASP A 767 -27.12 48.55 5.72
N PRO A 768 -28.16 48.07 5.02
CA PRO A 768 -28.46 48.48 3.65
C PRO A 768 -28.61 50.00 3.50
N ASN A 769 -29.02 50.69 4.57
CA ASN A 769 -29.16 52.14 4.67
C ASN A 769 -27.92 52.72 5.38
N THR A 770 -26.82 52.93 4.63
CA THR A 770 -25.49 53.34 5.17
C THR A 770 -25.44 54.66 5.97
N GLY A 771 -26.53 55.42 6.04
CA GLY A 771 -26.66 56.66 6.82
C GLY A 771 -27.15 56.48 8.26
N ASP A 772 -27.56 55.27 8.64
CA ASP A 772 -28.23 55.00 9.90
C ASP A 772 -27.26 54.74 11.06
N SER A 773 -27.76 54.92 12.28
CA SER A 773 -27.05 54.66 13.54
C SER A 773 -27.78 53.62 14.37
N HIS A 774 -27.03 52.74 15.02
CA HIS A 774 -27.59 51.56 15.68
C HIS A 774 -27.62 51.65 17.21
N THR A 775 -28.63 51.03 17.81
CA THR A 775 -28.73 50.79 19.25
C THR A 775 -28.74 49.29 19.53
N PHE A 776 -28.10 48.87 20.63
CA PHE A 776 -27.86 47.47 20.97
C PHE A 776 -28.53 47.13 22.31
N ASP A 777 -29.34 46.07 22.32
CA ASP A 777 -30.00 45.52 23.50
C ASP A 777 -29.63 44.04 23.68
N TRP A 778 -28.75 43.76 24.65
CA TRP A 778 -28.26 42.42 24.98
C TRP A 778 -29.19 41.63 25.93
N SER A 779 -30.41 42.12 26.19
CA SER A 779 -31.33 41.48 27.17
C SER A 779 -31.81 40.09 26.78
N THR A 780 -31.58 39.66 25.53
CA THR A 780 -31.85 38.30 25.03
C THR A 780 -30.73 37.30 25.33
N THR A 781 -29.64 37.75 25.96
CA THR A 781 -28.53 36.91 26.46
C THR A 781 -28.93 36.11 27.70
N ASP A 782 -28.36 34.91 27.86
CA ASP A 782 -28.58 34.07 29.04
C ASP A 782 -28.28 34.81 30.34
N SER A 783 -29.22 34.76 31.29
CA SER A 783 -29.10 35.46 32.57
C SER A 783 -27.94 35.01 33.48
N SER A 784 -27.29 33.88 33.15
CA SER A 784 -26.07 33.40 33.80
C SER A 784 -24.82 34.17 33.36
N LEU A 785 -24.86 34.79 32.18
CA LEU A 785 -23.79 35.63 31.65
C LEU A 785 -23.99 37.06 32.13
N ILE A 786 -22.91 37.66 32.65
CA ILE A 786 -22.94 39.03 33.18
C ILE A 786 -21.97 39.86 32.36
N ASP A 787 -22.48 40.91 31.72
CA ASP A 787 -21.65 41.89 31.02
C ASP A 787 -20.78 42.68 32.00
N LEU A 788 -19.48 42.65 31.74
CA LEU A 788 -18.41 43.27 32.53
C LEU A 788 -17.90 44.55 31.87
N ASP A 789 -18.26 44.80 30.61
CA ASP A 789 -17.90 46.03 29.91
C ASP A 789 -19.08 47.03 29.89
N SER A 790 -18.91 48.15 29.20
CA SER A 790 -19.98 49.15 29.02
C SER A 790 -19.91 49.74 27.61
N ILE A 791 -19.45 48.93 26.66
CA ILE A 791 -19.29 49.26 25.25
C ILE A 791 -20.52 48.71 24.54
N ALA A 792 -21.23 49.56 23.80
CA ALA A 792 -22.57 49.20 23.32
C ALA A 792 -22.60 47.96 22.40
N ASN A 793 -21.60 47.81 21.52
CA ASN A 793 -21.54 46.75 20.52
C ASN A 793 -20.74 45.52 20.95
N THR A 794 -20.33 45.42 22.21
CA THR A 794 -19.68 44.23 22.77
C THR A 794 -20.39 43.73 24.01
N PHE A 795 -20.19 42.46 24.33
CA PHE A 795 -20.64 41.84 25.56
C PHE A 795 -19.47 41.03 26.13
N THR A 796 -18.90 41.49 27.25
CA THR A 796 -17.70 40.86 27.85
C THR A 796 -18.05 40.12 29.13
N PHE A 797 -17.67 38.86 29.30
CA PHE A 797 -17.93 38.10 30.53
C PHE A 797 -16.74 37.23 30.96
N ASP A 798 -16.75 36.77 32.22
CA ASP A 798 -15.73 35.86 32.77
C ASP A 798 -16.30 34.43 32.89
N PRO A 799 -15.76 33.45 32.16
CA PRO A 799 -16.27 32.07 32.19
C PRO A 799 -15.85 31.30 33.44
N ALA A 800 -14.90 31.78 34.26
CA ALA A 800 -14.28 30.98 35.35
C ALA A 800 -15.26 30.38 36.38
N SER A 801 -16.47 30.93 36.52
CA SER A 801 -17.52 30.42 37.42
C SER A 801 -18.69 29.72 36.73
N LEU A 802 -18.65 29.57 35.40
CA LEU A 802 -19.71 28.93 34.62
C LEU A 802 -19.54 27.41 34.64
N PRO A 803 -20.61 26.63 34.94
CA PRO A 803 -20.63 25.21 34.66
C PRO A 803 -20.36 24.90 33.19
N GLU A 804 -19.83 23.71 32.91
CA GLU A 804 -19.74 23.23 31.52
C GLU A 804 -21.12 23.15 30.88
N GLY A 805 -21.23 23.57 29.63
CA GLY A 805 -22.50 23.60 28.91
C GLY A 805 -22.53 24.64 27.80
N LEU A 806 -23.70 24.74 27.16
CA LEU A 806 -23.97 25.68 26.09
C LEU A 806 -24.57 26.97 26.67
N TYR A 807 -24.08 28.12 26.22
CA TYR A 807 -24.58 29.44 26.63
C TYR A 807 -24.91 30.28 25.41
N LYS A 808 -26.05 30.97 25.46
CA LYS A 808 -26.52 31.88 24.40
C LYS A 808 -26.19 33.33 24.74
N VAL A 809 -25.54 34.01 23.80
CA VAL A 809 -25.44 35.47 23.76
C VAL A 809 -26.32 35.98 22.62
N GLY A 810 -27.22 36.91 22.95
CA GLY A 810 -28.18 37.48 22.01
C GLY A 810 -28.18 38.99 22.07
N VAL A 811 -28.37 39.63 20.91
CA VAL A 811 -28.49 41.07 20.78
C VAL A 811 -29.64 41.43 19.84
N LEU A 812 -30.45 42.38 20.26
CA LEU A 812 -31.41 43.08 19.41
C LEU A 812 -30.76 44.40 18.97
N VAL A 813 -30.59 44.59 17.67
CA VAL A 813 -30.04 45.82 17.08
C VAL A 813 -31.16 46.56 16.38
N THR A 814 -31.34 47.84 16.72
CA THR A 814 -32.37 48.70 16.12
C THR A 814 -31.70 49.91 15.49
N ASP A 815 -32.01 50.17 14.22
CA ASP A 815 -31.58 51.37 13.50
C ASP A 815 -32.38 52.61 13.95
N ASN A 816 -32.05 53.76 13.40
CA ASN A 816 -32.76 55.02 13.62
C ASN A 816 -33.56 55.49 12.40
N GLY A 817 -33.75 54.62 11.41
CA GLY A 817 -34.57 54.86 10.24
C GLY A 817 -36.04 55.05 10.59
N LEU A 818 -36.86 55.45 9.61
CA LEU A 818 -38.29 55.74 9.84
C LEU A 818 -39.18 54.95 8.85
N PRO A 819 -39.99 53.99 9.34
CA PRO A 819 -40.04 53.50 10.73
C PRO A 819 -38.74 52.78 11.14
N PRO A 820 -38.36 52.79 12.44
CA PRO A 820 -37.18 52.06 12.89
C PRO A 820 -37.35 50.57 12.62
N ALA A 821 -36.32 49.93 12.09
CA ALA A 821 -36.28 48.50 11.88
C ALA A 821 -35.24 47.85 12.80
N SER A 822 -35.45 46.57 13.10
CA SER A 822 -34.66 45.85 14.10
C SER A 822 -34.43 44.42 13.70
N THR A 823 -33.23 43.91 13.96
CA THR A 823 -32.90 42.49 13.82
C THR A 823 -32.42 41.92 15.15
N THR A 824 -32.64 40.62 15.35
CA THR A 824 -32.05 39.89 16.47
C THR A 824 -30.98 38.97 15.95
N ALA A 825 -29.76 39.05 16.49
CA ALA A 825 -28.72 38.05 16.26
C ALA A 825 -28.43 37.30 17.54
N SER A 826 -28.10 36.02 17.41
CA SER A 826 -27.62 35.24 18.55
C SER A 826 -26.54 34.26 18.13
N MET A 827 -25.67 33.96 19.09
CA MET A 827 -24.66 32.93 18.98
C MET A 827 -24.69 32.06 20.23
N ARG A 828 -24.29 30.81 20.05
CA ARG A 828 -24.12 29.87 21.14
C ARG A 828 -22.64 29.54 21.25
N MET A 829 -22.18 29.43 22.48
CA MET A 829 -20.80 29.07 22.79
C MET A 829 -20.80 27.90 23.75
N ARG A 830 -19.88 26.97 23.53
CA ARG A 830 -19.69 25.80 24.39
C ARG A 830 -18.61 26.08 25.42
N VAL A 831 -18.95 26.04 26.70
CA VAL A 831 -18.01 26.20 27.81
C VAL A 831 -17.53 24.83 28.31
N ILE A 832 -16.21 24.64 28.39
CA ILE A 832 -15.56 23.42 28.91
C ILE A 832 -14.64 23.73 30.10
N ALA A 833 -14.42 22.77 31.00
CA ALA A 833 -13.65 23.02 32.23
C ALA A 833 -12.15 23.18 32.02
N SER A 834 -11.58 22.56 30.98
CA SER A 834 -10.15 22.61 30.67
C SER A 834 -9.90 22.43 29.18
N ALA A 835 -8.94 23.18 28.64
CA ALA A 835 -8.53 23.06 27.24
C ALA A 835 -8.04 21.64 26.92
N PRO A 836 -8.41 21.08 25.75
CA PRO A 836 -7.77 19.88 25.19
C PRO A 836 -6.25 20.06 25.05
N VAL A 837 -5.49 18.97 25.07
CA VAL A 837 -4.03 19.02 24.87
C VAL A 837 -3.72 18.92 23.39
N ILE A 838 -3.31 20.04 22.79
CA ILE A 838 -2.79 20.09 21.41
C ILE A 838 -1.30 19.70 21.40
N GLN A 839 -0.89 18.83 20.46
CA GLN A 839 0.48 18.33 20.35
C GLN A 839 1.15 18.79 19.05
N THR A 840 2.45 19.04 19.08
CA THR A 840 3.23 19.36 17.87
C THR A 840 3.48 18.10 17.04
N GLY A 841 3.34 18.18 15.71
CA GLY A 841 3.46 17.04 14.79
C GLY A 841 2.25 16.10 14.77
N VAL A 842 1.10 16.54 15.30
CA VAL A 842 -0.20 15.88 15.18
C VAL A 842 -1.09 16.76 14.31
N ASP A 843 -1.77 16.13 13.37
CA ASP A 843 -2.74 16.69 12.43
C ASP A 843 -4.02 15.87 12.64
N SER A 844 -4.94 16.42 13.42
CA SER A 844 -6.11 15.70 13.97
C SER A 844 -7.26 15.60 12.97
N ASP A 845 -7.38 16.54 12.03
CA ASP A 845 -8.42 16.59 10.99
C ASP A 845 -7.91 16.20 9.59
N GLY A 846 -6.61 16.03 9.43
CA GLY A 846 -5.97 15.51 8.21
C GLY A 846 -5.85 16.54 7.10
N ASP A 847 -5.90 17.83 7.40
CA ASP A 847 -5.78 18.92 6.41
C ASP A 847 -4.32 19.18 5.98
N GLY A 848 -3.35 18.59 6.69
CA GLY A 848 -1.91 18.70 6.45
C GLY A 848 -1.21 19.78 7.28
N GLN A 849 -1.90 20.46 8.17
CA GLN A 849 -1.36 21.39 9.15
C GLN A 849 -1.27 20.71 10.53
N ASP A 850 -0.31 21.16 11.34
CA ASP A 850 -0.16 20.66 12.70
C ASP A 850 -1.17 21.38 13.60
N ASP A 851 -1.89 20.66 14.47
CA ASP A 851 -2.85 21.20 15.44
C ASP A 851 -2.30 22.39 16.24
N SER A 852 -0.98 22.36 16.53
CA SER A 852 -0.28 23.40 17.31
C SER A 852 -0.08 24.74 16.58
N VAL A 853 -0.25 24.74 15.26
CA VAL A 853 -0.23 25.93 14.40
C VAL A 853 -1.63 26.53 14.30
N GLU A 854 -2.65 25.69 14.16
CA GLU A 854 -4.06 26.08 14.00
C GLU A 854 -4.66 26.57 15.32
N GLY A 855 -4.49 25.79 16.40
CA GLY A 855 -4.95 26.17 17.72
C GLY A 855 -6.47 26.04 17.91
N PHE A 856 -7.02 26.81 18.85
CA PHE A 856 -8.44 26.74 19.25
C PHE A 856 -9.31 27.83 18.59
N GLY A 857 -8.82 28.46 17.53
CA GLY A 857 -9.60 29.40 16.72
C GLY A 857 -10.77 28.69 16.03
N ASP A 858 -11.58 29.46 15.33
CA ASP A 858 -12.73 29.04 14.54
C ASP A 858 -12.84 30.08 13.41
N ALA A 859 -11.98 29.89 12.41
CA ALA A 859 -11.62 30.90 11.42
C ALA A 859 -12.77 31.25 10.48
N ASP A 860 -13.62 30.28 10.15
CA ASP A 860 -14.80 30.46 9.29
C ASP A 860 -16.12 30.60 10.09
N ALA A 861 -16.04 30.43 11.42
CA ALA A 861 -17.11 30.52 12.41
C ALA A 861 -18.22 29.47 12.23
N ASP A 862 -17.86 28.27 11.79
CA ASP A 862 -18.78 27.14 11.64
C ASP A 862 -19.06 26.42 12.98
N GLY A 863 -18.35 26.76 14.06
CA GLY A 863 -18.54 26.15 15.37
C GLY A 863 -17.61 24.98 15.68
N ILE A 864 -16.68 24.65 14.77
CA ILE A 864 -15.62 23.67 14.93
C ILE A 864 -14.30 24.40 15.18
N PRO A 865 -13.50 23.98 16.17
CA PRO A 865 -12.17 24.57 16.35
C PRO A 865 -11.23 24.23 15.19
N ASP A 866 -10.39 25.19 14.75
CA ASP A 866 -9.50 25.08 13.58
C ASP A 866 -8.69 23.77 13.55
N TYR A 867 -8.12 23.31 14.68
CA TYR A 867 -7.35 22.05 14.73
C TYR A 867 -8.17 20.75 14.54
N LEU A 868 -9.49 20.86 14.41
CA LEU A 868 -10.43 19.78 14.13
C LEU A 868 -11.29 20.09 12.91
N ASP A 869 -10.98 21.16 12.17
CA ASP A 869 -11.75 21.65 11.05
C ASP A 869 -10.92 21.71 9.78
N ALA A 870 -10.97 20.63 9.00
CA ALA A 870 -10.35 20.58 7.69
C ALA A 870 -11.08 21.42 6.62
N ILE A 871 -12.17 22.12 6.95
CA ILE A 871 -13.00 22.90 6.02
C ILE A 871 -12.98 24.39 6.40
N ASP A 872 -12.03 25.15 5.87
CA ASP A 872 -11.87 26.59 6.15
C ASP A 872 -12.83 27.52 5.36
N VAL A 873 -14.02 27.04 4.98
CA VAL A 873 -14.92 27.71 4.04
C VAL A 873 -16.32 27.86 4.63
N SER A 874 -16.68 29.11 4.94
CA SER A 874 -17.89 29.46 5.70
C SER A 874 -19.24 28.91 5.24
N HIS A 875 -19.42 28.49 3.99
CA HIS A 875 -20.71 27.99 3.48
C HIS A 875 -20.77 26.46 3.45
N ARG A 876 -19.84 25.80 4.14
CA ARG A 876 -19.71 24.35 4.24
C ARG A 876 -19.44 23.98 5.69
N VAL A 877 -19.85 22.78 6.08
CA VAL A 877 -19.53 22.20 7.39
C VAL A 877 -19.45 20.69 7.26
N GLU A 878 -18.61 20.06 8.07
CA GLU A 878 -18.48 18.61 8.10
C GLU A 878 -19.76 17.96 8.68
N GLU A 879 -20.26 16.88 8.07
CA GLU A 879 -21.37 16.10 8.62
C GLU A 879 -20.90 14.95 9.51
N ARG A 880 -19.67 14.46 9.30
CA ARG A 880 -19.04 13.40 10.11
C ARG A 880 -17.58 13.70 10.38
N VAL A 881 -17.21 13.59 11.65
CA VAL A 881 -15.86 13.83 12.15
C VAL A 881 -14.78 13.12 11.34
N GLY A 882 -13.85 13.88 10.78
CA GLY A 882 -12.66 13.38 10.09
C GLY A 882 -12.95 12.74 8.73
N GLU A 883 -14.11 13.04 8.13
CA GLU A 883 -14.49 12.61 6.78
C GLU A 883 -14.51 13.76 5.75
N SER A 884 -13.97 14.96 6.01
CA SER A 884 -13.96 16.20 5.18
C SER A 884 -13.75 16.09 3.65
N ALA A 885 -13.28 14.95 3.15
CA ALA A 885 -13.26 14.59 1.74
C ALA A 885 -14.65 14.16 1.18
N GLY A 886 -15.64 13.92 2.03
CA GLY A 886 -17.03 13.55 1.73
C GLY A 886 -17.91 13.74 2.97
N PHE A 887 -19.23 13.58 2.85
CA PHE A 887 -20.17 13.96 3.91
C PHE A 887 -19.95 15.41 4.38
N VAL A 888 -19.95 16.31 3.40
CA VAL A 888 -19.86 17.75 3.60
C VAL A 888 -21.22 18.35 3.29
N MET A 889 -21.77 19.09 4.23
CA MET A 889 -22.98 19.87 4.03
C MET A 889 -22.60 21.18 3.35
N GLU A 890 -23.40 21.63 2.38
CA GLU A 890 -23.13 22.85 1.62
C GLU A 890 -24.37 23.72 1.52
N THR A 891 -24.21 25.04 1.65
CA THR A 891 -25.26 26.02 1.35
C THR A 891 -24.82 26.98 0.25
N ASN A 892 -25.71 27.89 -0.16
CA ASN A 892 -25.39 28.86 -1.21
C ASN A 892 -24.12 29.67 -0.87
N PRO A 893 -23.18 29.86 -1.81
CA PRO A 893 -21.93 30.55 -1.54
C PRO A 893 -22.12 31.98 -1.00
N GLY A 894 -21.27 32.34 -0.04
CA GLY A 894 -21.29 33.64 0.63
C GLY A 894 -22.15 33.72 1.88
N LEU A 895 -22.88 32.66 2.23
CA LEU A 895 -23.53 32.50 3.53
C LEU A 895 -22.57 31.84 4.55
N GLN A 896 -23.02 31.77 5.80
CA GLN A 896 -22.33 31.09 6.88
C GLN A 896 -23.13 29.88 7.35
N LEU A 897 -22.70 28.68 7.00
CA LEU A 897 -23.22 27.41 7.51
C LEU A 897 -22.40 27.02 8.74
N LYS A 898 -23.07 26.64 9.82
CA LYS A 898 -22.42 26.31 11.09
C LYS A 898 -23.17 25.22 11.83
N LEU A 899 -22.55 24.62 12.84
CA LEU A 899 -23.16 23.66 13.74
C LEU A 899 -24.38 24.26 14.46
N GLY A 900 -25.48 23.51 14.45
CA GLY A 900 -26.67 23.85 15.19
C GLY A 900 -26.49 23.64 16.70
N SER A 901 -27.53 23.93 17.46
CA SER A 901 -27.47 23.89 18.92
C SER A 901 -27.28 22.50 19.53
N VAL A 902 -27.81 21.45 18.91
CA VAL A 902 -27.66 20.05 19.32
C VAL A 902 -26.26 19.53 19.01
N ALA A 903 -25.75 19.81 17.80
CA ALA A 903 -24.42 19.42 17.33
C ALA A 903 -23.32 20.13 18.14
N LEU A 904 -23.45 21.43 18.37
CA LEU A 904 -22.47 22.18 19.17
C LEU A 904 -22.45 21.70 20.64
N ALA A 905 -23.60 21.33 21.20
CA ALA A 905 -23.68 20.84 22.57
C ALA A 905 -23.15 19.41 22.75
N SER A 906 -23.37 18.53 21.76
CA SER A 906 -22.84 17.16 21.78
C SER A 906 -21.31 17.16 21.80
N GLY A 907 -20.70 18.14 21.15
CA GLY A 907 -19.27 18.20 20.97
C GLY A 907 -18.73 17.17 20.00
N THR A 908 -19.57 16.71 19.09
CA THR A 908 -19.15 15.83 18.01
C THR A 908 -18.30 16.57 16.99
N ASN A 909 -18.35 17.91 16.92
CA ASN A 909 -17.61 18.71 15.94
C ASN A 909 -17.99 18.33 14.49
N ALA A 910 -19.27 18.04 14.29
CA ALA A 910 -19.85 17.73 12.99
C ALA A 910 -21.35 17.95 13.10
N SER A 911 -22.00 18.33 12.00
CA SER A 911 -23.44 18.62 11.95
C SER A 911 -24.29 17.36 12.12
N GLY A 912 -23.75 16.17 11.85
CA GLY A 912 -24.40 14.89 12.09
C GLY A 912 -24.60 14.61 13.58
N VAL A 913 -25.84 14.34 13.98
CA VAL A 913 -26.22 14.07 15.38
C VAL A 913 -26.95 12.73 15.51
N SER A 914 -26.79 12.10 16.67
CA SER A 914 -27.49 10.85 17.00
C SER A 914 -28.86 11.10 17.63
N ASP A 915 -29.72 10.07 17.62
CA ASP A 915 -30.99 10.05 18.38
C ASP A 915 -30.78 10.47 19.85
N THR A 916 -29.67 10.03 20.46
CA THR A 916 -29.35 10.37 21.85
C THR A 916 -29.00 11.84 22.03
N ASN A 917 -28.30 12.45 21.08
CA ASN A 917 -27.96 13.88 21.16
C ASN A 917 -29.22 14.74 21.08
N ILE A 918 -30.16 14.40 20.19
CA ILE A 918 -31.44 15.10 20.09
C ILE A 918 -32.28 14.90 21.37
N ALA A 919 -32.31 13.67 21.91
CA ALA A 919 -33.07 13.37 23.13
C ALA A 919 -32.58 14.13 24.37
N ASP A 920 -31.25 14.31 24.51
CA ASP A 920 -30.63 15.00 25.64
C ASP A 920 -30.97 16.51 25.71
N GLN A 921 -31.39 17.11 24.59
CA GLN A 921 -31.74 18.53 24.47
C GLN A 921 -33.18 18.87 24.91
N THR A 922 -33.83 18.03 25.73
CA THR A 922 -35.21 18.17 26.24
C THR A 922 -36.35 17.69 25.32
N ALA A 923 -36.08 16.71 24.44
CA ALA A 923 -37.14 16.07 23.66
C ALA A 923 -38.24 15.50 24.58
N THR A 924 -39.46 15.98 24.42
CA THR A 924 -40.63 15.49 25.17
C THR A 924 -41.29 14.29 24.48
N GLU A 925 -40.99 14.08 23.20
CA GLU A 925 -41.58 13.08 22.31
C GLU A 925 -40.47 12.34 21.53
N VAL A 926 -40.65 11.03 21.29
CA VAL A 926 -39.77 10.21 20.44
C VAL A 926 -40.32 10.25 19.02
N ASP A 927 -39.47 10.41 17.98
CA ASP A 927 -39.99 10.34 16.61
C ASP A 927 -40.50 8.92 16.30
N LEU A 928 -41.68 8.84 15.71
CA LEU A 928 -42.33 7.58 15.34
C LEU A 928 -41.84 7.07 13.97
N PHE A 929 -41.10 7.90 13.23
CA PHE A 929 -40.47 7.55 11.97
C PHE A 929 -39.04 7.08 12.25
N ALA A 930 -38.69 5.90 11.77
CA ALA A 930 -37.33 5.40 11.92
C ALA A 930 -36.38 6.21 11.02
N ASN A 931 -35.32 6.78 11.61
CA ASN A 931 -34.27 7.47 10.87
C ASN A 931 -33.45 6.47 10.04
N VAL A 932 -33.18 6.81 8.78
CA VAL A 932 -32.38 5.97 7.86
C VAL A 932 -31.17 6.75 7.31
N GLY A 933 -31.31 8.06 7.10
CA GLY A 933 -30.29 8.91 6.49
C GLY A 933 -29.40 9.69 7.45
N GLY A 934 -29.52 9.49 8.76
CA GLY A 934 -28.89 10.34 9.78
C GLY A 934 -29.78 11.52 10.18
N TYR A 935 -29.49 12.12 11.34
CA TYR A 935 -30.00 13.46 11.66
C TYR A 935 -28.86 14.46 11.56
N PHE A 936 -29.23 15.67 11.18
CA PHE A 936 -28.32 16.78 10.98
C PHE A 936 -28.86 17.97 11.74
N ASP A 937 -27.97 18.73 12.35
CA ASP A 937 -28.30 19.93 13.10
C ASP A 937 -27.32 21.05 12.74
N PHE A 938 -27.84 22.09 12.10
CA PHE A 938 -27.09 23.18 11.49
C PHE A 938 -27.87 24.50 11.60
N ASP A 939 -27.13 25.61 11.59
CA ASP A 939 -27.67 26.96 11.42
C ASP A 939 -27.05 27.56 10.15
N VAL A 940 -27.84 28.29 9.36
CA VAL A 940 -27.33 29.12 8.25
C VAL A 940 -27.56 30.58 8.56
N ASN A 941 -26.50 31.39 8.53
CA ASN A 941 -26.50 32.82 8.80
C ASN A 941 -26.08 33.64 7.57
N GLY A 942 -26.34 34.94 7.63
CA GLY A 942 -25.80 35.90 6.65
C GLY A 942 -26.66 36.06 5.40
N LEU A 943 -27.95 35.73 5.47
CA LEU A 943 -28.89 36.05 4.39
C LEU A 943 -28.93 37.57 4.18
N PRO A 944 -28.75 38.06 2.94
CA PRO A 944 -28.79 39.49 2.65
C PRO A 944 -30.15 40.15 2.92
N GLU A 945 -31.23 39.36 2.86
CA GLU A 945 -32.61 39.80 3.07
C GLU A 945 -33.27 38.88 4.11
N SER A 946 -33.85 39.46 5.16
CA SER A 946 -34.61 38.68 6.13
C SER A 946 -35.90 38.13 5.49
N GLY A 947 -36.20 36.86 5.73
CA GLY A 947 -37.32 36.13 5.12
C GLY A 947 -37.01 35.54 3.74
N GLN A 948 -35.76 35.66 3.27
CA GLN A 948 -35.26 35.01 2.06
C GLN A 948 -35.16 33.49 2.26
N THR A 949 -35.20 32.73 1.16
CA THR A 949 -34.95 31.29 1.19
C THR A 949 -33.47 30.97 1.07
N VAL A 950 -33.06 29.84 1.64
CA VAL A 950 -31.72 29.26 1.54
C VAL A 950 -31.82 27.82 1.04
N ASP A 951 -30.89 27.42 0.17
CA ASP A 951 -30.74 26.02 -0.23
C ASP A 951 -29.61 25.38 0.61
N ILE A 952 -29.91 24.23 1.20
CA ILE A 952 -28.96 23.43 1.99
C ILE A 952 -28.92 22.03 1.40
N VAL A 953 -27.73 21.58 1.05
CA VAL A 953 -27.47 20.24 0.54
C VAL A 953 -26.89 19.39 1.67
N VAL A 954 -27.53 18.27 1.92
CA VAL A 954 -27.18 17.31 2.98
C VAL A 954 -26.92 15.93 2.36
N ALA A 955 -25.71 15.41 2.54
CA ALA A 955 -25.37 14.05 2.14
C ALA A 955 -25.92 13.04 3.16
N GLN A 956 -26.75 12.12 2.70
CA GLN A 956 -27.38 11.15 3.59
C GLN A 956 -26.39 10.06 4.01
N PHE A 957 -26.46 9.65 5.28
CA PHE A 957 -25.61 8.57 5.83
C PHE A 957 -25.99 7.17 5.33
N ALA A 958 -27.15 7.05 4.69
CA ALA A 958 -27.56 5.92 3.87
C ALA A 958 -28.45 6.41 2.74
N ALA A 959 -28.51 5.67 1.63
CA ALA A 959 -29.40 5.97 0.53
C ALA A 959 -30.86 6.13 1.00
N ILE A 960 -31.57 7.09 0.42
CA ILE A 960 -32.95 7.41 0.76
C ILE A 960 -33.83 6.15 0.60
N PRO A 961 -34.57 5.74 1.64
CA PRO A 961 -35.43 4.55 1.58
C PRO A 961 -36.71 4.80 0.76
N ALA A 962 -37.40 3.74 0.40
CA ALA A 962 -38.79 3.84 -0.08
C ALA A 962 -39.68 4.53 0.98
N ASP A 963 -40.70 5.27 0.53
CA ASP A 963 -41.65 5.98 1.41
C ASP A 963 -41.01 6.95 2.43
N ALA A 964 -39.88 7.54 2.05
CA ALA A 964 -39.14 8.52 2.84
C ALA A 964 -39.95 9.79 3.13
N VAL A 965 -39.70 10.37 4.31
CA VAL A 965 -40.23 11.65 4.77
C VAL A 965 -39.12 12.40 5.47
N TYR A 966 -38.91 13.67 5.12
CA TYR A 966 -38.00 14.51 5.89
C TYR A 966 -38.67 14.95 7.19
N ARG A 967 -38.00 14.70 8.31
CA ARG A 967 -38.45 14.95 9.67
C ARG A 967 -37.72 16.16 10.22
N LYS A 968 -38.43 17.02 10.92
CA LYS A 968 -37.94 18.27 11.52
C LYS A 968 -38.22 18.25 13.01
N PHE A 969 -37.21 18.57 13.81
CA PHE A 969 -37.35 18.72 15.25
C PHE A 969 -37.42 20.21 15.59
N ILE A 970 -38.61 20.69 15.95
CA ILE A 970 -38.83 22.12 16.20
C ILE A 970 -39.55 22.28 17.54
N ASN A 971 -39.00 23.13 18.41
CA ASN A 971 -39.55 23.42 19.74
C ASN A 971 -39.84 22.16 20.60
N GLY A 972 -38.96 21.15 20.53
CA GLY A 972 -39.09 19.92 21.32
C GLY A 972 -40.02 18.86 20.73
N VAL A 973 -40.56 19.07 19.53
CA VAL A 973 -41.56 18.21 18.88
C VAL A 973 -41.14 17.85 17.46
N TRP A 974 -41.32 16.58 17.11
CA TRP A 974 -41.11 16.07 15.75
C TRP A 974 -42.30 16.35 14.84
N ARG A 975 -42.03 16.87 13.64
CA ARG A 975 -43.02 17.06 12.57
C ARG A 975 -42.43 16.75 11.19
N SER A 976 -43.28 16.49 10.21
CA SER A 976 -42.82 16.40 8.81
C SER A 976 -42.48 17.79 8.29
N PHE A 977 -41.51 17.87 7.38
CA PHE A 977 -41.25 19.08 6.61
C PHE A 977 -42.51 19.55 5.86
N ILE A 978 -42.75 20.85 5.84
CA ILE A 978 -43.92 21.47 5.22
C ILE A 978 -43.51 22.11 3.90
N GLU A 979 -43.93 21.53 2.77
CA GLU A 979 -43.77 22.16 1.45
C GLU A 979 -44.95 23.12 1.18
N ASN A 980 -44.67 24.38 0.85
CA ASN A 980 -45.69 25.42 0.66
C ASN A 980 -45.48 26.26 -0.63
N GLY A 981 -44.56 25.84 -1.51
CA GLY A 981 -44.20 26.55 -2.73
C GLY A 981 -43.13 27.63 -2.55
N VAL A 982 -42.74 27.93 -1.30
CA VAL A 982 -41.54 28.70 -0.93
C VAL A 982 -40.52 27.75 -0.32
N ASP A 983 -40.95 26.99 0.68
CA ASP A 983 -40.22 25.84 1.22
C ASP A 983 -40.42 24.62 0.31
N SER A 984 -39.34 23.91 0.00
CA SER A 984 -39.38 22.70 -0.82
C SER A 984 -38.27 21.71 -0.47
N ILE A 985 -38.50 20.43 -0.81
CA ILE A 985 -37.49 19.37 -0.71
C ILE A 985 -37.22 18.82 -2.11
N ALA A 986 -35.95 18.54 -2.39
CA ALA A 986 -35.52 17.82 -3.57
C ALA A 986 -34.45 16.78 -3.23
N SER A 987 -34.23 15.82 -4.12
CA SER A 987 -33.17 14.81 -3.99
C SER A 987 -32.46 14.55 -5.33
N ALA A 988 -31.20 14.11 -5.23
CA ALA A 988 -30.36 13.77 -6.37
C ALA A 988 -29.61 12.46 -6.11
N ALA A 989 -29.37 11.70 -7.18
CA ALA A 989 -28.69 10.40 -7.12
C ALA A 989 -27.38 10.45 -6.32
N GLY A 990 -26.50 11.41 -6.65
CA GLY A 990 -25.22 11.62 -5.97
C GLY A 990 -24.38 10.35 -5.85
N ALA A 991 -23.53 10.31 -4.82
CA ALA A 991 -22.93 9.10 -4.30
C ALA A 991 -22.84 9.20 -2.77
N GLU A 992 -22.52 8.09 -2.09
CA GLU A 992 -22.30 8.08 -0.65
C GLU A 992 -21.26 9.15 -0.24
N GLY A 993 -21.71 10.17 0.50
CA GLY A 993 -20.89 11.31 0.92
C GLY A 993 -20.61 12.38 -0.14
N TYR A 994 -21.14 12.29 -1.36
CA TYR A 994 -20.85 13.24 -2.45
C TYR A 994 -22.12 13.75 -3.11
N CYS A 995 -22.33 15.06 -3.04
CA CYS A 995 -23.52 15.72 -3.54
C CYS A 995 -23.25 16.83 -4.55
N PRO A 996 -24.13 17.00 -5.55
CA PRO A 996 -24.14 18.19 -6.39
C PRO A 996 -24.30 19.47 -5.55
N PRO A 997 -23.84 20.63 -6.05
CA PRO A 997 -23.91 21.87 -5.28
C PRO A 997 -25.37 22.38 -5.13
N PRO A 998 -25.64 23.28 -4.16
CA PRO A 998 -26.98 23.82 -3.94
C PRO A 998 -27.56 24.52 -5.18
N GLY A 999 -28.75 24.11 -5.58
CA GLY A 999 -29.47 24.61 -6.74
C GLY A 999 -29.12 23.93 -8.06
N ASP A 1000 -28.30 22.88 -8.05
CA ASP A 1000 -27.95 22.12 -9.26
C ASP A 1000 -29.18 21.49 -9.93
N VAL A 1001 -29.14 21.38 -11.26
CA VAL A 1001 -30.23 20.80 -12.06
C VAL A 1001 -30.43 19.30 -11.86
N ALA A 1002 -29.48 18.61 -11.21
CA ALA A 1002 -29.58 17.21 -10.82
C ALA A 1002 -30.65 16.97 -9.74
N TYR A 1003 -31.01 17.99 -8.96
CA TYR A 1003 -32.04 17.88 -7.93
C TYR A 1003 -33.45 17.80 -8.53
N SER A 1004 -34.15 16.73 -8.17
CA SER A 1004 -35.53 16.48 -8.54
C SER A 1004 -36.46 16.65 -7.33
N ALA A 1005 -37.62 17.27 -7.52
CA ALA A 1005 -38.55 17.56 -6.42
C ALA A 1005 -39.01 16.28 -5.69
N GLY A 1006 -39.02 16.32 -4.36
CA GLY A 1006 -39.33 15.20 -3.48
C GLY A 1006 -38.10 14.35 -3.09
N LEU A 1007 -38.35 13.29 -2.31
CA LEU A 1007 -37.34 12.30 -1.89
C LEU A 1007 -37.47 11.03 -2.74
N THR A 1008 -36.47 10.76 -3.59
CA THR A 1008 -36.43 9.61 -4.49
C THR A 1008 -35.67 8.45 -3.85
N GLU A 1009 -36.23 7.24 -3.91
CA GLU A 1009 -35.59 6.04 -3.38
C GLU A 1009 -34.24 5.76 -4.08
N GLY A 1010 -33.19 5.53 -3.29
CA GLY A 1010 -31.84 5.21 -3.77
C GLY A 1010 -30.92 6.41 -3.97
N ASP A 1011 -31.46 7.64 -3.93
CA ASP A 1011 -30.67 8.87 -3.98
C ASP A 1011 -29.88 9.07 -2.68
N TRP A 1012 -28.71 9.72 -2.77
CA TRP A 1012 -27.82 9.97 -1.63
C TRP A 1012 -27.87 11.41 -1.11
N CYS A 1013 -28.48 12.32 -1.85
CA CYS A 1013 -28.41 13.75 -1.57
C CYS A 1013 -29.79 14.35 -1.40
N VAL A 1014 -29.98 15.12 -0.33
CA VAL A 1014 -31.20 15.89 -0.08
C VAL A 1014 -30.85 17.37 -0.17
N GLN A 1015 -31.65 18.13 -0.93
CA GLN A 1015 -31.64 19.58 -0.89
C GLN A 1015 -32.90 20.08 -0.18
N LEU A 1016 -32.71 20.90 0.83
CA LEU A 1016 -33.75 21.63 1.54
C LEU A 1016 -33.72 23.08 1.07
N THR A 1017 -34.86 23.58 0.61
CA THR A 1017 -35.06 25.02 0.45
C THR A 1017 -35.92 25.50 1.60
N ILE A 1018 -35.35 26.29 2.51
CA ILE A 1018 -36.02 26.76 3.74
C ILE A 1018 -36.13 28.28 3.74
N GLN A 1019 -37.30 28.80 4.09
CA GLN A 1019 -37.51 30.22 4.33
C GLN A 1019 -37.15 30.63 5.77
N ASP A 1020 -36.36 31.69 5.92
CA ASP A 1020 -36.09 32.38 7.21
C ASP A 1020 -37.41 32.88 7.85
N GLY A 1021 -37.68 32.46 9.10
CA GLY A 1021 -38.95 32.65 9.80
C GLY A 1021 -40.13 31.83 9.28
N GLY A 1022 -39.87 30.92 8.33
CA GLY A 1022 -40.86 30.02 7.75
C GLY A 1022 -41.25 28.86 8.67
N PRO A 1023 -42.21 28.01 8.26
CA PRO A 1023 -42.66 26.87 9.06
C PRO A 1023 -41.59 25.78 9.28
N ASN A 1024 -40.53 25.73 8.46
CA ASN A 1024 -39.43 24.77 8.61
C ASN A 1024 -38.18 25.39 9.26
N ASP A 1025 -38.20 26.67 9.58
CA ASP A 1025 -37.19 27.29 10.40
C ASP A 1025 -37.44 26.95 11.89
N ALA A 1026 -36.43 26.42 12.58
CA ALA A 1026 -36.59 25.88 13.91
C ALA A 1026 -36.75 26.95 14.99
N ASP A 1027 -36.18 28.15 14.81
CA ASP A 1027 -36.40 29.27 15.73
C ASP A 1027 -37.66 30.09 15.37
N GLY A 1028 -38.07 30.05 14.09
CA GLY A 1028 -39.26 30.69 13.57
C GLY A 1028 -39.20 32.22 13.56
N GLU A 1029 -38.01 32.80 13.71
CA GLU A 1029 -37.78 34.25 13.70
C GLU A 1029 -37.36 34.69 12.29
N THR A 1030 -37.74 35.91 11.87
CA THR A 1030 -37.27 36.47 10.59
C THR A 1030 -36.06 37.36 10.85
N ASN A 1031 -34.86 36.78 10.81
CA ASN A 1031 -33.65 37.42 11.32
C ASN A 1031 -32.41 37.30 10.41
N GLY A 1032 -32.58 36.82 9.18
CA GLY A 1032 -31.48 36.58 8.23
C GLY A 1032 -30.71 35.27 8.52
N ALA A 1033 -31.32 34.35 9.26
CA ALA A 1033 -30.79 33.03 9.54
C ALA A 1033 -31.87 31.95 9.43
N VAL A 1034 -31.45 30.68 9.33
CA VAL A 1034 -32.32 29.50 9.36
C VAL A 1034 -31.71 28.48 10.31
N SER A 1035 -32.51 27.89 11.18
CA SER A 1035 -32.09 26.82 12.08
C SER A 1035 -32.76 25.48 11.71
N ASP A 1036 -31.97 24.41 11.70
CA ASP A 1036 -32.43 23.05 11.43
C ASP A 1036 -31.84 22.09 12.46
N PRO A 1037 -32.71 21.33 13.14
CA PRO A 1037 -32.44 19.91 13.25
C PRO A 1037 -33.49 19.05 12.54
N GLY A 1038 -33.03 18.02 11.84
CA GLY A 1038 -33.88 17.18 11.02
C GLY A 1038 -33.14 16.02 10.36
N GLY A 1039 -33.88 15.20 9.62
CA GLY A 1039 -33.29 14.06 8.90
C GLY A 1039 -34.33 13.23 8.17
N VAL A 1040 -33.85 12.29 7.34
CA VAL A 1040 -34.75 11.41 6.57
C VAL A 1040 -35.22 10.23 7.43
N GLY A 1041 -36.54 10.15 7.62
CA GLY A 1041 -37.24 9.04 8.24
C GLY A 1041 -38.04 8.21 7.24
N THR A 1042 -38.35 6.96 7.59
CA THR A 1042 -39.23 6.09 6.79
C THR A 1042 -40.59 5.90 7.48
N LYS A 1043 -41.66 5.88 6.68
CA LYS A 1043 -42.98 5.43 7.15
C LYS A 1043 -42.93 3.92 7.47
N SER A 1044 -43.78 3.48 8.37
CA SER A 1044 -43.91 2.07 8.75
C SER A 1044 -45.21 1.46 8.22
N ASN A 1045 -45.19 0.14 8.00
CA ASN A 1045 -46.42 -0.60 7.75
C ASN A 1045 -47.23 -0.72 9.04
N ILE A 1046 -48.46 -0.23 9.01
CA ILE A 1046 -49.41 -0.32 10.11
C ILE A 1046 -50.48 -1.34 9.73
N ASP A 1047 -50.52 -2.46 10.45
CA ASP A 1047 -51.61 -3.42 10.38
C ASP A 1047 -52.72 -2.96 11.33
N VAL A 1048 -53.93 -2.76 10.79
CA VAL A 1048 -55.12 -2.34 11.54
C VAL A 1048 -56.22 -3.37 11.34
N SER A 1049 -56.83 -3.80 12.43
CA SER A 1049 -58.07 -4.58 12.41
C SER A 1049 -59.25 -3.68 12.77
N SER A 1050 -60.30 -3.73 11.95
CA SER A 1050 -61.57 -3.04 12.21
C SER A 1050 -62.64 -4.09 12.52
N SER A 1051 -63.33 -3.93 13.65
CA SER A 1051 -64.50 -4.73 14.01
C SER A 1051 -65.71 -3.82 14.18
N GLY A 1052 -66.79 -4.10 13.45
CA GLY A 1052 -67.96 -3.24 13.34
C GLY A 1052 -69.26 -4.00 13.52
N GLY A 1053 -70.10 -3.63 14.49
CA GLY A 1053 -71.49 -4.08 14.52
C GLY A 1053 -72.12 -4.30 15.90
N SER A 1054 -72.94 -5.35 15.99
CA SER A 1054 -74.08 -5.41 16.92
C SER A 1054 -73.84 -6.08 18.29
N LEU A 1055 -74.69 -5.76 19.29
CA LEU A 1055 -74.67 -6.39 20.62
C LEU A 1055 -74.79 -7.93 20.55
N SER A 1056 -73.93 -8.64 21.30
CA SER A 1056 -73.95 -10.11 21.38
C SER A 1056 -75.27 -10.65 21.96
N ILE A 1057 -75.69 -11.84 21.50
CA ILE A 1057 -76.90 -12.57 21.96
C ILE A 1057 -76.97 -12.73 23.49
N TRP A 1058 -75.81 -12.74 24.16
CA TRP A 1058 -75.72 -12.85 25.63
C TRP A 1058 -76.22 -11.60 26.37
N GLY A 1059 -76.08 -10.41 25.77
CA GLY A 1059 -76.58 -9.15 26.35
C GLY A 1059 -78.12 -9.08 26.41
N LEU A 1060 -78.81 -9.64 25.41
CA LEU A 1060 -80.27 -9.68 25.38
C LEU A 1060 -80.89 -10.76 26.28
N MET A 1061 -80.21 -11.91 26.47
CA MET A 1061 -80.64 -12.89 27.47
C MET A 1061 -80.61 -12.32 28.89
N LEU A 1062 -79.65 -11.43 29.19
CA LEU A 1062 -79.54 -10.75 30.49
C LEU A 1062 -80.63 -9.69 30.70
N MET A 1063 -81.04 -8.97 29.65
CA MET A 1063 -82.12 -7.99 29.72
C MET A 1063 -83.54 -8.60 29.76
N LEU A 1064 -83.72 -9.83 29.28
CA LEU A 1064 -85.01 -10.54 29.33
C LEU A 1064 -85.26 -11.29 30.65
N LEU A 1065 -84.23 -11.59 31.44
CA LEU A 1065 -84.33 -12.27 32.74
C LEU A 1065 -85.29 -11.60 33.77
N PRO A 1066 -85.42 -10.26 33.86
CA PRO A 1066 -86.38 -9.60 34.74
C PRO A 1066 -87.84 -9.76 34.26
N VAL A 1067 -88.06 -9.81 32.94
CA VAL A 1067 -89.39 -10.03 32.32
C VAL A 1067 -89.82 -11.48 32.48
N ILE A 1068 -88.89 -12.42 32.29
CA ILE A 1068 -89.09 -13.87 32.51
C ILE A 1068 -89.40 -14.19 33.98
N ARG A 1069 -88.87 -13.41 34.94
CA ARG A 1069 -89.20 -13.56 36.37
C ARG A 1069 -90.60 -13.06 36.77
N LYS A 1070 -91.23 -12.17 35.99
CA LYS A 1070 -92.59 -11.63 36.27
C LYS A 1070 -93.72 -12.32 35.49
N MET A 1071 -93.40 -13.17 34.52
CA MET A 1071 -94.41 -13.94 33.78
C MET A 1071 -94.75 -15.26 34.50
N ASN A 1072 -96.05 -15.49 34.69
CA ASN A 1072 -96.61 -16.64 35.42
C ASN A 1072 -96.17 -17.97 34.77
N LYS A 1073 -95.77 -18.97 35.57
CA LYS A 1073 -95.14 -20.27 35.19
C LYS A 1073 -95.94 -21.19 34.23
N LYS A 1074 -96.98 -20.70 33.56
CA LYS A 1074 -97.79 -21.45 32.58
C LYS A 1074 -97.40 -21.19 31.12
N TRP A 1075 -96.50 -20.25 30.82
CA TRP A 1075 -96.12 -19.91 29.43
C TRP A 1075 -94.80 -20.54 28.95
N LEU A 1076 -94.02 -21.16 29.82
CA LEU A 1076 -92.74 -21.81 29.49
C LEU A 1076 -92.89 -23.24 28.92
N LEU A 1077 -94.11 -23.67 28.59
CA LEU A 1077 -94.42 -25.03 28.12
C LEU A 1077 -95.14 -25.05 26.76
N LEU A 1078 -94.99 -24.00 25.95
CA LEU A 1078 -95.56 -23.90 24.60
C LEU A 1078 -94.49 -23.97 23.48
N ALA A 1079 -93.38 -24.65 23.74
CA ALA A 1079 -92.44 -25.10 22.70
C ALA A 1079 -92.54 -26.62 22.41
N ALA A 1080 -93.57 -27.29 22.94
CA ALA A 1080 -93.89 -28.68 22.64
C ALA A 1080 -95.32 -28.77 22.09
N ILE A 1081 -95.42 -29.19 20.82
CA ILE A 1081 -96.65 -29.33 20.04
C ILE A 1081 -97.65 -30.24 20.78
N GLY A 1082 -98.83 -29.69 21.09
CA GLY A 1082 -99.98 -30.40 21.63
C GLY A 1082 -101.26 -29.73 21.17
N ALA A 1083 -101.92 -30.33 20.18
CA ALA A 1083 -103.09 -29.80 19.47
C ALA A 1083 -104.36 -29.68 20.33
N SER A 1084 -105.11 -28.62 20.08
CA SER A 1084 -106.59 -28.47 20.08
C SER A 1084 -106.91 -26.99 20.40
N SER A 1085 -107.83 -26.28 19.77
CA SER A 1085 -108.90 -26.61 18.84
C SER A 1085 -109.26 -25.32 18.06
N GLN A 1086 -109.73 -25.54 16.83
CA GLN A 1086 -110.33 -24.59 15.89
C GLN A 1086 -109.43 -23.45 15.39
N ALA A 1087 -108.85 -23.68 14.22
CA ALA A 1087 -108.34 -22.63 13.35
C ALA A 1087 -109.53 -21.87 12.75
N GLN A 1088 -109.63 -20.59 13.05
CA GLN A 1088 -110.34 -19.61 12.24
C GLN A 1088 -109.30 -18.73 11.55
N ALA A 1089 -109.65 -18.23 10.37
CA ALA A 1089 -108.87 -17.27 9.60
C ALA A 1089 -108.48 -16.07 10.47
N LEU A 1090 -107.32 -15.46 10.14
CA LEU A 1090 -106.78 -14.27 10.81
C LEU A 1090 -107.85 -13.17 10.88
N GLU A 1091 -108.49 -13.00 12.03
CA GLU A 1091 -109.32 -11.82 12.25
C GLU A 1091 -108.40 -10.60 12.46
N PRO A 1092 -108.69 -9.46 11.82
CA PRO A 1092 -108.01 -8.19 12.10
C PRO A 1092 -107.95 -7.92 13.61
N GLY A 1093 -106.74 -7.75 14.16
CA GLY A 1093 -106.55 -7.39 15.58
C GLY A 1093 -105.79 -8.38 16.48
N GLN A 1094 -105.35 -9.55 16.01
CA GLN A 1094 -104.49 -10.47 16.78
C GLN A 1094 -103.00 -10.24 16.48
N TYR A 1095 -102.17 -10.03 17.52
CA TYR A 1095 -100.73 -9.82 17.36
C TYR A 1095 -100.01 -11.11 16.93
N GLU A 1096 -98.96 -11.00 16.13
CA GLU A 1096 -98.03 -12.09 15.82
C GLU A 1096 -96.64 -11.80 16.37
N LEU A 1097 -96.01 -12.78 16.99
CA LEU A 1097 -94.60 -12.68 17.39
C LEU A 1097 -93.76 -13.56 16.46
N GLY A 1098 -92.78 -12.96 15.80
CA GLY A 1098 -91.84 -13.60 14.91
C GLY A 1098 -90.42 -13.59 15.45
N PHE A 1099 -89.71 -14.69 15.22
CA PHE A 1099 -88.26 -14.81 15.40
C PHE A 1099 -87.61 -15.13 14.07
N ASN A 1100 -86.48 -14.51 13.80
CA ASN A 1100 -85.71 -14.63 12.57
C ASN A 1100 -84.27 -14.97 12.94
N LEU A 1101 -83.70 -15.98 12.32
CA LEU A 1101 -82.28 -16.29 12.38
C LEU A 1101 -81.80 -16.51 10.97
N GLY A 1102 -80.73 -15.83 10.58
CA GLY A 1102 -80.35 -15.78 9.18
C GLY A 1102 -78.88 -15.50 8.93
N TYR A 1103 -78.48 -15.81 7.72
CA TYR A 1103 -77.19 -15.43 7.17
C TYR A 1103 -77.30 -14.01 6.62
N VAL A 1104 -76.34 -13.16 6.93
CA VAL A 1104 -76.25 -11.76 6.50
C VAL A 1104 -75.02 -11.64 5.61
N HIS A 1105 -75.15 -10.94 4.50
CA HIS A 1105 -74.07 -10.67 3.54
C HIS A 1105 -74.07 -9.17 3.21
N SER A 1106 -72.92 -8.53 3.32
CA SER A 1106 -72.72 -7.16 2.85
C SER A 1106 -72.24 -7.18 1.38
N ASP A 1107 -72.75 -6.26 0.56
CA ASP A 1107 -72.35 -6.16 -0.86
C ASP A 1107 -70.99 -5.48 -1.06
N THR A 1108 -70.52 -4.78 -0.03
CA THR A 1108 -69.22 -4.10 -0.02
C THR A 1108 -68.11 -5.15 -0.09
N SER A 1109 -67.37 -5.19 -1.19
CA SER A 1109 -66.28 -6.15 -1.38
C SER A 1109 -64.92 -5.56 -1.02
N LYS A 1110 -63.92 -6.43 -0.78
CA LYS A 1110 -62.49 -6.05 -0.72
C LYS A 1110 -62.07 -5.09 -1.84
N SER A 1111 -62.55 -5.26 -3.08
CA SER A 1111 -62.22 -4.33 -4.18
C SER A 1111 -62.87 -2.96 -4.01
N ASP A 1112 -64.08 -2.90 -3.47
CA ASP A 1112 -64.78 -1.63 -3.23
C ASP A 1112 -64.12 -0.86 -2.08
N LEU A 1113 -63.72 -1.55 -1.01
CA LEU A 1113 -62.98 -0.94 0.10
C LEU A 1113 -61.58 -0.47 -0.32
N ASN A 1114 -60.86 -1.22 -1.18
CA ASN A 1114 -59.59 -0.75 -1.76
C ASN A 1114 -59.79 0.46 -2.67
N GLN A 1115 -60.92 0.54 -3.39
CA GLN A 1115 -61.25 1.72 -4.19
C GLN A 1115 -61.57 2.92 -3.28
N GLN A 1116 -62.26 2.73 -2.16
CA GLN A 1116 -62.50 3.78 -1.17
C GLN A 1116 -61.18 4.32 -0.58
N LEU A 1117 -60.22 3.45 -0.24
CA LEU A 1117 -58.87 3.88 0.18
C LEU A 1117 -58.20 4.73 -0.91
N THR A 1118 -58.28 4.31 -2.17
CA THR A 1118 -57.70 5.02 -3.31
C THR A 1118 -58.38 6.38 -3.53
N ASP A 1119 -59.71 6.44 -3.49
CA ASP A 1119 -60.50 7.65 -3.71
C ASP A 1119 -60.32 8.68 -2.58
N SER A 1120 -60.05 8.20 -1.36
CA SER A 1120 -59.72 9.03 -0.19
C SER A 1120 -58.24 9.39 -0.10
N GLY A 1121 -57.40 8.96 -1.04
CA GLY A 1121 -55.96 9.26 -1.07
C GLY A 1121 -55.14 8.56 0.02
N ILE A 1122 -55.68 7.49 0.61
CA ILE A 1122 -55.05 6.74 1.71
C ILE A 1122 -54.20 5.63 1.12
N ASN A 1123 -52.90 5.62 1.43
CA ASN A 1123 -52.00 4.55 0.99
C ASN A 1123 -52.17 3.31 1.87
N GLY A 1124 -53.10 2.43 1.48
CA GLY A 1124 -53.35 1.18 2.17
C GLY A 1124 -54.06 0.13 1.32
N VAL A 1125 -54.08 -1.09 1.81
CA VAL A 1125 -54.72 -2.23 1.17
C VAL A 1125 -55.49 -3.06 2.20
N ILE A 1126 -56.72 -3.43 1.86
CA ILE A 1126 -57.49 -4.42 2.61
C ILE A 1126 -56.85 -5.79 2.38
N LEU A 1127 -56.44 -6.45 3.44
CA LEU A 1127 -55.86 -7.79 3.41
C LEU A 1127 -56.97 -8.84 3.30
N ASP A 1128 -57.99 -8.74 4.15
CA ASP A 1128 -59.18 -9.59 4.14
C ASP A 1128 -60.42 -8.85 4.69
N GLU A 1129 -61.59 -9.45 4.45
CA GLU A 1129 -62.90 -8.90 4.82
C GLU A 1129 -63.89 -10.03 5.10
N GLU A 1130 -64.59 -9.99 6.24
CA GLU A 1130 -65.64 -10.94 6.60
C GLU A 1130 -67.03 -10.45 6.15
N ALA A 1131 -67.28 -10.43 4.83
CA ALA A 1131 -68.55 -9.96 4.24
C ALA A 1131 -69.80 -10.65 4.80
N SER A 1132 -69.67 -11.85 5.37
CA SER A 1132 -70.80 -12.72 5.68
C SER A 1132 -70.81 -13.28 7.09
N ARG A 1133 -71.97 -13.19 7.74
CA ARG A 1133 -72.13 -13.37 9.19
C ARG A 1133 -73.50 -13.90 9.59
N MET A 1134 -73.69 -14.21 10.88
CA MET A 1134 -75.01 -14.57 11.41
C MET A 1134 -75.72 -13.38 12.03
N GLY A 1135 -76.98 -13.17 11.65
CA GLY A 1135 -77.86 -12.16 12.22
C GLY A 1135 -79.12 -12.79 12.82
N PHE A 1136 -79.80 -12.04 13.67
CA PHE A 1136 -81.09 -12.44 14.23
C PHE A 1136 -82.06 -11.26 14.32
N GLY A 1137 -83.35 -11.56 14.47
CA GLY A 1137 -84.34 -10.53 14.69
C GLY A 1137 -85.61 -11.02 15.36
N LEU A 1138 -86.27 -10.11 16.04
CA LEU A 1138 -87.58 -10.29 16.66
C LEU A 1138 -88.55 -9.32 16.02
N ASN A 1139 -89.75 -9.76 15.66
CA ASN A 1139 -90.77 -8.86 15.09
C ASN A 1139 -92.14 -9.11 15.74
N LEU A 1140 -92.86 -8.02 15.98
CA LEU A 1140 -94.24 -7.99 16.43
C LEU A 1140 -95.10 -7.48 15.27
N GLY A 1141 -95.90 -8.36 14.71
CA GLY A 1141 -96.85 -8.07 13.64
C GLY A 1141 -98.24 -7.73 14.19
N TYR A 1142 -98.88 -6.71 13.63
CA TYR A 1142 -100.29 -6.39 13.86
C TYR A 1142 -101.04 -6.39 12.53
N PRO A 1143 -101.86 -7.43 12.24
CA PRO A 1143 -102.63 -7.52 11.01
C PRO A 1143 -103.76 -6.50 11.03
N VAL A 1144 -103.72 -5.54 10.10
CA VAL A 1144 -104.77 -4.53 9.91
C VAL A 1144 -105.85 -5.08 8.98
N THR A 1145 -105.47 -5.92 8.02
CA THR A 1145 -106.34 -6.71 7.13
C THR A 1145 -105.76 -8.12 6.97
N GLU A 1146 -106.44 -9.02 6.27
CA GLU A 1146 -105.93 -10.38 6.02
C GLU A 1146 -104.64 -10.38 5.19
N GLU A 1147 -104.47 -9.39 4.30
CA GLU A 1147 -103.30 -9.24 3.44
C GLU A 1147 -102.27 -8.25 3.98
N PHE A 1148 -102.65 -7.23 4.75
CA PHE A 1148 -101.74 -6.17 5.19
C PHE A 1148 -101.52 -6.16 6.71
N MET A 1149 -100.25 -6.14 7.10
CA MET A 1149 -99.77 -6.15 8.49
C MET A 1149 -98.80 -5.01 8.74
N LEU A 1150 -98.92 -4.36 9.89
CA LEU A 1150 -97.90 -3.46 10.43
C LEU A 1150 -96.90 -4.29 11.24
N GLU A 1151 -95.60 -4.06 11.06
CA GLU A 1151 -94.54 -4.76 11.77
C GLU A 1151 -93.69 -3.77 12.57
N LEU A 1152 -93.46 -4.08 13.84
CA LEU A 1152 -92.42 -3.45 14.65
C LEU A 1152 -91.44 -4.53 15.06
N GLY A 1153 -90.16 -4.40 14.70
CA GLY A 1153 -89.15 -5.40 15.02
C GLY A 1153 -87.89 -4.81 15.62
N TYR A 1154 -87.05 -5.70 16.10
CA TYR A 1154 -85.65 -5.45 16.42
C TYR A 1154 -84.81 -6.38 15.55
N LYS A 1155 -83.83 -5.84 14.85
CA LYS A 1155 -82.94 -6.58 13.97
C LYS A 1155 -81.51 -6.36 14.43
N ASN A 1156 -80.72 -7.43 14.39
CA ASN A 1156 -79.31 -7.44 14.65
C ASN A 1156 -78.67 -8.16 13.46
N LEU A 1157 -77.81 -7.44 12.74
CA LEU A 1157 -77.20 -7.91 11.50
C LEU A 1157 -75.85 -8.60 11.71
N GLY A 1158 -75.41 -8.80 12.95
CA GLY A 1158 -74.09 -9.36 13.28
C GLY A 1158 -72.96 -8.32 13.26
N SER A 1159 -71.75 -8.73 13.65
CA SER A 1159 -70.51 -7.95 13.52
C SER A 1159 -69.74 -8.36 12.26
N VAL A 1160 -69.00 -7.42 11.67
CA VAL A 1160 -68.10 -7.61 10.53
C VAL A 1160 -66.70 -7.23 10.95
N ASP A 1161 -65.73 -8.06 10.58
CA ASP A 1161 -64.32 -7.80 10.81
C ASP A 1161 -63.61 -7.56 9.46
N THR A 1162 -62.66 -6.63 9.43
CA THR A 1162 -61.80 -6.35 8.26
C THR A 1162 -60.37 -6.09 8.71
N HIS A 1163 -59.40 -6.60 7.95
CA HIS A 1163 -57.98 -6.33 8.20
C HIS A 1163 -57.41 -5.48 7.07
N LEU A 1164 -56.77 -4.39 7.43
CA LEU A 1164 -56.15 -3.44 6.50
C LEU A 1164 -54.69 -3.22 6.88
N ARG A 1165 -53.85 -3.02 5.87
CA ARG A 1165 -52.46 -2.61 6.03
C ARG A 1165 -52.28 -1.29 5.33
N GLY A 1166 -51.74 -0.28 6.00
CA GLY A 1166 -51.38 0.97 5.36
C GLY A 1166 -49.99 1.45 5.71
N LEU A 1167 -49.51 2.37 4.90
CA LEU A 1167 -48.23 3.05 5.06
C LEU A 1167 -48.48 4.38 5.76
N ALA A 1168 -48.10 4.46 7.02
CA ALA A 1168 -48.26 5.67 7.81
C ALA A 1168 -47.14 5.81 8.84
N GLY A 1169 -46.90 7.06 9.25
CA GLY A 1169 -45.89 7.35 10.26
C GLY A 1169 -46.44 7.53 11.66
N ASP A 1170 -47.75 7.75 11.81
CA ASP A 1170 -48.44 7.79 13.09
C ASP A 1170 -49.67 6.89 13.03
N VAL A 1171 -49.80 6.00 14.01
CA VAL A 1171 -50.91 5.04 14.11
C VAL A 1171 -52.22 5.79 14.38
N ALA A 1172 -52.22 6.81 15.26
CA ALA A 1172 -53.45 7.50 15.63
C ALA A 1172 -54.07 8.30 14.47
N THR A 1173 -53.22 8.97 13.67
CA THR A 1173 -53.63 9.70 12.46
C THR A 1173 -54.09 8.71 11.38
N PHE A 1174 -53.37 7.61 11.17
CA PHE A 1174 -53.82 6.58 10.22
C PHE A 1174 -55.17 5.99 10.59
N LEU A 1175 -55.41 5.70 11.88
CA LEU A 1175 -56.71 5.25 12.39
C LEU A 1175 -57.82 6.31 12.20
N ALA A 1176 -57.47 7.60 12.16
CA ALA A 1176 -58.42 8.67 11.85
C ALA A 1176 -58.79 8.68 10.37
N ASP A 1177 -57.80 8.54 9.49
CA ASP A 1177 -58.00 8.61 8.04
C ASP A 1177 -58.82 7.42 7.52
N VAL A 1178 -58.64 6.22 8.11
CA VAL A 1178 -59.39 5.01 7.74
C VAL A 1178 -60.74 4.89 8.46
N GLU A 1179 -61.17 5.89 9.24
CA GLU A 1179 -62.44 5.85 10.00
C GLU A 1179 -63.65 5.65 9.10
N GLU A 1180 -63.64 6.13 7.86
CA GLU A 1180 -64.78 5.98 6.94
C GLU A 1180 -64.72 4.69 6.09
N VAL A 1181 -63.64 3.91 6.18
CA VAL A 1181 -63.41 2.73 5.34
C VAL A 1181 -63.77 1.46 6.09
N HIS A 1182 -65.06 1.11 6.11
CA HIS A 1182 -65.55 -0.11 6.72
C HIS A 1182 -66.89 -0.58 6.13
N PRO A 1183 -67.14 -1.90 6.09
CA PRO A 1183 -68.44 -2.44 5.70
C PRO A 1183 -69.53 -2.11 6.73
N GLN A 1184 -70.73 -1.76 6.26
CA GLN A 1184 -71.83 -1.41 7.17
C GLN A 1184 -72.50 -2.65 7.82
N SER A 1185 -72.68 -2.59 9.14
CA SER A 1185 -73.48 -3.55 9.92
C SER A 1185 -74.01 -2.92 11.20
N GLY A 1186 -75.15 -3.38 11.71
CA GLY A 1186 -75.72 -2.76 12.91
C GLY A 1186 -76.89 -3.49 13.52
N HIS A 1187 -77.45 -2.88 14.55
CA HIS A 1187 -78.67 -3.36 15.20
C HIS A 1187 -79.61 -2.23 15.56
N GLY A 1188 -80.90 -2.54 15.67
CA GLY A 1188 -81.87 -1.56 16.09
C GLY A 1188 -83.30 -1.93 15.74
N PHE A 1189 -84.17 -0.95 15.71
CA PHE A 1189 -85.61 -1.16 15.55
C PHE A 1189 -86.03 -1.01 14.10
N THR A 1190 -86.84 -1.95 13.61
CA THR A 1190 -87.50 -1.87 12.31
C THR A 1190 -88.96 -1.47 12.50
N PHE A 1191 -89.46 -0.60 11.65
CA PHE A 1191 -90.88 -0.31 11.52
C PHE A 1191 -91.27 -0.46 10.06
N GLY A 1192 -92.20 -1.35 9.78
CA GLY A 1192 -92.53 -1.70 8.42
C GLY A 1192 -93.94 -2.24 8.24
N THR A 1193 -94.17 -2.71 7.03
CA THR A 1193 -95.41 -3.32 6.59
C THR A 1193 -95.07 -4.64 5.92
N ALA A 1194 -95.91 -5.64 6.15
CA ALA A 1194 -95.86 -6.92 5.46
C ALA A 1194 -97.15 -7.12 4.67
N TYR A 1195 -97.02 -7.36 3.38
CA TYR A 1195 -98.13 -7.71 2.49
C TYR A 1195 -98.09 -9.20 2.15
N HIS A 1196 -99.14 -9.92 2.53
CA HIS A 1196 -99.30 -11.35 2.37
C HIS A 1196 -100.14 -11.66 1.14
N PHE A 1197 -99.56 -12.43 0.23
CA PHE A 1197 -100.25 -13.02 -0.91
C PHE A 1197 -100.51 -14.49 -0.62
N SER A 1198 -101.76 -14.83 -0.34
CA SER A 1198 -102.17 -16.22 -0.12
C SER A 1198 -102.01 -17.03 -1.42
N LEU A 1199 -101.19 -18.07 -1.38
CA LEU A 1199 -101.03 -19.03 -2.46
C LEU A 1199 -101.90 -20.26 -2.19
N LYS A 1200 -102.01 -21.17 -3.17
CA LYS A 1200 -102.74 -22.43 -2.97
C LYS A 1200 -102.01 -23.35 -1.97
N GLN A 1201 -102.76 -23.96 -1.05
CA GLN A 1201 -102.30 -24.98 -0.07
C GLN A 1201 -101.27 -24.48 0.95
N ASP A 1202 -101.71 -23.67 1.91
CA ASP A 1202 -101.01 -23.28 3.14
C ASP A 1202 -99.70 -22.47 2.97
N TRP A 1203 -99.37 -22.07 1.74
CA TRP A 1203 -98.24 -21.21 1.44
C TRP A 1203 -98.67 -19.75 1.27
N THR A 1204 -97.86 -18.83 1.77
CA THR A 1204 -98.04 -17.39 1.68
C THR A 1204 -96.74 -16.77 1.19
N ALA A 1205 -96.79 -16.06 0.07
CA ALA A 1205 -95.71 -15.17 -0.29
C ALA A 1205 -95.88 -13.87 0.51
N VAL A 1206 -94.81 -13.36 1.10
CA VAL A 1206 -94.83 -12.12 1.87
C VAL A 1206 -93.87 -11.12 1.27
N VAL A 1207 -94.28 -9.86 1.19
CA VAL A 1207 -93.42 -8.75 0.83
C VAL A 1207 -93.30 -7.82 2.03
N HIS A 1208 -92.08 -7.61 2.49
CA HIS A 1208 -91.75 -6.69 3.57
C HIS A 1208 -91.26 -5.36 2.99
N THR A 1209 -91.70 -4.26 3.56
CA THR A 1209 -91.14 -2.92 3.29
C THR A 1209 -91.15 -2.13 4.58
N GLY A 1210 -90.09 -1.37 4.88
CA GLY A 1210 -90.06 -0.58 6.11
C GLY A 1210 -88.83 0.29 6.24
N GLY A 1211 -88.75 0.98 7.36
CA GLY A 1211 -87.56 1.68 7.84
C GLY A 1211 -86.85 0.88 8.93
N PHE A 1212 -85.54 1.00 9.00
CA PHE A 1212 -84.67 0.41 10.00
C PHE A 1212 -83.90 1.54 10.67
N PHE A 1213 -84.20 1.79 11.94
CA PHE A 1213 -83.44 2.67 12.82
C PHE A 1213 -82.33 1.84 13.43
N TRP A 1214 -81.10 2.10 13.02
CA TRP A 1214 -79.97 1.25 13.36
C TRP A 1214 -78.87 2.06 14.05
N VAL A 1215 -78.08 1.33 14.84
CA VAL A 1215 -76.86 1.81 15.49
C VAL A 1215 -75.77 0.77 15.24
N ALA A 1216 -74.60 1.25 14.84
CA ALA A 1216 -73.38 0.52 14.62
C ALA A 1216 -72.29 1.06 15.57
N HIS A 1217 -71.47 0.18 16.10
CA HIS A 1217 -70.26 0.55 16.85
C HIS A 1217 -69.08 -0.05 16.11
N PHE A 1218 -68.01 0.73 15.97
CA PHE A 1218 -66.80 0.36 15.25
C PHE A 1218 -65.60 0.55 16.17
N ASP A 1219 -64.73 -0.45 16.18
CA ASP A 1219 -63.46 -0.44 16.89
C ASP A 1219 -62.33 -0.70 15.88
N LEU A 1220 -61.43 0.27 15.72
CA LEU A 1220 -60.20 0.17 14.93
C LEU A 1220 -59.03 -0.06 15.88
N GLU A 1221 -58.30 -1.15 15.70
CA GLU A 1221 -57.16 -1.54 16.54
C GLU A 1221 -55.90 -1.60 15.69
N GLY A 1222 -54.94 -0.72 15.98
CA GLY A 1222 -53.59 -0.73 15.45
C GLY A 1222 -52.57 -1.28 16.45
N PRO A 1223 -51.27 -1.29 16.11
CA PRO A 1223 -50.23 -1.90 16.94
C PRO A 1223 -49.99 -1.18 18.28
N THR A 1224 -50.19 0.14 18.33
CA THR A 1224 -49.99 0.96 19.55
C THR A 1224 -51.26 1.68 20.03
N ASP A 1225 -52.23 1.90 19.14
CA ASP A 1225 -53.40 2.73 19.41
C ASP A 1225 -54.71 2.05 19.00
N THR A 1226 -55.81 2.48 19.63
CA THR A 1226 -57.16 2.01 19.33
C THR A 1226 -58.11 3.19 19.23
N ARG A 1227 -59.00 3.18 18.24
CA ARG A 1227 -60.01 4.22 18.03
C ARG A 1227 -61.40 3.59 17.94
N SER A 1228 -62.34 4.07 18.75
CA SER A 1228 -63.72 3.59 18.76
C SER A 1228 -64.68 4.70 18.41
N PHE A 1229 -65.64 4.42 17.52
CA PHE A 1229 -66.68 5.35 17.11
C PHE A 1229 -68.01 4.63 16.84
N SER A 1230 -69.07 5.37 16.55
CA SER A 1230 -70.41 4.81 16.33
C SER A 1230 -71.15 5.58 15.27
N ASP A 1231 -71.89 4.86 14.45
CA ASP A 1231 -72.78 5.44 13.44
C ASP A 1231 -74.23 5.04 13.73
N SER A 1232 -75.18 5.89 13.34
CA SER A 1232 -76.59 5.61 13.49
C SER A 1232 -77.42 6.30 12.42
N GLY A 1233 -78.42 5.58 11.90
CA GLY A 1233 -79.22 6.05 10.79
C GLY A 1233 -80.64 5.51 10.80
N MET A 1234 -81.44 6.01 9.86
CA MET A 1234 -82.73 5.41 9.52
C MET A 1234 -82.76 5.17 8.01
N ASP A 1235 -82.70 3.89 7.62
CA ASP A 1235 -82.69 3.50 6.23
C ASP A 1235 -83.85 2.60 5.86
N ILE A 1236 -84.17 2.53 4.57
CA ILE A 1236 -85.22 1.65 4.09
C ILE A 1236 -84.72 0.20 4.03
N TYR A 1237 -85.66 -0.74 4.17
CA TYR A 1237 -85.45 -2.13 3.84
C TYR A 1237 -86.64 -2.67 3.08
N MET A 1238 -86.39 -3.64 2.21
CA MET A 1238 -87.43 -4.40 1.56
C MET A 1238 -87.06 -5.87 1.51
N GLY A 1239 -88.05 -6.74 1.44
CA GLY A 1239 -87.79 -8.16 1.37
C GLY A 1239 -88.96 -8.91 0.77
N ALA A 1240 -88.68 -10.13 0.35
CA ALA A 1240 -89.68 -11.08 -0.07
C ALA A 1240 -89.41 -12.41 0.59
N GLY A 1241 -90.47 -13.10 0.96
CA GLY A 1241 -90.37 -14.40 1.61
C GLY A 1241 -91.47 -15.33 1.21
N LEU A 1242 -91.26 -16.59 1.53
CA LEU A 1242 -92.25 -17.64 1.35
C LEU A 1242 -92.43 -18.35 2.69
N GLU A 1243 -93.63 -18.24 3.25
CA GLU A 1243 -93.98 -18.81 4.53
C GLU A 1243 -95.02 -19.91 4.36
N ARG A 1244 -94.91 -20.97 5.16
CA ARG A 1244 -95.89 -22.05 5.23
C ARG A 1244 -96.57 -22.04 6.58
N ALA A 1245 -97.90 -21.99 6.57
CA ALA A 1245 -98.70 -22.19 7.76
C ALA A 1245 -98.68 -23.67 8.18
N LEU A 1246 -98.41 -23.92 9.45
CA LEU A 1246 -98.52 -25.23 10.09
C LEU A 1246 -99.90 -25.38 10.72
N ALA A 1247 -100.31 -26.62 10.99
CA ALA A 1247 -101.62 -26.91 11.59
C ALA A 1247 -101.88 -26.22 12.95
N SER A 1248 -100.83 -25.70 13.61
CA SER A 1248 -100.90 -24.95 14.87
C SER A 1248 -101.18 -23.45 14.70
N GLY A 1249 -101.26 -22.93 13.47
CA GLY A 1249 -101.30 -21.49 13.19
C GLY A 1249 -99.92 -20.82 13.20
N THR A 1250 -98.86 -21.55 13.52
CA THR A 1250 -97.46 -21.12 13.37
C THR A 1250 -97.09 -21.05 11.89
N ARG A 1251 -96.38 -20.00 11.48
CA ARG A 1251 -95.79 -19.91 10.14
C ARG A 1251 -94.29 -20.10 10.22
N VAL A 1252 -93.75 -20.92 9.32
CA VAL A 1252 -92.31 -21.08 9.15
C VAL A 1252 -91.98 -20.73 7.71
N GLY A 1253 -90.98 -19.88 7.49
CA GLY A 1253 -90.66 -19.42 6.15
C GLY A 1253 -89.21 -19.02 5.97
N LEU A 1254 -88.84 -18.82 4.71
CA LEU A 1254 -87.57 -18.22 4.33
C LEU A 1254 -87.84 -16.81 3.81
N ASN A 1255 -87.08 -15.84 4.30
CA ASN A 1255 -87.21 -14.43 3.93
C ASN A 1255 -85.86 -13.90 3.47
N LEU A 1256 -85.84 -13.38 2.25
CA LEU A 1256 -84.73 -12.57 1.74
C LEU A 1256 -85.07 -11.11 1.99
N GLN A 1257 -84.22 -10.37 2.69
CA GLN A 1257 -84.40 -8.93 2.93
C GLN A 1257 -83.13 -8.18 2.61
N ARG A 1258 -83.25 -7.04 1.95
CA ARG A 1258 -82.19 -6.09 1.66
C ARG A 1258 -82.39 -4.83 2.48
N PHE A 1259 -81.33 -4.41 3.16
CA PHE A 1259 -81.20 -3.15 3.89
C PHE A 1259 -80.24 -2.24 3.12
N TRP A 1260 -80.50 -0.93 3.10
CA TRP A 1260 -79.61 0.05 2.48
C TRP A 1260 -78.96 0.93 3.54
N LEU A 1261 -78.00 0.42 4.30
CA LEU A 1261 -77.38 1.14 5.41
C LEU A 1261 -76.44 2.21 4.88
N SER A 1262 -76.76 3.49 5.09
CA SER A 1262 -75.95 4.62 4.58
C SER A 1262 -75.62 4.53 3.08
N GLY A 1263 -76.51 3.91 2.29
CA GLY A 1263 -76.31 3.69 0.84
C GLY A 1263 -75.70 2.34 0.45
N GLU A 1264 -75.15 1.57 1.39
CA GLU A 1264 -74.61 0.23 1.17
C GLU A 1264 -75.68 -0.87 1.28
N GLY A 1265 -75.60 -1.88 0.41
CA GLY A 1265 -76.52 -3.01 0.41
C GLY A 1265 -76.12 -4.09 1.43
N VAL A 1266 -77.04 -4.46 2.33
CA VAL A 1266 -76.89 -5.62 3.22
C VAL A 1266 -78.05 -6.57 3.00
N ASP A 1267 -77.76 -7.76 2.48
CA ASP A 1267 -78.72 -8.80 2.18
C ASP A 1267 -78.78 -9.83 3.33
N THR A 1268 -79.99 -10.30 3.64
CA THR A 1268 -80.22 -11.27 4.71
C THR A 1268 -81.09 -12.40 4.21
N LEU A 1269 -80.64 -13.65 4.41
CA LEU A 1269 -81.44 -14.85 4.20
C LEU A 1269 -81.82 -15.44 5.56
N ASN A 1270 -83.07 -15.21 5.96
CA ASN A 1270 -83.57 -15.55 7.29
C ASN A 1270 -84.53 -16.73 7.25
N LEU A 1271 -84.37 -17.66 8.19
CA LEU A 1271 -85.42 -18.56 8.62
C LEU A 1271 -86.32 -17.82 9.60
N SER A 1272 -87.58 -17.59 9.24
CA SER A 1272 -88.59 -17.00 10.13
C SER A 1272 -89.46 -18.08 10.76
N VAL A 1273 -89.84 -17.85 12.01
CA VAL A 1273 -90.91 -18.57 12.69
C VAL A 1273 -91.82 -17.55 13.36
N ARG A 1274 -93.09 -17.51 12.95
CA ARG A 1274 -94.12 -16.59 13.48
C ARG A 1274 -95.22 -17.35 14.20
N PHE A 1275 -95.66 -16.85 15.35
CA PHE A 1275 -96.72 -17.45 16.14
C PHE A 1275 -97.79 -16.39 16.48
N PRO A 1276 -99.09 -16.74 16.37
CA PRO A 1276 -100.16 -15.85 16.81
C PRO A 1276 -100.21 -15.76 18.34
N VAL A 1277 -100.38 -14.55 18.86
CA VAL A 1277 -100.50 -14.25 20.29
C VAL A 1277 -101.97 -13.96 20.62
N LYS A 1278 -102.59 -14.83 21.42
CA LYS A 1278 -103.96 -14.63 21.89
C LYS A 1278 -104.01 -13.50 22.93
N GLN A 1279 -104.87 -12.50 22.71
CA GLN A 1279 -105.23 -11.52 23.74
C GLN A 1279 -105.86 -12.25 24.94
N TYR A 1280 -105.37 -11.98 26.15
CA TYR A 1280 -105.96 -12.45 27.40
C TYR A 1280 -106.72 -11.33 28.09
#